data_AF-A0A372RCL3-F1
#
_entry.id   AF-A0A372RCL3-F1
#
_cell.length_a   1.000
_cell.length_b   1.000
_cell.length_c   1.000
_cell.angle_alpha   90.00
_cell.angle_beta   90.00
_cell.angle_gamma   90.00
#
_symmetry.space_group_name_H-M   'P 1'
#
loop_
_entity.id
_entity.type
_entity.pdbx_description
1 polymer ?
#
loop_
_entity_poly.entity_id
_entity_poly.type
_entity_poly.pdbx_seq_one_letter_code
_entity_poly.pdbx_strand_id
1 'polypeptide(L)'
;MSSLLGSIFGTLGSLFGNFLPSWSRDQPSESHDDTSDNKEDNETSDDISDSSSEYDTADEGENESNEEDLTMIFRLIDDPAPKRLIEAGRVGNNGLCRDYVASIPENYPFKRDPLLMFEDNEKQISEIYSAELARLGGIKTKIVHIAHMTDTSYTKEEDIAFPSEIIAITRQDRIEEYIAQQYHTILDRIDEMERNAHSGWIYDYGIKVYLEISAYQPLRGSSHFELPKPWNKPQLGIINPKNNDEFCFHECIKAHLRSENFRRGGRRAQHLNEISRNQRYGTMLNLTGINAPASLHDIDRFEENNPTFAVNVFKPVLSENGKELKTHKLDPLRISEYNYQREHLVDLILFTQGEETLTDRRNINDVNPEGFNTHYCLINGEVGWHRIMRNWNKHHDHKYFCRHCLRAPFSRLDLLEEHIAFNCHGRNNPYAGQREIFPKKGNHICKFTNIKALLKAPFVIYPDNECDSNKLDEREEDKNKNTVKTQKQVNNSFGYVMIQNDSEIISKVFRRTANSIEEKWKNMQEDLEMIKEILRNPVELKMIARDWENYNSARKCYLCNGLLQETRYNKVKYYDNETQRFIGAAHQGCVRTVCNARKIDYKRSLYRTEHLSKKEEKAFNEAVKCVICKGNLKEEKINKVRDHDHITGKYRGAAHRECNLQLRLKPDEIKIPVVYQGGKHYDFHLELLELGLITEEKIEPIADNMENYKSFTIGQFKFIDTIQFNLPSLEKIATNLRTTVLPLLTQKDEYPYELNDPDRFSWTKLPSRECFNTTLGGLNYCEHGCKKCKHEIKGKKCDNKCRPEDYKEVTDCEHEKIYTISQKQYNHAQKVWQETGCKTFEDYHMLYLKTDVLILADAFQNFRTVMIDVFGLDPANYITLPSYAFDVAKKVTKVKLELFHEGQEDMHEFVQRWMRGGNSMAPRRIAKANFPGMKGYDKKQVNKWLMYLDANNLYGWAMIQHLPTGGFRWLDLKDLPNIRTISPTAKRGSAWEVKLKYPEKLHPSHTDFPLCPERRIVTREELSPEQGNMIEKLSNGKFAETEKLVATLETKDRYILHYTNLQQCLNLGMELEHVYRVLEFDQSPWLEPYIMGNTQRRRNAKNDFERNLWKLMNNAVFGKTMEDVRRRKRIDLVRPIGEEHRLRKMLADPALVGRKIFYGSNLIAVHRKQTHVTLNKPIYVGAAILDLNSFIIEIETENIYDDMVEDADLYDFSDYPEDHPLLKKLSPDQWITKPDGTRELKNMKVIENATKNIQKSKGLKKSLVNKELTIDIYEPLDIK
;
A
#
# COMPACT_ATOMS: atom_id res chain seq x y z
N MET A 1 -54.90 -39.94 12.35
CA MET A 1 -56.14 -40.23 11.60
C MET A 1 -56.49 -38.94 10.89
N SER A 2 -56.69 -38.84 9.57
CA SER A 2 -56.83 -39.81 8.48
C SER A 2 -56.32 -39.12 7.20
N SER A 3 -55.37 -39.64 6.43
CA SER A 3 -54.70 -40.96 6.38
C SER A 3 -53.18 -40.72 6.24
N LEU A 4 -52.31 -40.98 7.24
CA LEU A 4 -51.72 -42.30 7.60
C LEU A 4 -51.31 -43.10 6.35
N LEU A 5 -50.07 -43.57 6.13
CA LEU A 5 -48.97 -43.94 7.03
C LEU A 5 -47.71 -44.31 6.21
N GLY A 6 -46.54 -44.16 6.84
CA GLY A 6 -45.36 -45.03 6.63
C GLY A 6 -44.38 -44.57 5.54
N SER A 7 -43.07 -44.74 5.64
CA SER A 7 -42.17 -45.34 6.63
C SER A 7 -40.75 -45.08 6.11
N ILE A 8 -39.82 -44.60 6.92
CA ILE A 8 -38.66 -45.37 7.43
C ILE A 8 -37.58 -45.70 6.37
N PHE A 9 -36.38 -45.18 6.65
CA PHE A 9 -35.05 -45.72 6.33
C PHE A 9 -35.00 -47.24 6.08
N GLY A 10 -34.29 -47.66 5.04
CA GLY A 10 -33.77 -49.02 4.94
C GLY A 10 -32.85 -49.17 3.74
N THR A 11 -31.54 -49.00 3.95
CA THR A 11 -30.52 -50.08 4.00
C THR A 11 -30.29 -50.77 2.66
N LEU A 12 -29.13 -50.53 2.04
CA LEU A 12 -27.87 -51.30 2.21
C LEU A 12 -27.99 -52.73 1.65
N GLY A 13 -27.08 -53.02 0.72
CA GLY A 13 -26.92 -54.33 0.10
C GLY A 13 -27.28 -54.22 -1.38
N SER A 14 -26.39 -54.46 -2.32
CA SER A 14 -25.30 -55.41 -2.24
C SER A 14 -24.49 -55.23 -3.53
N LEU A 15 -23.18 -55.07 -3.35
CA LEU A 15 -22.21 -56.11 -3.66
C LEU A 15 -21.91 -56.21 -5.15
N PHE A 16 -20.67 -55.84 -5.47
CA PHE A 16 -19.81 -56.45 -6.49
C PHE A 16 -20.38 -56.64 -7.90
N GLY A 17 -19.78 -55.95 -8.85
CA GLY A 17 -19.94 -56.26 -10.27
C GLY A 17 -19.29 -55.20 -11.14
N ASN A 18 -17.97 -55.05 -11.09
CA ASN A 18 -17.05 -55.67 -12.04
C ASN A 18 -17.13 -55.11 -13.47
N PHE A 19 -15.97 -54.59 -13.89
CA PHE A 19 -15.34 -54.75 -15.21
C PHE A 19 -15.94 -54.01 -16.43
N LEU A 20 -15.12 -53.08 -16.98
CA LEU A 20 -15.00 -52.78 -18.43
C LEU A 20 -14.86 -54.10 -19.24
N PRO A 21 -15.08 -54.22 -20.59
CA PRO A 21 -14.90 -53.21 -21.65
C PRO A 21 -15.81 -53.33 -22.94
N SER A 22 -15.49 -52.47 -23.94
CA SER A 22 -15.54 -52.65 -25.42
C SER A 22 -16.86 -52.67 -26.25
N TRP A 23 -16.96 -51.63 -27.11
CA TRP A 23 -17.17 -51.60 -28.58
C TRP A 23 -18.50 -52.06 -29.24
N SER A 24 -19.16 -51.07 -29.89
CA SER A 24 -19.79 -51.04 -31.23
C SER A 24 -20.91 -52.03 -31.60
N ARG A 25 -22.09 -51.53 -32.05
CA ARG A 25 -22.52 -51.35 -33.46
C ARG A 25 -24.05 -51.15 -33.61
N ASP A 26 -24.40 -50.34 -34.62
CA ASP A 26 -25.58 -50.34 -35.52
C ASP A 26 -26.99 -49.88 -35.05
N GLN A 27 -27.37 -48.66 -35.52
CA GLN A 27 -28.55 -48.20 -36.31
C GLN A 27 -29.94 -48.91 -36.27
N PRO A 28 -31.04 -48.30 -36.79
CA PRO A 28 -31.47 -46.89 -36.87
C PRO A 28 -33.00 -46.69 -36.52
N SER A 29 -33.49 -45.48 -36.87
CA SER A 29 -34.80 -44.77 -36.75
C SER A 29 -36.06 -45.51 -37.28
N GLU A 30 -37.33 -45.05 -37.22
CA GLU A 30 -37.98 -43.72 -37.19
C GLU A 30 -39.54 -43.86 -37.05
N SER A 31 -40.26 -42.72 -36.99
CA SER A 31 -41.52 -42.38 -37.73
C SER A 31 -42.90 -42.21 -37.05
N HIS A 32 -43.55 -41.08 -37.44
CA HIS A 32 -44.92 -40.87 -37.99
C HIS A 32 -45.72 -39.71 -37.34
N ASP A 33 -46.02 -38.60 -38.02
CA ASP A 33 -46.99 -38.29 -39.14
C ASP A 33 -48.43 -38.03 -38.64
N ASP A 34 -49.34 -37.26 -39.27
CA ASP A 34 -49.39 -36.09 -40.17
C ASP A 34 -50.90 -35.79 -40.45
N THR A 35 -51.26 -34.81 -41.32
CA THR A 35 -52.57 -34.48 -42.03
C THR A 35 -53.26 -33.14 -41.65
N SER A 36 -53.82 -32.26 -42.53
CA SER A 36 -54.15 -32.21 -43.99
C SER A 36 -54.66 -30.81 -44.48
N ASP A 37 -54.39 -30.42 -45.75
CA ASP A 37 -55.18 -29.72 -46.85
C ASP A 37 -56.21 -28.55 -46.57
N ASN A 38 -56.50 -27.50 -47.40
CA ASN A 38 -56.32 -27.12 -48.82
C ASN A 38 -56.82 -25.64 -49.11
N LYS A 39 -56.38 -25.02 -50.25
CA LYS A 39 -56.95 -23.91 -51.12
C LYS A 39 -56.42 -22.45 -51.15
N GLU A 40 -56.42 -21.93 -52.39
CA GLU A 40 -55.83 -20.72 -53.05
C GLU A 40 -56.37 -19.32 -52.66
N ASP A 41 -55.53 -18.27 -52.73
CA ASP A 41 -55.70 -17.02 -53.55
C ASP A 41 -54.71 -15.86 -53.16
N ASN A 42 -54.14 -15.22 -54.19
CA ASN A 42 -53.55 -13.86 -54.38
C ASN A 42 -52.83 -13.02 -53.27
N GLU A 43 -51.72 -12.40 -53.74
CA GLU A 43 -51.06 -11.11 -53.41
C GLU A 43 -50.38 -10.82 -52.05
N THR A 44 -49.10 -10.39 -52.17
CA THR A 44 -48.27 -9.46 -51.37
C THR A 44 -47.69 -9.80 -49.99
N SER A 45 -46.40 -9.43 -49.89
CA SER A 45 -45.55 -9.00 -48.74
C SER A 45 -45.07 -9.98 -47.65
N ASP A 46 -43.75 -9.87 -47.44
CA ASP A 46 -42.94 -9.97 -46.22
C ASP A 46 -42.47 -11.33 -45.63
N ASP A 47 -41.17 -11.28 -45.31
CA ASP A 47 -40.39 -12.00 -44.29
C ASP A 47 -39.69 -13.35 -44.55
N ILE A 48 -38.35 -13.22 -44.74
CA ILE A 48 -37.24 -13.72 -43.89
C ILE A 48 -36.97 -15.25 -43.80
N SER A 49 -35.72 -15.59 -44.20
CA SER A 49 -34.80 -16.64 -43.66
C SER A 49 -35.14 -18.11 -43.96
N ASP A 50 -34.21 -19.07 -44.07
CA ASP A 50 -32.74 -19.10 -44.14
C ASP A 50 -32.36 -20.54 -44.54
N SER A 51 -31.26 -20.70 -45.29
CA SER A 51 -30.34 -21.85 -45.25
C SER A 51 -30.90 -23.24 -45.67
N SER A 52 -30.14 -24.20 -46.20
CA SER A 52 -28.74 -24.36 -46.58
C SER A 52 -28.66 -25.71 -47.31
N SER A 53 -27.77 -25.87 -48.27
CA SER A 53 -27.21 -27.20 -48.54
C SER A 53 -25.77 -27.07 -49.04
N GLU A 54 -24.87 -27.53 -48.18
CA GLU A 54 -23.46 -27.77 -48.46
C GLU A 54 -23.33 -28.97 -49.41
N TYR A 55 -22.44 -28.84 -50.41
CA TYR A 55 -21.69 -29.96 -50.96
C TYR A 55 -20.26 -29.50 -51.26
N ASP A 56 -19.32 -30.21 -50.65
CA ASP A 56 -17.87 -30.11 -50.78
C ASP A 56 -17.40 -30.06 -52.25
N THR A 57 -16.50 -29.12 -52.55
CA THR A 57 -15.42 -29.31 -53.54
C THR A 57 -14.24 -28.40 -53.21
N ALA A 58 -13.04 -28.92 -53.52
CA ALA A 58 -11.76 -28.35 -53.19
C ALA A 58 -11.47 -26.99 -53.85
N ASP A 59 -10.80 -26.13 -53.07
CA ASP A 59 -9.72 -25.21 -53.48
C ASP A 59 -9.90 -24.48 -54.82
N GLU A 60 -10.68 -23.39 -54.81
CA GLU A 60 -10.40 -22.18 -55.59
C GLU A 60 -10.72 -20.97 -54.70
N GLY A 61 -9.69 -20.18 -54.40
CA GLY A 61 -9.82 -19.04 -53.49
C GLY A 61 -10.65 -17.92 -54.09
N GLU A 62 -11.40 -17.22 -53.23
CA GLU A 62 -11.77 -15.80 -53.39
C GLU A 62 -12.40 -15.24 -52.10
N ASN A 63 -11.64 -14.39 -51.41
CA ASN A 63 -12.06 -13.18 -50.68
C ASN A 63 -13.30 -13.18 -49.74
N GLU A 64 -13.18 -13.71 -48.51
CA GLU A 64 -14.03 -13.31 -47.37
C GLU A 64 -13.20 -12.79 -46.18
N SER A 65 -12.29 -11.85 -46.39
CA SER A 65 -11.40 -11.35 -45.30
C SER A 65 -11.33 -9.83 -45.11
N ASN A 66 -12.28 -9.03 -45.62
CA ASN A 66 -12.13 -7.57 -45.56
C ASN A 66 -13.13 -6.79 -44.66
N GLU A 67 -14.20 -7.37 -44.12
CA GLU A 67 -15.16 -6.60 -43.28
C GLU A 67 -14.87 -6.62 -41.76
N GLU A 68 -14.28 -7.69 -41.21
CA GLU A 68 -13.92 -7.73 -39.78
C GLU A 68 -12.77 -6.76 -39.42
N ASP A 69 -11.95 -6.36 -40.39
CA ASP A 69 -10.81 -5.44 -40.19
C ASP A 69 -11.20 -3.95 -40.20
N LEU A 70 -12.47 -3.62 -40.48
CA LEU A 70 -12.94 -2.24 -40.62
C LEU A 70 -13.94 -1.81 -39.54
N THR A 71 -14.37 -2.71 -38.65
CA THR A 71 -15.37 -2.40 -37.63
C THR A 71 -14.92 -2.84 -36.23
N MET A 72 -15.37 -2.09 -35.24
CA MET A 72 -15.09 -2.37 -33.83
C MET A 72 -16.29 -3.11 -33.22
N ILE A 73 -16.04 -4.24 -32.56
CA ILE A 73 -17.10 -5.11 -32.01
C ILE A 73 -16.86 -5.39 -30.54
N PHE A 74 -17.79 -4.94 -29.69
CA PHE A 74 -17.78 -5.23 -28.26
C PHE A 74 -18.24 -6.67 -27.97
N ARG A 75 -17.37 -7.43 -27.31
CA ARG A 75 -17.63 -8.80 -26.84
C ARG A 75 -17.64 -8.84 -25.32
N LEU A 76 -18.56 -9.61 -24.74
CA LEU A 76 -18.58 -9.87 -23.30
C LEU A 76 -17.31 -10.63 -22.92
N ILE A 77 -16.60 -10.16 -21.89
CA ILE A 77 -15.45 -10.90 -21.34
C ILE A 77 -16.00 -12.05 -20.49
N ASP A 78 -15.83 -13.28 -20.99
CA ASP A 78 -16.21 -14.48 -20.27
C ASP A 78 -15.32 -14.71 -19.04
N ASP A 79 -15.93 -14.94 -17.88
CA ASP A 79 -15.22 -15.39 -16.69
C ASP A 79 -15.44 -16.91 -16.47
N PRO A 80 -14.43 -17.75 -16.71
CA PRO A 80 -14.59 -19.20 -16.63
C PRO A 80 -14.74 -19.72 -15.19
N ALA A 81 -14.31 -18.96 -14.18
CA ALA A 81 -14.32 -19.41 -12.79
C ALA A 81 -15.73 -19.42 -12.15
N PRO A 82 -16.53 -18.34 -12.29
CA PRO A 82 -17.94 -18.35 -11.88
C PRO A 82 -18.75 -19.46 -12.53
N LYS A 83 -18.53 -19.77 -13.83
CA LYS A 83 -19.25 -20.86 -14.52
C LYS A 83 -19.03 -22.22 -13.83
N ARG A 84 -17.79 -22.55 -13.48
CA ARG A 84 -17.45 -23.79 -12.73
C ARG A 84 -18.04 -23.83 -11.31
N LEU A 85 -18.08 -22.68 -10.61
CA LEU A 85 -18.69 -22.57 -9.28
C LEU A 85 -20.23 -22.63 -9.33
N ILE A 86 -20.84 -22.13 -10.41
CA ILE A 86 -22.28 -22.16 -10.67
C ILE A 86 -22.73 -23.59 -11.03
N GLU A 87 -21.96 -24.30 -11.86
CA GLU A 87 -22.19 -25.70 -12.25
C GLU A 87 -22.04 -26.68 -11.06
N ALA A 88 -21.24 -26.34 -10.05
CA ALA A 88 -21.15 -27.08 -8.77
C ALA A 88 -22.38 -26.86 -7.85
N GLY A 89 -23.33 -26.01 -8.26
CA GLY A 89 -24.72 -26.02 -7.80
C GLY A 89 -25.06 -25.16 -6.58
N ARG A 90 -25.14 -23.80 -6.71
CA ARG A 90 -25.96 -22.87 -5.86
C ARG A 90 -25.87 -21.34 -6.11
N VAL A 91 -25.84 -20.77 -7.34
CA VAL A 91 -26.14 -19.33 -7.58
C VAL A 91 -26.71 -19.13 -9.00
N GLY A 92 -27.67 -18.20 -9.20
CA GLY A 92 -28.25 -17.89 -10.50
C GLY A 92 -27.34 -17.09 -11.45
N ASN A 93 -27.58 -17.21 -12.75
CA ASN A 93 -26.74 -16.77 -13.89
C ASN A 93 -26.55 -15.23 -14.09
N ASN A 94 -26.95 -14.40 -13.12
CA ASN A 94 -27.12 -12.95 -13.32
C ASN A 94 -26.03 -12.12 -12.61
N GLY A 95 -24.75 -12.45 -12.83
CA GLY A 95 -23.60 -11.75 -12.22
C GLY A 95 -23.74 -10.23 -12.13
N LEU A 96 -23.30 -9.66 -11.01
CA LEU A 96 -23.46 -8.23 -10.70
C LEU A 96 -22.50 -7.31 -11.42
N CYS A 97 -21.44 -7.86 -12.00
CA CYS A 97 -20.43 -7.11 -12.72
C CYS A 97 -20.14 -7.86 -14.01
N ARG A 98 -20.09 -7.13 -15.12
CA ARG A 98 -19.70 -7.62 -16.45
C ARG A 98 -18.84 -6.56 -17.11
N ASP A 99 -17.81 -7.00 -17.83
CA ASP A 99 -17.05 -6.10 -18.70
C ASP A 99 -17.19 -6.56 -20.15
N TYR A 100 -17.31 -5.60 -21.05
CA TYR A 100 -17.24 -5.83 -22.49
C TYR A 100 -15.92 -5.24 -23.00
N VAL A 101 -15.33 -5.85 -24.01
CA VAL A 101 -14.10 -5.36 -24.65
C VAL A 101 -14.27 -5.35 -26.16
N ALA A 102 -13.76 -4.32 -26.80
CA ALA A 102 -13.58 -4.26 -28.24
C ALA A 102 -12.13 -3.92 -28.55
N SER A 103 -11.48 -4.73 -29.38
CA SER A 103 -10.19 -4.40 -29.98
C SER A 103 -10.42 -3.48 -31.17
N ILE A 104 -9.54 -2.50 -31.36
CA ILE A 104 -9.62 -1.57 -32.48
C ILE A 104 -8.71 -2.10 -33.60
N PRO A 105 -9.27 -2.50 -34.77
CA PRO A 105 -8.49 -3.03 -35.88
C PRO A 105 -7.40 -2.07 -36.38
N GLU A 106 -6.37 -2.61 -37.04
CA GLU A 106 -5.32 -1.76 -37.64
C GLU A 106 -5.83 -0.86 -38.76
N ASN A 107 -6.78 -1.37 -39.56
CA ASN A 107 -7.35 -0.66 -40.71
C ASN A 107 -8.59 0.18 -40.35
N TYR A 108 -8.94 0.30 -39.06
CA TYR A 108 -10.11 1.05 -38.62
C TYR A 108 -9.97 2.55 -38.93
N PRO A 109 -10.90 3.17 -39.67
CA PRO A 109 -10.71 4.51 -40.26
C PRO A 109 -10.54 5.61 -39.20
N PHE A 110 -11.17 5.47 -38.04
CA PHE A 110 -11.15 6.46 -36.97
C PHE A 110 -10.18 6.14 -35.84
N LYS A 111 -9.28 5.15 -36.00
CA LYS A 111 -8.35 4.72 -34.95
C LYS A 111 -7.51 5.88 -34.37
N ARG A 112 -7.18 6.87 -35.22
CA ARG A 112 -6.39 8.06 -34.86
C ARG A 112 -7.23 9.26 -34.38
N ASP A 113 -8.55 9.19 -34.51
CA ASP A 113 -9.47 10.24 -34.06
C ASP A 113 -10.41 9.65 -33.00
N PRO A 114 -10.08 9.82 -31.71
CA PRO A 114 -10.88 9.22 -30.65
C PRO A 114 -12.32 9.75 -30.61
N LEU A 115 -12.60 10.98 -31.08
CA LEU A 115 -13.96 11.52 -31.12
C LEU A 115 -14.79 10.77 -32.16
N LEU A 116 -14.31 10.71 -33.41
CA LEU A 116 -15.01 10.01 -34.49
C LEU A 116 -15.16 8.51 -34.20
N MET A 117 -14.15 7.90 -33.55
CA MET A 117 -14.22 6.50 -33.10
C MET A 117 -15.37 6.27 -32.12
N PHE A 118 -15.56 7.16 -31.14
CA PHE A 118 -16.66 7.02 -30.18
C PHE A 118 -18.01 7.31 -30.80
N GLU A 119 -18.12 8.30 -31.69
CA GLU A 119 -19.36 8.60 -32.43
C GLU A 119 -19.80 7.42 -33.31
N ASP A 120 -18.87 6.76 -34.00
CA ASP A 120 -19.14 5.59 -34.84
C ASP A 120 -19.66 4.38 -34.03
N ASN A 121 -19.22 4.25 -32.76
CA ASN A 121 -19.56 3.11 -31.90
C ASN A 121 -20.64 3.41 -30.85
N GLU A 122 -21.14 4.65 -30.78
CA GLU A 122 -22.09 5.10 -29.75
C GLU A 122 -23.35 4.22 -29.71
N LYS A 123 -23.87 3.85 -30.87
CA LYS A 123 -25.03 2.96 -31.01
C LYS A 123 -24.79 1.59 -30.37
N GLN A 124 -23.64 0.97 -30.65
CA GLN A 124 -23.31 -0.36 -30.12
C GLN A 124 -23.15 -0.32 -28.59
N ILE A 125 -22.54 0.75 -28.04
CA ILE A 125 -22.44 0.97 -26.59
C ILE A 125 -23.84 1.16 -25.98
N SER A 126 -24.72 1.92 -26.65
CA SER A 126 -26.10 2.20 -26.20
C SER A 126 -26.96 0.93 -26.12
N GLU A 127 -26.82 0.03 -27.10
CA GLU A 127 -27.49 -1.28 -27.11
C GLU A 127 -27.02 -2.15 -25.94
N ILE A 128 -25.72 -2.21 -25.67
CA ILE A 128 -25.16 -2.95 -24.52
C ILE A 128 -25.66 -2.37 -23.19
N TYR A 129 -25.60 -1.04 -23.02
CA TYR A 129 -26.08 -0.38 -21.82
C TYR A 129 -27.59 -0.58 -21.63
N SER A 130 -28.38 -0.57 -22.72
CA SER A 130 -29.82 -0.82 -22.67
C SER A 130 -30.13 -2.26 -22.24
N ALA A 131 -29.41 -3.24 -22.78
CA ALA A 131 -29.59 -4.65 -22.42
C ALA A 131 -29.20 -4.92 -20.96
N GLU A 132 -28.06 -4.40 -20.51
CA GLU A 132 -27.61 -4.55 -19.12
C GLU A 132 -28.48 -3.75 -18.15
N LEU A 133 -29.00 -2.58 -18.54
CA LEU A 133 -29.98 -1.83 -17.77
C LEU A 133 -31.30 -2.60 -17.64
N ALA A 134 -31.80 -3.23 -18.71
CA ALA A 134 -32.99 -4.06 -18.65
C ALA A 134 -32.79 -5.28 -17.73
N ARG A 135 -31.59 -5.87 -17.74
CA ARG A 135 -31.20 -7.00 -16.89
C ARG A 135 -31.05 -6.62 -15.43
N LEU A 136 -30.48 -5.44 -15.16
CA LEU A 136 -30.05 -5.02 -13.82
C LEU A 136 -30.90 -3.92 -13.20
N GLY A 137 -31.86 -3.33 -13.92
CA GLY A 137 -32.74 -2.19 -13.55
C GLY A 137 -32.05 -0.90 -13.10
N GLY A 138 -30.75 -0.97 -12.88
CA GLY A 138 -29.83 0.14 -12.69
C GLY A 138 -28.41 -0.35 -12.86
N ILE A 139 -27.60 0.42 -13.57
CA ILE A 139 -26.21 0.11 -13.84
C ILE A 139 -25.30 1.29 -13.49
N LYS A 140 -24.06 0.99 -13.13
CA LYS A 140 -22.94 1.91 -13.10
C LYS A 140 -22.01 1.51 -14.22
N THR A 141 -21.71 2.45 -15.10
CA THR A 141 -20.89 2.21 -16.28
C THR A 141 -19.62 3.04 -16.21
N LYS A 142 -18.57 2.56 -16.85
CA LYS A 142 -17.30 3.28 -17.04
C LYS A 142 -16.66 2.80 -18.33
N ILE A 143 -16.29 3.73 -19.19
CA ILE A 143 -15.54 3.46 -20.42
C ILE A 143 -14.05 3.57 -20.09
N VAL A 144 -13.24 2.64 -20.58
CA VAL A 144 -11.78 2.74 -20.51
C VAL A 144 -11.23 2.63 -21.92
N HIS A 145 -10.77 3.75 -22.46
CA HIS A 145 -10.03 3.78 -23.73
C HIS A 145 -8.56 3.47 -23.48
N ILE A 146 -7.94 2.67 -24.32
CA ILE A 146 -6.51 2.42 -24.26
C ILE A 146 -5.91 2.83 -25.59
N ALA A 147 -4.91 3.72 -25.52
CA ALA A 147 -4.31 4.33 -26.69
C ALA A 147 -2.79 4.21 -26.64
N HIS A 148 -2.20 4.05 -27.81
CA HIS A 148 -0.77 4.15 -28.00
C HIS A 148 -0.37 5.62 -28.03
N MET A 149 0.68 5.96 -27.27
CA MET A 149 1.14 7.34 -27.15
C MET A 149 2.66 7.45 -27.24
N THR A 150 3.11 8.49 -27.95
CA THR A 150 4.52 8.85 -28.14
C THR A 150 4.84 10.14 -27.39
N ASP A 151 6.02 10.22 -26.77
CA ASP A 151 6.51 11.50 -26.25
C ASP A 151 6.98 12.40 -27.42
N THR A 152 6.87 13.71 -27.28
CA THR A 152 7.29 14.79 -28.19
C THR A 152 8.77 14.73 -28.58
N SER A 153 9.58 14.02 -27.80
CA SER A 153 10.98 13.71 -28.11
C SER A 153 11.15 12.51 -29.06
N TYR A 154 10.07 11.78 -29.37
CA TYR A 154 10.01 10.51 -30.08
C TYR A 154 10.96 9.43 -29.52
N THR A 155 11.30 9.53 -28.22
CA THR A 155 12.22 8.58 -27.56
C THR A 155 11.52 7.54 -26.70
N LYS A 156 10.21 7.69 -26.48
CA LYS A 156 9.40 6.82 -25.62
C LYS A 156 8.02 6.63 -26.20
N GLU A 157 7.56 5.40 -26.14
CA GLU A 157 6.25 4.94 -26.58
C GLU A 157 5.64 4.14 -25.43
N GLU A 158 4.42 4.46 -25.03
CA GLU A 158 3.70 3.72 -23.99
C GLU A 158 2.21 3.62 -24.34
N ASP A 159 1.60 2.47 -24.03
CA ASP A 159 0.17 2.27 -24.10
C ASP A 159 -0.48 2.78 -22.81
N ILE A 160 -1.35 3.77 -22.91
CA ILE A 160 -1.93 4.50 -21.78
C ILE A 160 -3.44 4.29 -21.74
N ALA A 161 -3.94 3.95 -20.55
CA ALA A 161 -5.38 3.80 -20.29
C ALA A 161 -6.01 5.13 -19.83
N PHE A 162 -7.06 5.55 -20.51
CA PHE A 162 -7.90 6.70 -20.25
C PHE A 162 -9.30 6.26 -19.76
N PRO A 163 -9.50 6.12 -18.45
CA PRO A 163 -10.81 5.79 -17.90
C PRO A 163 -11.73 7.03 -17.85
N SER A 164 -13.00 6.88 -18.21
CA SER A 164 -14.04 7.87 -17.91
C SER A 164 -14.36 7.92 -16.42
N GLU A 165 -15.23 8.85 -16.03
CA GLU A 165 -15.89 8.77 -14.72
C GLU A 165 -16.93 7.63 -14.70
N ILE A 166 -17.26 7.18 -13.48
CA ILE A 166 -18.33 6.20 -13.27
C ILE A 166 -19.66 6.94 -13.33
N ILE A 167 -20.49 6.62 -14.31
CA ILE A 167 -21.83 7.18 -14.44
C ILE A 167 -22.86 6.13 -14.02
N ALA A 168 -23.88 6.57 -13.27
CA ALA A 168 -25.00 5.74 -12.89
C ALA A 168 -26.15 5.94 -13.88
N ILE A 169 -26.63 4.86 -14.49
CA ILE A 169 -27.74 4.85 -15.42
C ILE A 169 -28.90 4.06 -14.80
N THR A 170 -30.05 4.69 -14.67
CA THR A 170 -31.31 4.03 -14.23
C THR A 170 -32.45 4.27 -15.22
N ARG A 171 -32.16 4.95 -16.33
CA ARG A 171 -33.14 5.40 -17.32
C ARG A 171 -32.58 5.17 -18.72
N GLN A 172 -33.40 4.54 -19.56
CA GLN A 172 -32.99 4.18 -20.91
C GLN A 172 -32.89 5.40 -21.83
N ASP A 173 -33.76 6.39 -21.67
CA ASP A 173 -33.82 7.60 -22.50
C ASP A 173 -32.61 8.56 -22.36
N ARG A 174 -31.65 8.22 -21.49
CA ARG A 174 -30.47 9.04 -21.18
C ARG A 174 -29.15 8.34 -21.47
N ILE A 175 -29.21 7.13 -22.01
CA ILE A 175 -28.02 6.33 -22.28
C ILE A 175 -27.06 7.05 -23.23
N GLU A 176 -27.54 7.58 -24.35
CA GLU A 176 -26.74 8.31 -25.35
C GLU A 176 -26.04 9.54 -24.74
N GLU A 177 -26.79 10.38 -24.02
CA GLU A 177 -26.24 11.54 -23.30
C GLU A 177 -25.11 11.15 -22.33
N TYR A 178 -25.27 10.05 -21.60
CA TYR A 178 -24.26 9.57 -20.66
C TYR A 178 -23.04 8.94 -21.35
N ILE A 179 -23.21 8.29 -22.50
CA ILE A 179 -22.09 7.81 -23.32
C ILE A 179 -21.28 9.00 -23.81
N ALA A 180 -21.94 10.04 -24.34
CA ALA A 180 -21.30 11.28 -24.76
C ALA A 180 -20.48 11.94 -23.65
N GLN A 181 -21.08 12.06 -22.47
CA GLN A 181 -20.38 12.59 -21.30
C GLN A 181 -19.11 11.76 -20.95
N GLN A 182 -19.19 10.43 -21.05
CA GLN A 182 -18.06 9.55 -20.73
C GLN A 182 -16.91 9.68 -21.72
N TYR A 183 -17.17 9.69 -23.03
CA TYR A 183 -16.08 9.84 -24.00
C TYR A 183 -15.54 11.26 -24.07
N HIS A 184 -16.35 12.31 -23.86
CA HIS A 184 -15.82 13.67 -23.75
C HIS A 184 -14.85 13.82 -22.56
N THR A 185 -15.14 13.18 -21.43
CA THR A 185 -14.19 13.12 -20.31
C THR A 185 -12.87 12.45 -20.68
N ILE A 186 -12.92 11.41 -21.52
CA ILE A 186 -11.71 10.72 -22.02
C ILE A 186 -10.92 11.66 -22.93
N LEU A 187 -11.60 12.35 -23.86
CA LEU A 187 -11.00 13.33 -24.76
C LEU A 187 -10.33 14.46 -23.97
N ASP A 188 -11.01 15.03 -22.96
CA ASP A 188 -10.45 16.08 -22.10
C ASP A 188 -9.17 15.63 -21.41
N ARG A 189 -9.06 14.35 -21.01
CA ARG A 189 -7.85 13.80 -20.38
C ARG A 189 -6.73 13.55 -21.36
N ILE A 190 -7.04 13.12 -22.59
CA ILE A 190 -6.06 13.02 -23.67
C ILE A 190 -5.52 14.41 -23.94
N ASP A 191 -6.40 15.39 -24.17
CA ASP A 191 -6.08 16.79 -24.38
C ASP A 191 -5.27 17.38 -23.22
N GLU A 192 -5.64 17.13 -21.97
CA GLU A 192 -4.89 17.58 -20.80
C GLU A 192 -3.47 17.01 -20.79
N MET A 193 -3.32 15.73 -21.16
CA MET A 193 -2.01 15.08 -21.19
C MET A 193 -1.13 15.59 -22.33
N GLU A 194 -1.71 15.92 -23.48
CA GLU A 194 -1.03 16.57 -24.62
C GLU A 194 -0.72 18.05 -24.36
N ARG A 195 -1.57 18.74 -23.59
CA ARG A 195 -1.38 20.14 -23.21
C ARG A 195 -0.41 20.32 -22.06
N ASN A 196 -0.30 19.33 -21.16
CA ASN A 196 0.66 19.34 -20.08
C ASN A 196 2.08 19.22 -20.65
N ALA A 197 2.76 20.37 -20.74
CA ALA A 197 4.18 20.56 -21.06
C ALA A 197 5.16 19.64 -20.30
N HIS A 198 4.68 19.03 -19.21
CA HIS A 198 5.42 18.14 -18.34
C HIS A 198 5.31 16.66 -18.77
N SER A 199 4.23 16.22 -19.41
CA SER A 199 4.07 14.84 -19.90
C SER A 199 4.82 14.64 -21.21
N GLY A 200 4.65 15.57 -22.15
CA GLY A 200 5.20 15.49 -23.50
C GLY A 200 4.49 14.46 -24.39
N TRP A 201 3.39 13.83 -23.97
CA TRP A 201 2.73 12.77 -24.74
C TRP A 201 1.88 13.29 -25.89
N ILE A 202 1.79 12.53 -26.98
CA ILE A 202 0.99 12.76 -28.19
C ILE A 202 0.16 11.50 -28.45
N TYR A 203 -1.12 11.67 -28.78
CA TYR A 203 -1.99 10.55 -29.12
C TYR A 203 -1.67 10.06 -30.52
N ASP A 204 -1.34 8.77 -30.67
CA ASP A 204 -1.11 8.19 -31.99
C ASP A 204 -2.36 7.49 -32.50
N TYR A 205 -2.84 6.49 -31.75
CA TYR A 205 -4.01 5.70 -32.13
C TYR A 205 -4.60 4.89 -30.97
N GLY A 206 -5.89 4.55 -31.08
CA GLY A 206 -6.61 3.70 -30.14
C GLY A 206 -6.26 2.22 -30.32
N ILE A 207 -6.24 1.46 -29.23
CA ILE A 207 -5.92 0.02 -29.19
C ILE A 207 -7.15 -0.80 -28.80
N LYS A 208 -7.76 -0.53 -27.64
CA LYS A 208 -8.97 -1.23 -27.17
C LYS A 208 -9.85 -0.30 -26.35
N VAL A 209 -11.14 -0.62 -26.27
CA VAL A 209 -12.08 0.00 -25.33
C VAL A 209 -12.71 -1.06 -24.46
N TYR A 210 -12.77 -0.80 -23.15
CA TYR A 210 -13.51 -1.60 -22.18
C TYR A 210 -14.75 -0.85 -21.71
N LEU A 211 -15.86 -1.56 -21.59
CA LEU A 211 -17.08 -1.10 -20.92
C LEU A 211 -17.21 -1.85 -19.59
N GLU A 212 -16.88 -1.19 -18.48
CA GLU A 212 -17.04 -1.76 -17.15
C GLU A 212 -18.47 -1.51 -16.63
N ILE A 213 -19.28 -2.56 -16.49
CA ILE A 213 -20.68 -2.44 -16.09
C ILE A 213 -20.92 -3.14 -14.76
N SER A 214 -21.55 -2.44 -13.81
CA SER A 214 -21.85 -2.95 -12.48
C SER A 214 -23.31 -2.72 -12.12
N ALA A 215 -23.93 -3.65 -11.41
CA ALA A 215 -25.25 -3.48 -10.84
C ALA A 215 -25.27 -2.27 -9.91
N TYR A 216 -26.26 -1.41 -10.10
CA TYR A 216 -26.45 -0.22 -9.31
C TYR A 216 -27.86 -0.13 -8.78
N GLN A 217 -27.97 -0.12 -7.46
CA GLN A 217 -29.20 0.19 -6.76
C GLN A 217 -28.98 1.46 -5.94
N PRO A 218 -29.47 2.63 -6.39
CA PRO A 218 -29.27 3.87 -5.68
C PRO A 218 -29.94 3.83 -4.30
N LEU A 219 -29.34 4.53 -3.33
CA LEU A 219 -30.06 4.93 -2.13
C LEU A 219 -31.12 5.97 -2.55
N ARG A 220 -32.40 5.68 -2.30
CA ARG A 220 -33.52 6.57 -2.65
C ARG A 220 -34.24 7.01 -1.37
N GLY A 221 -34.72 8.24 -1.29
CA GLY A 221 -35.58 8.66 -0.16
C GLY A 221 -37.05 8.47 -0.49
N SER A 222 -37.72 7.47 0.09
CA SER A 222 -39.13 7.13 -0.14
C SER A 222 -40.09 7.89 0.77
N SER A 223 -40.73 7.19 1.68
CA SER A 223 -41.86 7.67 2.47
C SER A 223 -41.45 8.09 3.87
N HIS A 224 -42.30 8.88 4.51
CA HIS A 224 -42.08 9.36 5.86
C HIS A 224 -42.00 8.22 6.88
N PHE A 225 -41.05 8.33 7.81
CA PHE A 225 -41.07 7.58 9.06
C PHE A 225 -40.64 8.44 10.25
N GLU A 226 -41.03 7.99 11.46
CA GLU A 226 -40.62 8.66 12.69
C GLU A 226 -39.11 8.56 12.89
N LEU A 227 -38.45 9.71 13.03
CA LEU A 227 -37.01 9.74 13.26
C LEU A 227 -36.64 9.04 14.57
N PRO A 228 -35.47 8.38 14.64
CA PRO A 228 -34.94 7.81 15.87
C PRO A 228 -34.95 8.83 17.01
N LYS A 229 -35.22 8.38 18.25
CA LYS A 229 -35.35 9.24 19.45
C LYS A 229 -34.26 10.33 19.58
N PRO A 230 -32.97 10.07 19.29
CA PRO A 230 -31.97 11.13 19.32
C PRO A 230 -32.23 12.24 18.31
N TRP A 231 -32.72 11.93 17.11
CA TRP A 231 -32.89 12.87 16.00
C TRP A 231 -34.26 13.56 15.96
N ASN A 232 -35.28 13.00 16.62
CA ASN A 232 -36.64 13.55 16.68
C ASN A 232 -36.81 14.69 17.73
N LYS A 233 -35.88 15.66 17.73
CA LYS A 233 -35.82 16.75 18.71
C LYS A 233 -36.09 18.10 18.03
N PRO A 234 -37.17 18.85 18.39
CA PRO A 234 -37.52 20.12 17.74
C PRO A 234 -36.39 21.16 17.72
N GLN A 235 -35.53 21.13 18.75
CA GLN A 235 -34.38 22.02 18.88
C GLN A 235 -33.31 21.83 17.81
N LEU A 236 -33.24 20.67 17.13
CA LEU A 236 -32.26 20.43 16.06
C LEU A 236 -32.60 21.16 14.76
N GLY A 237 -33.83 21.67 14.60
CA GLY A 237 -34.24 22.36 13.38
C GLY A 237 -34.31 21.46 12.14
N ILE A 238 -34.50 20.15 12.35
CA ILE A 238 -34.73 19.18 11.27
C ILE A 238 -36.19 19.27 10.85
N ILE A 239 -36.42 19.43 9.56
CA ILE A 239 -37.75 19.33 8.95
C ILE A 239 -37.86 17.91 8.38
N ASN A 240 -38.83 17.17 8.91
CA ASN A 240 -39.17 15.81 8.48
C ASN A 240 -40.53 15.92 7.78
N PRO A 241 -40.57 16.09 6.44
CA PRO A 241 -41.82 16.19 5.70
C PRO A 241 -42.70 14.96 5.94
N LYS A 242 -43.97 15.16 6.28
CA LYS A 242 -44.92 14.07 6.54
C LYS A 242 -45.58 13.59 5.24
N ASN A 243 -44.79 13.02 4.34
CA ASN A 243 -45.28 12.54 3.04
C ASN A 243 -45.69 11.07 3.09
N ASN A 244 -46.84 10.77 2.50
CA ASN A 244 -47.33 9.39 2.32
C ASN A 244 -47.01 8.84 0.92
N ASP A 245 -46.31 9.62 0.11
CA ASP A 245 -45.85 9.31 -1.25
C ASP A 245 -44.32 9.13 -1.26
N GLU A 246 -43.70 9.10 -2.44
CA GLU A 246 -42.24 8.94 -2.59
C GLU A 246 -41.51 10.29 -2.84
N PHE A 247 -42.14 11.43 -2.53
CA PHE A 247 -41.66 12.76 -2.91
C PHE A 247 -40.89 13.49 -1.80
N CYS A 248 -40.33 12.80 -0.80
CA CYS A 248 -39.71 13.46 0.36
C CYS A 248 -38.58 14.45 0.00
N PHE A 249 -37.80 14.18 -1.07
CA PHE A 249 -36.82 15.13 -1.61
C PHE A 249 -37.48 16.44 -2.07
N HIS A 250 -38.49 16.33 -2.93
CA HIS A 250 -39.25 17.48 -3.44
C HIS A 250 -39.84 18.31 -2.30
N GLU A 251 -40.39 17.64 -1.29
CA GLU A 251 -40.96 18.30 -0.12
C GLU A 251 -39.90 19.01 0.74
N CYS A 252 -38.68 18.46 0.83
CA CYS A 252 -37.55 19.15 1.46
C CYS A 252 -37.17 20.44 0.70
N ILE A 253 -37.11 20.42 -0.64
CA ILE A 253 -36.78 21.61 -1.43
C ILE A 253 -37.87 22.68 -1.30
N LYS A 254 -39.15 22.30 -1.38
CA LYS A 254 -40.28 23.24 -1.19
C LYS A 254 -40.26 23.84 0.22
N ALA A 255 -39.94 23.05 1.24
CA ALA A 255 -39.80 23.53 2.62
C ALA A 255 -38.63 24.52 2.77
N HIS A 256 -37.50 24.28 2.09
CA HIS A 256 -36.36 25.20 2.05
C HIS A 256 -36.75 26.55 1.45
N LEU A 257 -37.36 26.56 0.25
CA LEU A 257 -37.80 27.78 -0.42
C LEU A 257 -38.80 28.58 0.43
N ARG A 258 -39.76 27.90 1.06
CA ARG A 258 -40.69 28.55 1.97
C ARG A 258 -39.98 29.18 3.17
N SER A 259 -39.01 28.48 3.76
CA SER A 259 -38.26 29.02 4.88
C SER A 259 -37.45 30.26 4.46
N GLU A 260 -36.78 30.22 3.31
CA GLU A 260 -36.00 31.34 2.77
C GLU A 260 -36.86 32.56 2.46
N ASN A 261 -38.00 32.36 1.79
CA ASN A 261 -38.94 33.44 1.47
C ASN A 261 -39.40 34.20 2.73
N PHE A 262 -39.75 33.48 3.81
CA PHE A 262 -40.13 34.11 5.08
C PHE A 262 -38.96 34.84 5.74
N ARG A 263 -37.74 34.28 5.70
CA ARG A 263 -36.53 34.91 6.26
C ARG A 263 -36.21 36.23 5.57
N ARG A 264 -36.28 36.29 4.24
CA ARG A 264 -36.11 37.55 3.47
C ARG A 264 -37.14 38.60 3.87
N GLY A 265 -38.35 38.18 4.24
CA GLY A 265 -39.40 39.05 4.80
C GLY A 265 -39.32 39.30 6.31
N GLY A 266 -38.18 38.99 6.97
CA GLY A 266 -37.96 39.22 8.40
C GLY A 266 -38.79 38.35 9.35
N ARG A 267 -39.44 37.28 8.85
CA ARG A 267 -40.37 36.43 9.60
C ARG A 267 -39.89 34.97 9.62
N ARG A 268 -40.41 34.17 10.57
CA ARG A 268 -40.10 32.73 10.66
C ARG A 268 -41.26 31.90 10.14
N ALA A 269 -40.99 31.01 9.19
CA ALA A 269 -41.98 30.05 8.71
C ALA A 269 -42.34 29.02 9.80
N GLN A 270 -43.63 28.78 10.01
CA GLN A 270 -44.16 27.75 10.91
C GLN A 270 -44.70 26.56 10.11
N HIS A 271 -44.84 25.39 10.74
CA HIS A 271 -45.45 24.20 10.11
C HIS A 271 -44.76 23.78 8.80
N LEU A 272 -43.42 23.74 8.79
CA LEU A 272 -42.63 23.36 7.60
C LEU A 272 -42.72 21.87 7.27
N ASN A 273 -43.10 21.01 8.23
CA ASN A 273 -43.32 19.58 8.02
C ASN A 273 -44.65 19.27 7.29
N GLU A 274 -45.56 20.25 7.17
CA GLU A 274 -46.87 20.09 6.51
C GLU A 274 -46.78 20.39 5.01
N ILE A 275 -46.95 19.35 4.19
CA ILE A 275 -46.78 19.39 2.73
C ILE A 275 -47.73 20.35 2.04
N SER A 276 -49.00 20.36 2.44
CA SER A 276 -50.04 21.21 1.85
C SER A 276 -49.67 22.70 1.84
N ARG A 277 -48.93 23.16 2.87
CA ARG A 277 -48.50 24.56 2.99
C ARG A 277 -47.26 24.90 2.15
N ASN A 278 -46.54 23.89 1.68
CA ASN A 278 -45.31 24.02 0.89
C ASN A 278 -45.58 23.92 -0.63
N GLN A 279 -46.73 23.36 -1.03
CA GLN A 279 -47.08 23.07 -2.44
C GLN A 279 -46.87 24.23 -3.40
N ARG A 280 -47.23 25.47 -3.01
CA ARG A 280 -47.11 26.67 -3.86
C ARG A 280 -45.69 27.01 -4.32
N TYR A 281 -44.67 26.46 -3.66
CA TYR A 281 -43.26 26.66 -4.02
C TYR A 281 -42.77 25.63 -5.05
N GLY A 282 -43.57 24.61 -5.36
CA GLY A 282 -43.23 23.61 -6.37
C GLY A 282 -43.19 24.19 -7.80
N THR A 283 -43.98 25.22 -8.09
CA THR A 283 -44.01 25.90 -9.41
C THR A 283 -42.74 26.70 -9.69
N MET A 284 -41.90 26.93 -8.67
CA MET A 284 -40.61 27.63 -8.79
C MET A 284 -39.45 26.69 -9.11
N LEU A 285 -39.70 25.38 -9.24
CA LEU A 285 -38.69 24.34 -9.39
C LEU A 285 -38.87 23.63 -10.73
N ASN A 286 -37.79 23.49 -11.47
CA ASN A 286 -37.74 22.58 -12.61
C ASN A 286 -37.39 21.17 -12.11
N LEU A 287 -38.42 20.35 -11.91
CA LEU A 287 -38.30 18.96 -11.44
C LEU A 287 -38.30 17.95 -12.60
N THR A 288 -38.09 18.42 -13.84
CA THR A 288 -38.14 17.58 -15.03
C THR A 288 -37.07 16.49 -14.96
N GLY A 289 -37.50 15.24 -15.02
CA GLY A 289 -36.62 14.08 -15.06
C GLY A 289 -36.00 13.67 -13.73
N ILE A 290 -36.52 14.16 -12.60
CA ILE A 290 -36.19 13.74 -11.23
C ILE A 290 -37.10 12.58 -10.80
N ASN A 291 -36.53 11.46 -10.36
CA ASN A 291 -37.33 10.31 -9.92
C ASN A 291 -38.00 10.55 -8.55
N ALA A 292 -39.13 9.88 -8.31
CA ALA A 292 -39.72 9.68 -6.98
C ALA A 292 -39.74 8.15 -6.72
N PRO A 293 -38.97 7.64 -5.74
CA PRO A 293 -38.13 8.38 -4.82
C PRO A 293 -36.79 8.79 -5.42
N ALA A 294 -36.35 10.01 -5.08
CA ALA A 294 -35.13 10.61 -5.63
C ALA A 294 -33.88 9.90 -5.09
N SER A 295 -32.98 9.53 -5.99
CA SER A 295 -31.62 9.09 -5.67
C SER A 295 -30.69 10.29 -5.44
N LEU A 296 -29.44 10.02 -5.02
CA LEU A 296 -28.43 11.08 -4.94
C LEU A 296 -28.07 11.67 -6.31
N HIS A 297 -28.10 10.86 -7.37
CA HIS A 297 -27.81 11.29 -8.74
C HIS A 297 -28.93 12.16 -9.32
N ASP A 298 -30.18 11.90 -8.92
CA ASP A 298 -31.29 12.80 -9.27
C ASP A 298 -31.07 14.21 -8.72
N ILE A 299 -30.30 14.36 -7.64
CA ILE A 299 -29.98 15.67 -7.07
C ILE A 299 -28.97 16.43 -7.94
N ASP A 300 -28.01 15.73 -8.59
CA ASP A 300 -27.09 16.35 -9.55
C ASP A 300 -27.89 16.96 -10.71
N ARG A 301 -28.79 16.19 -11.32
CA ARG A 301 -29.72 16.69 -12.34
C ARG A 301 -30.59 17.84 -11.83
N PHE A 302 -31.05 17.78 -10.59
CA PHE A 302 -31.83 18.87 -10.01
C PHE A 302 -31.02 20.18 -9.98
N GLU A 303 -29.73 20.12 -9.62
CA GLU A 303 -28.83 21.28 -9.61
C GLU A 303 -28.53 21.81 -11.02
N GLU A 304 -28.51 20.96 -12.04
CA GLU A 304 -28.39 21.36 -13.45
C GLU A 304 -29.65 22.09 -13.93
N ASN A 305 -30.82 21.50 -13.67
CA ASN A 305 -32.12 22.09 -14.02
C ASN A 305 -32.40 23.40 -13.26
N ASN A 306 -31.77 23.58 -12.09
CA ASN A 306 -31.98 24.71 -11.19
C ASN A 306 -30.62 25.29 -10.76
N PRO A 307 -29.94 26.07 -11.62
CA PRO A 307 -28.54 26.48 -11.44
C PRO A 307 -28.29 27.41 -10.24
N THR A 308 -29.35 27.87 -9.57
CA THR A 308 -29.24 28.64 -8.32
C THR A 308 -29.14 27.76 -7.07
N PHE A 309 -29.24 26.43 -7.19
CA PHE A 309 -29.22 25.50 -6.07
C PHE A 309 -27.91 24.73 -5.95
N ALA A 310 -27.45 24.55 -4.71
CA ALA A 310 -26.43 23.59 -4.30
C ALA A 310 -26.99 22.76 -3.13
N VAL A 311 -26.98 21.44 -3.26
CA VAL A 311 -27.62 20.50 -2.32
C VAL A 311 -26.56 19.58 -1.73
N ASN A 312 -26.40 19.61 -0.41
CA ASN A 312 -25.57 18.64 0.31
C ASN A 312 -26.46 17.56 0.89
N VAL A 313 -26.02 16.30 0.88
CA VAL A 313 -26.69 15.18 1.54
C VAL A 313 -25.75 14.54 2.54
N PHE A 314 -26.24 14.41 3.76
CA PHE A 314 -25.55 13.78 4.88
C PHE A 314 -26.28 12.51 5.33
N LYS A 315 -25.59 11.66 6.08
CA LYS A 315 -26.21 10.51 6.77
C LYS A 315 -25.83 10.48 8.25
N PRO A 316 -26.70 9.99 9.15
CA PRO A 316 -26.36 9.80 10.56
C PRO A 316 -25.20 8.82 10.78
N VAL A 317 -24.33 9.11 11.74
CA VAL A 317 -23.21 8.25 12.13
C VAL A 317 -23.67 7.18 13.13
N LEU A 318 -23.39 5.91 12.79
CA LEU A 318 -23.63 4.75 13.66
C LEU A 318 -22.59 4.69 14.81
N SER A 319 -22.98 4.11 15.94
CA SER A 319 -22.08 3.85 17.07
C SER A 319 -20.97 2.85 16.73
N GLU A 320 -19.92 2.77 17.56
CA GLU A 320 -18.74 1.89 17.36
C GLU A 320 -19.10 0.40 17.17
N ASN A 321 -20.26 -0.04 17.68
CA ASN A 321 -20.74 -1.41 17.52
C ASN A 321 -21.58 -1.61 16.24
N GLY A 322 -21.72 -0.58 15.40
CA GLY A 322 -22.45 -0.61 14.13
C GLY A 322 -23.98 -0.64 14.22
N LYS A 323 -24.56 -0.74 15.42
CA LYS A 323 -25.99 -1.07 15.60
C LYS A 323 -26.91 0.07 16.04
N GLU A 324 -26.37 1.11 16.68
CA GLU A 324 -27.21 2.17 17.28
C GLU A 324 -26.79 3.58 16.88
N LEU A 325 -27.75 4.46 16.57
CA LEU A 325 -27.54 5.90 16.40
C LEU A 325 -27.46 6.57 17.77
N LYS A 326 -26.27 6.70 18.35
CA LYS A 326 -26.08 7.29 19.70
C LYS A 326 -25.74 8.78 19.71
N THR A 327 -25.40 9.37 18.55
CA THR A 327 -24.89 10.74 18.47
C THR A 327 -25.56 11.54 17.36
N HIS A 328 -25.62 12.86 17.48
CA HIS A 328 -26.06 13.78 16.41
C HIS A 328 -24.98 14.02 15.34
N LYS A 329 -24.09 13.04 15.15
CA LYS A 329 -23.01 13.13 14.18
C LYS A 329 -23.51 12.73 12.79
N LEU A 330 -23.01 13.43 11.79
CA LEU A 330 -23.33 13.32 10.38
C LEU A 330 -22.06 12.98 9.60
N ASP A 331 -22.21 12.21 8.53
CA ASP A 331 -21.19 11.97 7.54
C ASP A 331 -21.68 12.44 6.16
N PRO A 332 -20.78 12.94 5.30
CA PRO A 332 -21.17 13.37 3.98
C PRO A 332 -21.51 12.13 3.14
N LEU A 333 -22.62 12.19 2.44
CA LEU A 333 -23.04 11.18 1.48
C LEU A 333 -22.91 11.71 0.04
N ARG A 334 -23.25 12.99 -0.15
CA ARG A 334 -23.03 13.78 -1.37
C ARG A 334 -22.77 15.23 -0.95
N ILE A 335 -21.74 15.87 -1.50
CA ILE A 335 -21.49 17.31 -1.32
C ILE A 335 -21.54 17.92 -2.72
N SER A 336 -22.34 18.98 -2.89
CA SER A 336 -22.43 19.67 -4.18
C SER A 336 -21.08 20.30 -4.55
N GLU A 337 -20.70 20.24 -5.82
CA GLU A 337 -19.50 20.92 -6.34
C GLU A 337 -19.65 22.44 -6.28
N TYR A 338 -20.89 22.92 -6.31
CA TYR A 338 -21.26 24.32 -6.20
C TYR A 338 -21.49 24.78 -4.75
N ASN A 339 -21.07 23.99 -3.77
CA ASN A 339 -21.22 24.31 -2.35
C ASN A 339 -20.55 25.65 -2.04
N TYR A 340 -21.27 26.55 -1.36
CA TYR A 340 -20.92 27.96 -1.11
C TYR A 340 -20.86 28.88 -2.34
N GLN A 341 -21.14 28.40 -3.55
CA GLN A 341 -21.04 29.19 -4.79
C GLN A 341 -22.41 29.67 -5.30
N ARG A 342 -23.50 29.02 -4.89
CA ARG A 342 -24.87 29.28 -5.37
C ARG A 342 -25.77 29.86 -4.29
N GLU A 343 -26.83 30.55 -4.72
CA GLU A 343 -27.78 31.28 -3.85
C GLU A 343 -28.49 30.37 -2.84
N HIS A 344 -29.01 29.23 -3.30
CA HIS A 344 -29.76 28.29 -2.46
C HIS A 344 -28.86 27.15 -2.01
N LEU A 345 -28.39 27.23 -0.76
CA LEU A 345 -27.65 26.15 -0.12
C LEU A 345 -28.58 25.25 0.71
N VAL A 346 -28.85 24.06 0.21
CA VAL A 346 -29.76 23.08 0.81
C VAL A 346 -28.96 21.96 1.47
N ASP A 347 -29.19 21.71 2.76
CA ASP A 347 -28.53 20.62 3.48
C ASP A 347 -29.58 19.56 3.87
N LEU A 348 -29.42 18.33 3.38
CA LEU A 348 -30.32 17.19 3.60
C LEU A 348 -29.68 16.11 4.47
N ILE A 349 -30.50 15.35 5.19
CA ILE A 349 -30.10 14.12 5.90
C ILE A 349 -30.90 12.96 5.33
N LEU A 350 -30.23 11.92 4.86
CA LEU A 350 -30.87 10.66 4.48
C LEU A 350 -30.89 9.71 5.68
N PHE A 351 -32.07 9.49 6.25
CA PHE A 351 -32.30 8.50 7.30
C PHE A 351 -32.65 7.14 6.72
N THR A 352 -32.31 6.08 7.44
CA THR A 352 -32.64 4.69 7.11
C THR A 352 -33.29 4.00 8.32
N GLN A 353 -34.40 3.29 8.12
CA GLN A 353 -35.14 2.51 9.12
C GLN A 353 -35.10 1.02 8.72
N GLY A 354 -34.73 0.14 9.65
CA GLY A 354 -34.55 -1.31 9.41
C GLY A 354 -33.09 -1.77 9.37
N GLU A 355 -32.83 -3.05 9.65
CA GLU A 355 -31.55 -3.71 9.32
C GLU A 355 -31.68 -4.39 7.94
N GLU A 356 -30.63 -4.27 7.14
CA GLU A 356 -30.53 -4.89 5.82
C GLU A 356 -30.31 -6.42 6.01
N THR A 357 -31.29 -7.28 5.71
CA THR A 357 -31.12 -8.75 5.80
C THR A 357 -30.71 -9.38 4.47
N LEU A 358 -30.16 -10.60 4.52
CA LEU A 358 -29.67 -11.35 3.35
C LEU A 358 -30.77 -11.67 2.32
N THR A 359 -32.04 -11.59 2.69
CA THR A 359 -33.19 -11.85 1.81
C THR A 359 -33.80 -10.60 1.19
N ASP A 360 -33.44 -9.41 1.68
CA ASP A 360 -34.20 -8.17 1.41
C ASP A 360 -33.89 -7.58 0.03
N ARG A 361 -32.88 -8.04 -0.71
CA ARG A 361 -32.52 -7.45 -2.01
C ARG A 361 -32.52 -8.46 -3.15
N ARG A 362 -33.53 -9.34 -3.14
CA ARG A 362 -33.76 -10.32 -4.22
C ARG A 362 -34.65 -9.79 -5.36
N ASN A 363 -34.65 -8.51 -5.67
CA ASN A 363 -34.94 -8.07 -7.03
C ASN A 363 -34.56 -6.61 -7.24
N ILE A 364 -34.40 -6.26 -8.51
CA ILE A 364 -33.71 -5.09 -9.01
C ILE A 364 -34.64 -3.86 -9.16
N ASN A 365 -35.94 -4.05 -8.92
CA ASN A 365 -36.96 -2.99 -9.04
C ASN A 365 -37.78 -2.74 -7.77
N ASP A 366 -37.56 -3.48 -6.68
CA ASP A 366 -38.28 -3.23 -5.42
C ASP A 366 -37.63 -2.09 -4.64
N VAL A 367 -38.29 -0.94 -4.71
CA VAL A 367 -38.02 0.22 -3.86
C VAL A 367 -38.59 -0.11 -2.47
N ASN A 368 -37.71 -0.52 -1.54
CA ASN A 368 -38.02 -0.86 -0.14
C ASN A 368 -38.60 -2.28 0.07
N PRO A 369 -37.76 -3.32 0.22
CA PRO A 369 -38.20 -4.61 0.75
C PRO A 369 -38.83 -4.46 2.15
N GLU A 370 -39.75 -5.36 2.51
CA GLU A 370 -40.45 -5.33 3.80
C GLU A 370 -39.48 -5.14 4.99
N GLY A 371 -39.56 -3.98 5.63
CA GLY A 371 -38.76 -3.64 6.81
C GLY A 371 -37.56 -2.71 6.58
N PHE A 372 -37.20 -2.34 5.34
CA PHE A 372 -36.13 -1.37 5.06
C PHE A 372 -36.65 -0.12 4.32
N ASN A 373 -36.73 1.02 5.02
CA ASN A 373 -37.19 2.30 4.46
C ASN A 373 -36.14 3.41 4.58
N THR A 374 -36.14 4.36 3.66
CA THR A 374 -35.18 5.48 3.62
C THR A 374 -35.90 6.81 3.36
N HIS A 375 -35.47 7.91 3.99
CA HIS A 375 -36.22 9.16 3.97
C HIS A 375 -35.32 10.40 4.05
N TYR A 376 -35.55 11.40 3.20
CA TYR A 376 -34.84 12.68 3.26
C TYR A 376 -35.49 13.64 4.26
N CYS A 377 -34.66 14.26 5.09
CA CYS A 377 -35.05 15.36 5.96
C CYS A 377 -34.21 16.60 5.65
N LEU A 378 -34.79 17.79 5.77
CA LEU A 378 -34.11 19.05 5.56
C LEU A 378 -33.49 19.58 6.86
N ILE A 379 -32.22 19.95 6.81
CA ILE A 379 -31.60 20.84 7.81
C ILE A 379 -31.99 22.27 7.45
N ASN A 380 -32.71 22.94 8.33
CA ASN A 380 -33.32 24.23 8.00
C ASN A 380 -32.32 25.40 8.00
N GLY A 381 -31.51 25.51 6.93
CA GLY A 381 -30.52 26.56 6.71
C GLY A 381 -29.42 26.61 7.77
N GLU A 382 -28.69 27.73 7.82
CA GLU A 382 -27.51 27.88 8.69
C GLU A 382 -27.80 27.69 10.17
N VAL A 383 -28.94 28.19 10.65
CA VAL A 383 -29.32 28.03 12.06
C VAL A 383 -29.54 26.56 12.41
N GLY A 384 -30.16 25.78 11.52
CA GLY A 384 -30.33 24.33 11.68
C GLY A 384 -28.98 23.61 11.68
N TRP A 385 -28.11 23.95 10.72
CA TRP A 385 -26.76 23.42 10.61
C TRP A 385 -25.96 23.66 11.90
N HIS A 386 -25.92 24.91 12.39
CA HIS A 386 -25.22 25.27 13.62
C HIS A 386 -25.77 24.55 14.85
N ARG A 387 -27.09 24.31 14.93
CA ARG A 387 -27.70 23.58 16.06
C ARG A 387 -27.30 22.10 16.09
N ILE A 388 -27.25 21.44 14.93
CA ILE A 388 -26.81 20.05 14.83
C ILE A 388 -25.32 19.97 15.17
N MET A 389 -24.51 20.85 14.58
CA MET A 389 -23.06 20.87 14.78
C MET A 389 -22.64 21.30 16.19
N ARG A 390 -23.45 22.10 16.90
CA ARG A 390 -23.20 22.44 18.32
C ARG A 390 -23.07 21.21 19.20
N ASN A 391 -23.82 20.14 18.91
CA ASN A 391 -23.77 18.89 19.67
C ASN A 391 -22.49 18.08 19.41
N TRP A 392 -21.64 18.50 18.47
CA TRP A 392 -20.33 17.89 18.22
C TRP A 392 -19.24 18.50 19.10
N ASN A 393 -19.50 19.67 19.68
CA ASN A 393 -18.59 20.34 20.60
C ASN A 393 -19.02 20.08 22.06
N LYS A 394 -18.11 19.55 22.89
CA LYS A 394 -18.35 19.36 24.33
C LYS A 394 -18.30 20.68 25.12
N HIS A 395 -17.71 21.73 24.56
CA HIS A 395 -17.42 22.98 25.27
C HIS A 395 -18.49 24.07 25.18
N HIS A 396 -19.65 23.81 24.56
CA HIS A 396 -20.81 24.73 24.44
C HIS A 396 -20.59 26.11 23.80
N ASP A 397 -19.34 26.55 23.57
CA ASP A 397 -18.96 27.75 22.82
C ASP A 397 -19.35 27.66 21.34
N HIS A 398 -19.64 28.82 20.74
CA HIS A 398 -19.96 28.93 19.31
C HIS A 398 -18.74 28.52 18.47
N LYS A 399 -18.97 27.59 17.54
CA LYS A 399 -17.96 26.99 16.66
C LYS A 399 -18.54 26.85 15.25
N TYR A 400 -17.70 27.01 14.23
CA TYR A 400 -18.11 27.02 12.83
C TYR A 400 -17.55 25.80 12.09
N PHE A 401 -18.34 25.19 11.20
CA PHE A 401 -17.98 23.98 10.45
C PHE A 401 -18.17 24.20 8.96
N CYS A 402 -17.18 23.77 8.18
CA CYS A 402 -17.29 23.74 6.73
C CYS A 402 -18.17 22.56 6.27
N ARG A 403 -19.18 22.82 5.44
CA ARG A 403 -20.08 21.82 4.85
C ARG A 403 -19.36 20.90 3.87
N HIS A 404 -18.30 21.40 3.21
CA HIS A 404 -17.59 20.69 2.16
C HIS A 404 -16.63 19.61 2.70
N CYS A 405 -15.71 20.01 3.59
CA CYS A 405 -14.70 19.10 4.14
C CYS A 405 -15.09 18.52 5.50
N LEU A 406 -16.17 19.03 6.13
CA LEU A 406 -16.57 18.69 7.51
C LEU A 406 -15.40 18.78 8.51
N ARG A 407 -14.37 19.60 8.20
CA ARG A 407 -13.26 19.83 9.11
C ARG A 407 -13.75 20.47 10.40
N ALA A 408 -13.06 20.04 11.45
CA ALA A 408 -13.34 20.32 12.85
C ALA A 408 -13.24 21.82 13.20
N PRO A 409 -13.85 22.23 14.31
CA PRO A 409 -14.52 23.51 14.39
C PRO A 409 -13.59 24.72 14.37
N PHE A 410 -13.80 25.62 13.41
CA PHE A 410 -13.21 26.96 13.44
C PHE A 410 -13.75 27.72 14.65
N SER A 411 -12.83 28.32 15.41
CA SER A 411 -13.16 29.11 16.59
C SER A 411 -13.84 30.44 16.24
N ARG A 412 -13.67 30.91 15.00
CA ARG A 412 -14.22 32.16 14.48
C ARG A 412 -14.77 31.97 13.06
N LEU A 413 -15.72 32.81 12.67
CA LEU A 413 -16.36 32.76 11.36
C LEU A 413 -15.39 33.12 10.23
N ASP A 414 -14.58 34.15 10.42
CA ASP A 414 -13.60 34.60 9.42
C ASP A 414 -12.54 33.54 9.10
N LEU A 415 -12.17 32.69 10.07
CA LEU A 415 -11.29 31.55 9.82
C LEU A 415 -11.96 30.48 8.96
N LEU A 416 -13.27 30.27 9.11
CA LEU A 416 -14.04 29.40 8.22
C LEU A 416 -14.13 30.01 6.81
N GLU A 417 -14.34 31.32 6.71
CA GLU A 417 -14.40 32.04 5.43
C GLU A 417 -13.05 32.01 4.71
N GLU A 418 -11.95 32.27 5.42
CA GLU A 418 -10.58 32.12 4.91
C GLU A 418 -10.31 30.67 4.50
N HIS A 419 -10.77 29.71 5.30
CA HIS A 419 -10.69 28.31 4.92
C HIS A 419 -11.46 28.05 3.63
N ILE A 420 -12.72 28.49 3.50
CA ILE A 420 -13.53 28.30 2.28
C ILE A 420 -12.84 28.94 1.06
N ALA A 421 -12.29 30.14 1.21
CA ALA A 421 -11.68 30.91 0.14
C ALA A 421 -10.31 30.35 -0.31
N PHE A 422 -9.45 29.91 0.61
CA PHE A 422 -8.04 29.63 0.33
C PHE A 422 -7.61 28.19 0.60
N ASN A 423 -8.22 27.49 1.57
CA ASN A 423 -7.72 26.19 2.08
C ASN A 423 -8.69 25.01 1.86
N CYS A 424 -9.95 25.29 1.56
CA CYS A 424 -11.01 24.33 1.29
C CYS A 424 -11.15 24.25 -0.23
N HIS A 425 -10.15 23.71 -0.92
CA HIS A 425 -10.08 23.86 -2.38
C HIS A 425 -11.28 23.18 -3.09
N GLY A 426 -12.34 23.94 -3.30
CA GLY A 426 -13.52 23.59 -4.10
C GLY A 426 -13.26 23.64 -5.61
N ARG A 427 -12.00 23.64 -6.04
CA ARG A 427 -11.64 23.43 -7.45
C ARG A 427 -10.66 22.27 -7.68
N ASN A 428 -9.92 21.80 -6.66
CA ASN A 428 -8.85 20.81 -6.84
C ASN A 428 -8.48 20.00 -5.57
N ASN A 429 -9.34 19.93 -4.54
CA ASN A 429 -9.06 19.06 -3.38
C ASN A 429 -9.52 17.61 -3.66
N PRO A 430 -8.61 16.66 -3.97
CA PRO A 430 -8.98 15.26 -4.19
C PRO A 430 -9.51 14.57 -2.92
N TYR A 431 -9.45 15.24 -1.76
CA TYR A 431 -9.89 14.75 -0.45
C TYR A 431 -11.19 15.42 0.04
N ALA A 432 -11.92 16.12 -0.83
CA ALA A 432 -13.28 16.59 -0.53
C ALA A 432 -14.17 15.44 -0.03
N GLY A 433 -15.02 15.69 0.98
CA GLY A 433 -15.89 14.67 1.56
C GLY A 433 -15.23 13.64 2.50
N GLN A 434 -13.94 13.81 2.86
CA GLN A 434 -13.29 12.97 3.88
C GLN A 434 -13.31 13.63 5.27
N ARG A 435 -14.00 13.01 6.23
CA ARG A 435 -14.06 13.49 7.61
C ARG A 435 -12.79 13.15 8.39
N GLU A 436 -12.14 14.16 8.92
CA GLU A 436 -10.97 14.01 9.80
C GLU A 436 -11.41 13.73 11.25
N ILE A 437 -10.89 12.66 11.83
CA ILE A 437 -11.17 12.24 13.21
C ILE A 437 -9.92 12.45 14.04
N PHE A 438 -10.01 13.35 15.01
CA PHE A 438 -8.97 13.57 16.00
C PHE A 438 -9.09 12.55 17.14
N PRO A 439 -7.97 12.06 17.70
CA PRO A 439 -7.97 11.25 18.91
C PRO A 439 -8.75 11.92 20.06
N LYS A 440 -9.43 11.12 20.87
CA LYS A 440 -10.05 11.59 22.12
C LYS A 440 -8.98 11.86 23.19
N LYS A 441 -9.24 12.80 24.10
CA LYS A 441 -8.40 12.99 25.32
C LYS A 441 -8.30 11.65 26.07
N GLY A 442 -7.09 11.26 26.46
CA GLY A 442 -6.72 9.90 26.93
C GLY A 442 -6.09 8.98 25.86
N ASN A 443 -6.54 9.03 24.60
CA ASN A 443 -6.06 8.18 23.50
C ASN A 443 -5.09 8.91 22.54
N HIS A 444 -4.73 10.14 22.87
CA HIS A 444 -3.89 11.03 22.08
C HIS A 444 -2.39 10.86 22.35
N ILE A 445 -1.98 9.91 23.19
CA ILE A 445 -0.56 9.67 23.46
C ILE A 445 -0.01 8.59 22.51
N CYS A 446 0.79 9.01 21.53
CA CYS A 446 1.57 8.14 20.68
C CYS A 446 2.82 7.67 21.43
N LYS A 447 2.81 6.40 21.83
CA LYS A 447 3.92 5.72 22.52
C LYS A 447 4.10 4.31 21.96
N PHE A 448 5.12 3.60 22.40
CA PHE A 448 5.25 2.18 22.08
C PHE A 448 4.12 1.38 22.75
N THR A 449 3.31 0.68 21.95
CA THR A 449 2.16 -0.13 22.41
C THR A 449 2.19 -1.56 21.91
N ASN A 450 3.04 -1.89 20.93
CA ASN A 450 3.10 -3.21 20.32
C ASN A 450 3.92 -4.21 21.17
N ILE A 451 3.44 -4.47 22.39
CA ILE A 451 4.14 -5.30 23.38
C ILE A 451 4.29 -6.74 22.87
N LYS A 452 3.34 -7.24 22.07
CA LYS A 452 3.42 -8.57 21.44
C LYS A 452 4.66 -8.76 20.57
N ALA A 453 5.16 -7.71 19.91
CA ALA A 453 6.36 -7.78 19.11
C ALA A 453 7.66 -7.96 19.92
N LEU A 454 7.61 -7.90 21.25
CA LEU A 454 8.72 -8.29 22.13
C LEU A 454 8.89 -9.81 22.17
N LEU A 455 7.86 -10.57 21.80
CA LEU A 455 7.95 -12.01 21.63
C LEU A 455 8.43 -12.33 20.21
N LYS A 456 9.35 -13.28 20.13
CA LYS A 456 9.66 -13.91 18.85
C LYS A 456 8.40 -14.65 18.38
N ALA A 457 7.97 -14.41 17.14
CA ALA A 457 6.82 -15.10 16.56
C ALA A 457 7.03 -16.61 16.70
N PRO A 458 6.08 -17.34 17.34
CA PRO A 458 6.24 -18.76 17.67
C PRO A 458 6.54 -19.66 16.47
N PHE A 459 5.91 -19.36 15.34
CA PHE A 459 6.08 -20.07 14.08
C PHE A 459 6.11 -19.06 12.94
N VAL A 460 6.93 -19.33 11.92
CA VAL A 460 6.97 -18.55 10.68
C VAL A 460 7.07 -19.52 9.50
N ILE A 461 6.29 -19.27 8.46
CA ILE A 461 6.26 -20.07 7.23
C ILE A 461 7.01 -19.30 6.14
N TYR A 462 7.87 -20.00 5.42
CA TYR A 462 8.64 -19.47 4.28
C TYR A 462 8.27 -20.29 3.05
N PRO A 463 7.34 -19.81 2.22
CA PRO A 463 6.98 -20.47 0.97
C PRO A 463 7.71 -19.86 -0.22
N ASP A 464 7.71 -20.62 -1.31
CA ASP A 464 8.02 -20.18 -2.66
C ASP A 464 7.20 -21.02 -3.65
N ASN A 465 6.92 -20.46 -4.83
CA ASN A 465 6.22 -21.15 -5.92
C ASN A 465 7.09 -21.07 -7.18
N GLU A 466 7.17 -22.17 -7.93
CA GLU A 466 7.72 -22.12 -9.27
C GLU A 466 6.59 -22.07 -10.30
N CYS A 467 6.80 -21.26 -11.33
CA CYS A 467 5.84 -21.02 -12.38
C CYS A 467 6.42 -21.35 -13.75
N ASP A 468 5.55 -21.84 -14.63
CA ASP A 468 5.79 -21.89 -16.05
C ASP A 468 5.50 -20.54 -16.68
N SER A 469 6.44 -20.07 -17.50
CA SER A 469 6.31 -18.83 -18.26
C SER A 469 5.79 -19.14 -19.66
N ASN A 470 4.49 -19.39 -19.77
CA ASN A 470 3.86 -19.70 -21.05
C ASN A 470 3.72 -18.40 -21.87
N LYS A 471 4.15 -18.42 -23.14
CA LYS A 471 3.85 -17.30 -24.05
C LYS A 471 2.34 -17.18 -24.20
N LEU A 472 1.85 -15.94 -24.22
CA LEU A 472 0.46 -15.68 -24.60
C LEU A 472 0.38 -15.76 -26.12
N ASP A 473 -0.73 -16.29 -26.66
CA ASP A 473 -1.00 -16.21 -28.10
C ASP A 473 -1.05 -14.74 -28.51
N GLU A 474 -0.63 -14.41 -29.74
CA GLU A 474 -0.64 -13.02 -30.27
C GLU A 474 -2.03 -12.37 -30.19
N ARG A 475 -3.10 -13.18 -30.16
CA ARG A 475 -4.50 -12.75 -29.96
C ARG A 475 -4.88 -12.48 -28.50
N GLU A 476 -4.16 -13.04 -27.53
CA GLU A 476 -4.34 -12.85 -26.08
C GLU A 476 -3.34 -11.86 -25.45
N GLU A 477 -2.46 -11.26 -26.25
CA GLU A 477 -1.59 -10.18 -25.78
C GLU A 477 -2.43 -9.00 -25.28
N ASP A 478 -2.55 -8.91 -23.97
CA ASP A 478 -3.09 -7.73 -23.32
C ASP A 478 -1.96 -6.68 -23.25
N LYS A 479 -1.73 -6.02 -24.40
CA LYS A 479 -0.83 -4.86 -24.56
C LYS A 479 -1.19 -3.67 -23.64
N ASN A 480 -2.31 -3.81 -22.94
CA ASN A 480 -3.13 -2.78 -22.32
C ASN A 480 -2.82 -2.45 -20.85
N LYS A 481 -1.55 -2.54 -20.46
CA LYS A 481 -1.10 -2.00 -19.18
C LYS A 481 0.20 -1.24 -19.44
N ASN A 482 0.61 -0.37 -18.51
CA ASN A 482 1.98 0.18 -18.43
C ASN A 482 3.10 -0.91 -18.46
N THR A 483 2.72 -2.18 -18.52
CA THR A 483 3.55 -3.38 -18.66
C THR A 483 2.78 -4.38 -19.54
N VAL A 484 3.20 -4.58 -20.79
CA VAL A 484 2.62 -5.62 -21.68
C VAL A 484 2.85 -6.99 -21.06
N LYS A 485 1.78 -7.75 -20.84
CA LYS A 485 1.91 -9.14 -20.37
C LYS A 485 2.27 -9.99 -21.59
N THR A 486 3.54 -10.34 -21.72
CA THR A 486 4.06 -11.21 -22.80
C THR A 486 3.96 -12.69 -22.46
N GLN A 487 3.87 -13.01 -21.17
CA GLN A 487 3.85 -14.37 -20.64
C GLN A 487 2.81 -14.52 -19.52
N LYS A 488 2.15 -15.68 -19.50
CA LYS A 488 1.27 -16.12 -18.42
C LYS A 488 2.03 -17.07 -17.50
N GLN A 489 2.14 -16.66 -16.24
CA GLN A 489 2.70 -17.47 -15.18
C GLN A 489 1.66 -18.48 -14.71
N VAL A 490 2.02 -19.77 -14.69
CA VAL A 490 1.19 -20.87 -14.20
C VAL A 490 1.97 -21.65 -13.17
N ASN A 491 1.48 -21.75 -11.92
CA ASN A 491 2.18 -22.50 -10.89
C ASN A 491 2.31 -23.98 -11.29
N ASN A 492 3.52 -24.52 -11.19
CA ASN A 492 3.82 -25.93 -11.48
C ASN A 492 4.29 -26.69 -10.23
N SER A 493 4.80 -25.98 -9.23
CA SER A 493 5.25 -26.55 -7.98
C SER A 493 5.25 -25.52 -6.86
N PHE A 494 5.28 -26.02 -5.63
CA PHE A 494 5.42 -25.19 -4.45
C PHE A 494 6.32 -25.86 -3.42
N GLY A 495 6.95 -25.02 -2.61
CA GLY A 495 7.76 -25.43 -1.48
C GLY A 495 7.52 -24.51 -0.30
N TYR A 496 7.50 -25.06 0.91
CA TYR A 496 7.62 -24.23 2.10
C TYR A 496 8.30 -24.96 3.26
N VAL A 497 8.89 -24.16 4.14
CA VAL A 497 9.35 -24.60 5.47
C VAL A 497 8.65 -23.80 6.55
N MET A 498 8.22 -24.51 7.60
CA MET A 498 7.72 -23.89 8.83
C MET A 498 8.78 -24.01 9.91
N ILE A 499 9.18 -22.87 10.46
CA ILE A 499 10.24 -22.77 11.46
C ILE A 499 9.65 -22.28 12.79
N GLN A 500 9.94 -23.02 13.86
CA GLN A 500 9.61 -22.67 15.23
C GLN A 500 10.59 -21.62 15.79
N ASN A 501 10.21 -20.91 16.86
CA ASN A 501 10.99 -19.81 17.40
C ASN A 501 12.37 -20.20 17.97
N ASP A 502 12.67 -21.49 18.16
CA ASP A 502 13.99 -22.04 18.50
C ASP A 502 14.82 -22.47 17.28
N SER A 503 14.36 -22.10 16.08
CA SER A 503 15.00 -22.36 14.79
C SER A 503 14.91 -23.82 14.31
N GLU A 504 14.08 -24.65 14.94
CA GLU A 504 13.78 -25.98 14.40
C GLU A 504 12.78 -25.91 13.25
N ILE A 505 13.03 -26.69 12.19
CA ILE A 505 12.08 -26.88 11.08
C ILE A 505 11.07 -27.94 11.52
N ILE A 506 9.81 -27.54 11.69
CA ILE A 506 8.73 -28.39 12.17
C ILE A 506 7.99 -29.05 11.02
N SER A 507 7.78 -28.31 9.93
CA SER A 507 7.15 -28.81 8.72
C SER A 507 7.96 -28.40 7.51
N LYS A 508 7.99 -29.29 6.51
CA LYS A 508 8.72 -29.13 5.27
C LYS A 508 7.96 -29.85 4.17
N VAL A 509 7.40 -29.08 3.25
CA VAL A 509 6.60 -29.60 2.14
C VAL A 509 7.14 -29.08 0.83
N PHE A 510 7.41 -29.98 -0.10
CA PHE A 510 7.90 -29.68 -1.46
C PHE A 510 7.20 -30.62 -2.42
N ARG A 511 6.42 -30.07 -3.36
CA ARG A 511 5.66 -30.86 -4.32
C ARG A 511 5.57 -30.17 -5.66
N ARG A 512 5.73 -30.96 -6.73
CA ARG A 512 5.31 -30.59 -8.08
C ARG A 512 3.86 -31.00 -8.28
N THR A 513 3.01 -30.04 -8.62
CA THR A 513 1.57 -30.26 -8.83
C THR A 513 0.98 -29.07 -9.58
N ALA A 514 0.01 -29.34 -10.46
CA ALA A 514 -0.72 -28.29 -11.17
C ALA A 514 -1.64 -27.48 -10.23
N ASN A 515 -1.99 -28.03 -9.06
CA ASN A 515 -2.85 -27.39 -8.06
C ASN A 515 -2.02 -26.82 -6.88
N SER A 516 -0.93 -26.14 -7.21
CA SER A 516 0.11 -25.78 -6.24
C SER A 516 -0.38 -24.91 -5.08
N ILE A 517 -1.21 -23.88 -5.32
CA ILE A 517 -1.70 -23.04 -4.22
C ILE A 517 -2.77 -23.78 -3.41
N GLU A 518 -3.66 -24.54 -4.04
CA GLU A 518 -4.68 -25.33 -3.32
C GLU A 518 -4.06 -26.35 -2.36
N GLU A 519 -3.14 -27.18 -2.85
CA GLU A 519 -2.45 -28.15 -2.00
C GLU A 519 -1.62 -27.47 -0.92
N LYS A 520 -0.89 -26.40 -1.25
CA LYS A 520 -0.11 -25.65 -0.25
C LYS A 520 -1.02 -25.09 0.84
N TRP A 521 -2.13 -24.47 0.46
CA TRP A 521 -3.10 -23.91 1.41
C TRP A 521 -3.66 -24.97 2.34
N LYS A 522 -4.04 -26.14 1.81
CA LYS A 522 -4.50 -27.29 2.61
C LYS A 522 -3.43 -27.74 3.60
N ASN A 523 -2.18 -27.94 3.15
CA ASN A 523 -1.08 -28.33 4.04
C ASN A 523 -0.84 -27.28 5.13
N MET A 524 -0.89 -25.98 4.78
CA MET A 524 -0.75 -24.90 5.77
C MET A 524 -1.88 -24.92 6.81
N GLN A 525 -3.13 -25.20 6.41
CA GLN A 525 -4.26 -25.31 7.34
C GLN A 525 -4.09 -26.51 8.30
N GLU A 526 -3.60 -27.64 7.81
CA GLU A 526 -3.25 -28.80 8.65
C GLU A 526 -2.14 -28.44 9.66
N ASP A 527 -1.09 -27.75 9.20
CA ASP A 527 -0.02 -27.22 10.06
C ASP A 527 -0.55 -26.23 11.13
N LEU A 528 -1.56 -25.42 10.79
CA LEU A 528 -2.17 -24.47 11.74
C LEU A 528 -2.91 -25.19 12.87
N GLU A 529 -3.62 -26.29 12.60
CA GLU A 529 -4.26 -27.08 13.65
C GLU A 529 -3.23 -27.71 14.59
N MET A 530 -2.12 -28.23 14.05
CA MET A 530 -0.99 -28.69 14.85
C MET A 530 -0.40 -27.54 15.71
N ILE A 531 -0.22 -26.35 15.14
CA ILE A 531 0.25 -25.17 15.87
C ILE A 531 -0.71 -24.84 17.02
N LYS A 532 -2.02 -24.85 16.78
CA LYS A 532 -3.02 -24.56 17.82
C LYS A 532 -2.91 -25.57 18.97
N GLU A 533 -2.73 -26.85 18.68
CA GLU A 533 -2.53 -27.87 19.72
C GLU A 533 -1.26 -27.63 20.54
N ILE A 534 -0.14 -27.28 19.89
CA ILE A 534 1.11 -26.91 20.59
C ILE A 534 0.88 -25.68 21.48
N LEU A 535 0.23 -24.64 20.96
CA LEU A 535 -0.01 -23.39 21.69
C LEU A 535 -1.01 -23.53 22.84
N ARG A 536 -1.97 -24.48 22.75
CA ARG A 536 -2.92 -24.81 23.83
C ARG A 536 -2.25 -25.54 24.99
N ASN A 537 -1.12 -26.20 24.75
CA ASN A 537 -0.34 -26.95 25.73
C ASN A 537 1.05 -26.30 25.94
N PRO A 538 1.12 -25.09 26.52
CA PRO A 538 2.39 -24.37 26.67
C PRO A 538 3.40 -25.18 27.48
N VAL A 539 4.65 -25.20 27.01
CA VAL A 539 5.73 -25.95 27.63
C VAL A 539 6.03 -25.35 29.00
N GLU A 540 5.95 -26.19 30.04
CA GLU A 540 6.34 -25.83 31.40
C GLU A 540 7.85 -25.49 31.46
N LEU A 541 8.27 -24.74 32.49
CA LEU A 541 9.67 -24.37 32.70
C LEU A 541 10.60 -25.63 32.73
N LYS A 542 11.85 -25.56 32.23
CA LYS A 542 12.76 -26.73 32.03
C LYS A 542 13.78 -27.01 33.16
N MET A 543 13.93 -28.31 33.54
CA MET A 543 14.97 -28.90 34.44
C MET A 543 16.43 -28.88 33.91
N ILE A 544 17.42 -29.02 34.81
CA ILE A 544 18.87 -29.12 34.47
C ILE A 544 19.31 -30.53 34.02
N ALA A 545 20.33 -30.62 33.16
CA ALA A 545 20.81 -31.85 32.50
C ALA A 545 21.24 -32.98 33.45
N ARG A 546 21.88 -32.64 34.59
CA ARG A 546 22.35 -33.63 35.59
C ARG A 546 21.21 -34.44 36.21
N ASP A 547 20.05 -33.84 36.40
CA ASP A 547 18.89 -34.51 37.01
C ASP A 547 18.23 -35.47 36.03
N TRP A 548 18.31 -35.18 34.73
CA TRP A 548 17.87 -36.08 33.66
C TRP A 548 18.74 -37.34 33.57
N GLU A 549 20.08 -37.21 33.63
CA GLU A 549 20.98 -38.36 33.66
C GLU A 549 20.74 -39.26 34.88
N ASN A 550 20.59 -38.66 36.06
CA ASN A 550 20.33 -39.39 37.30
C ASN A 550 18.97 -40.12 37.27
N TYR A 551 17.92 -39.49 36.73
CA TYR A 551 16.62 -40.13 36.58
C TYR A 551 16.66 -41.29 35.59
N ASN A 552 17.28 -41.10 34.41
CA ASN A 552 17.33 -42.11 33.36
C ASN A 552 18.17 -43.33 33.76
N SER A 553 19.30 -43.11 34.44
CA SER A 553 20.19 -44.18 34.92
C SER A 553 19.68 -44.94 36.15
N ALA A 554 18.71 -44.39 36.89
CA ALA A 554 18.19 -45.02 38.11
C ALA A 554 17.43 -46.33 37.80
N ARG A 555 17.95 -47.46 38.30
CA ARG A 555 17.33 -48.80 38.23
C ARG A 555 16.57 -49.22 39.49
N LYS A 556 16.75 -48.48 40.59
CA LYS A 556 16.14 -48.76 41.90
C LYS A 556 15.34 -47.56 42.39
N CYS A 557 14.22 -47.84 43.04
CA CYS A 557 13.34 -46.85 43.64
C CYS A 557 14.03 -46.21 44.84
N TYR A 558 14.09 -44.89 44.87
CA TYR A 558 14.71 -44.14 45.97
C TYR A 558 14.05 -44.41 47.33
N LEU A 559 12.73 -44.63 47.34
CA LEU A 559 11.95 -44.76 48.58
C LEU A 559 11.96 -46.17 49.18
N CYS A 560 11.91 -47.22 48.34
CA CYS A 560 11.81 -48.60 48.81
C CYS A 560 13.00 -49.47 48.41
N ASN A 561 13.95 -48.93 47.64
CA ASN A 561 15.11 -49.63 47.07
C ASN A 561 14.78 -50.83 46.15
N GLY A 562 13.49 -51.08 45.86
CA GLY A 562 13.04 -52.10 44.92
C GLY A 562 13.33 -51.73 43.46
N LEU A 563 13.35 -52.73 42.57
CA LEU A 563 13.60 -52.53 41.14
C LEU A 563 12.51 -51.66 40.50
N LEU A 564 12.91 -50.67 39.71
CA LEU A 564 12.02 -49.87 38.87
C LEU A 564 11.80 -50.66 37.56
N GLN A 565 10.88 -51.63 37.54
CA GLN A 565 10.59 -52.44 36.35
C GLN A 565 9.82 -51.65 35.27
N GLU A 566 10.02 -52.04 34.00
CA GLU A 566 9.71 -51.35 32.73
C GLU A 566 8.23 -51.12 32.37
N THR A 567 7.31 -51.04 33.33
CA THR A 567 5.99 -50.49 32.99
C THR A 567 6.09 -48.96 32.96
N ARG A 568 5.83 -48.37 31.79
CA ARG A 568 5.87 -46.90 31.51
C ARG A 568 5.19 -46.02 32.56
N TYR A 569 4.36 -46.59 33.44
CA TYR A 569 3.51 -45.89 34.38
C TYR A 569 3.95 -45.98 35.85
N ASN A 570 5.00 -46.74 36.19
CA ASN A 570 5.36 -46.94 37.61
C ASN A 570 6.61 -46.19 38.08
N LYS A 571 7.57 -45.87 37.20
CA LYS A 571 8.74 -45.05 37.52
C LYS A 571 8.38 -43.57 37.42
N VAL A 572 8.41 -42.85 38.54
CA VAL A 572 8.12 -41.41 38.63
C VAL A 572 9.27 -40.65 39.25
N LYS A 573 9.33 -39.35 38.99
CA LYS A 573 10.28 -38.44 39.63
C LYS A 573 9.79 -38.13 41.04
N TYR A 574 10.62 -38.34 42.06
CA TYR A 574 10.30 -38.01 43.44
C TYR A 574 11.04 -36.75 43.88
N TYR A 575 10.29 -35.79 44.39
CA TYR A 575 10.77 -34.49 44.81
C TYR A 575 10.50 -34.25 46.29
N ASP A 576 11.39 -33.50 46.91
CA ASP A 576 11.20 -33.03 48.27
C ASP A 576 10.11 -31.95 48.33
N ASN A 577 9.14 -32.09 49.23
CA ASN A 577 8.01 -31.16 49.27
C ASN A 577 8.34 -29.75 49.75
N GLU A 578 9.39 -29.61 50.55
CA GLU A 578 9.81 -28.31 51.08
C GLU A 578 10.83 -27.65 50.16
N THR A 579 11.84 -28.39 49.72
CA THR A 579 12.99 -27.87 48.96
C THR A 579 12.86 -28.02 47.44
N GLN A 580 11.91 -28.82 46.94
CA GLN A 580 11.67 -29.08 45.51
C GLN A 580 12.90 -29.57 44.74
N ARG A 581 13.87 -30.16 45.46
CA ARG A 581 15.02 -30.83 44.84
C ARG A 581 14.60 -32.20 44.34
N PHE A 582 15.12 -32.58 43.17
CA PHE A 582 15.02 -33.96 42.70
C PHE A 582 15.75 -34.86 43.68
N ILE A 583 15.01 -35.78 44.31
CA ILE A 583 15.57 -36.72 45.28
C ILE A 583 16.01 -38.00 44.58
N GLY A 584 15.22 -38.49 43.62
CA GLY A 584 15.52 -39.70 42.86
C GLY A 584 14.30 -40.23 42.10
N ALA A 585 14.48 -41.30 41.34
CA ALA A 585 13.37 -42.03 40.74
C ALA A 585 12.70 -42.94 41.78
N ALA A 586 11.38 -42.99 41.86
CA ALA A 586 10.64 -43.83 42.80
C ALA A 586 9.43 -44.50 42.13
N HIS A 587 8.82 -45.48 42.80
CA HIS A 587 7.51 -45.99 42.37
C HIS A 587 6.42 -44.98 42.70
N GLN A 588 5.46 -44.78 41.80
CA GLN A 588 4.34 -43.86 42.04
C GLN A 588 3.58 -44.22 43.32
N GLY A 589 3.34 -45.52 43.54
CA GLY A 589 2.74 -46.03 44.78
C GLY A 589 3.55 -45.70 46.03
N CYS A 590 4.89 -45.79 45.97
CA CYS A 590 5.76 -45.46 47.10
C CYS A 590 5.67 -43.97 47.47
N VAL A 591 5.66 -43.08 46.47
CA VAL A 591 5.49 -41.65 46.68
C VAL A 591 4.15 -41.35 47.35
N ARG A 592 3.06 -41.98 46.87
CA ARG A 592 1.71 -41.79 47.41
C ARG A 592 1.61 -42.21 48.87
N THR A 593 2.19 -43.37 49.21
CA THR A 593 2.23 -43.88 50.58
C THR A 593 2.99 -42.94 51.51
N VAL A 594 4.18 -42.48 51.10
CA VAL A 594 4.97 -41.52 51.90
C VAL A 594 4.24 -40.19 52.06
N CYS A 595 3.58 -39.70 51.00
CA CYS A 595 2.86 -38.44 51.04
C CYS A 595 1.67 -38.48 52.01
N ASN A 596 0.87 -39.54 51.94
CA ASN A 596 -0.24 -39.75 52.86
C ASN A 596 0.23 -39.94 54.31
N ALA A 597 1.28 -40.75 54.53
CA ALA A 597 1.80 -41.03 55.88
C ALA A 597 2.34 -39.78 56.57
N ARG A 598 2.98 -38.87 55.83
CA ARG A 598 3.59 -37.64 56.37
C ARG A 598 2.67 -36.42 56.26
N LYS A 599 1.44 -36.57 55.76
CA LYS A 599 0.51 -35.47 55.44
C LYS A 599 1.14 -34.37 54.58
N ILE A 600 1.99 -34.76 53.63
CA ILE A 600 2.66 -33.86 52.71
C ILE A 600 1.97 -33.90 51.33
N ASP A 601 1.89 -32.76 50.63
CA ASP A 601 1.26 -32.62 49.31
C ASP A 601 1.81 -33.61 48.26
N TYR A 602 0.97 -34.56 47.86
CA TYR A 602 1.32 -35.59 46.88
C TYR A 602 1.67 -35.04 45.49
N LYS A 603 0.99 -33.98 45.03
CA LYS A 603 1.28 -33.36 43.72
C LYS A 603 2.67 -32.72 43.74
N ARG A 604 3.00 -32.02 44.82
CA ARG A 604 4.29 -31.32 44.99
C ARG A 604 5.48 -32.28 45.12
N SER A 605 5.23 -33.56 45.44
CA SER A 605 6.25 -34.62 45.52
C SER A 605 6.45 -35.39 44.21
N LEU A 606 5.50 -35.29 43.26
CA LEU A 606 5.57 -35.95 41.95
C LEU A 606 5.99 -35.00 40.83
N TYR A 607 5.66 -33.72 40.98
CA TYR A 607 5.90 -32.70 39.98
C TYR A 607 6.77 -31.62 40.59
N ARG A 608 7.82 -31.23 39.85
CA ARG A 608 8.61 -30.08 40.21
C ARG A 608 7.75 -28.84 39.97
N THR A 609 7.42 -28.11 41.03
CA THR A 609 7.02 -26.71 40.87
C THR A 609 8.31 -25.95 40.53
N GLU A 610 8.63 -25.85 39.25
CA GLU A 610 9.96 -25.40 38.84
C GLU A 610 10.28 -23.98 39.32
N HIS A 611 11.21 -23.92 40.26
CA HIS A 611 12.00 -22.73 40.52
C HIS A 611 13.15 -22.65 39.52
N LEU A 612 13.49 -21.41 39.21
CA LEU A 612 14.53 -21.01 38.29
C LEU A 612 15.89 -21.64 38.66
N SER A 613 16.85 -21.71 37.73
CA SER A 613 18.22 -22.07 38.13
C SER A 613 18.73 -21.14 39.23
N LYS A 614 19.72 -21.53 40.05
CA LYS A 614 20.22 -20.63 41.12
C LYS A 614 20.61 -19.23 40.61
N LYS A 615 21.14 -19.15 39.38
CA LYS A 615 21.49 -17.90 38.70
C LYS A 615 20.24 -17.09 38.33
N GLU A 616 19.23 -17.76 37.78
CA GLU A 616 17.98 -17.13 37.36
C GLU A 616 17.06 -16.80 38.56
N GLU A 617 17.03 -17.59 39.63
CA GLU A 617 16.29 -17.31 40.86
C GLU A 617 16.93 -16.13 41.59
N LYS A 618 18.26 -16.07 41.61
CA LYS A 618 19.00 -14.88 42.05
C LYS A 618 18.64 -13.67 41.19
N ALA A 619 18.69 -13.81 39.85
CA ALA A 619 18.31 -12.74 38.93
C ALA A 619 16.84 -12.30 39.12
N PHE A 620 15.92 -13.23 39.34
CA PHE A 620 14.52 -12.93 39.64
C PHE A 620 14.40 -12.16 40.95
N ASN A 621 14.99 -12.64 42.04
CA ASN A 621 14.90 -12.00 43.35
C ASN A 621 15.53 -10.59 43.34
N GLU A 622 16.69 -10.45 42.72
CA GLU A 622 17.42 -9.18 42.57
C GLU A 622 16.78 -8.24 41.53
N ALA A 623 15.93 -8.75 40.63
CA ALA A 623 15.31 -7.93 39.60
C ALA A 623 14.48 -6.79 40.20
N VAL A 624 14.96 -5.57 39.96
CA VAL A 624 14.30 -4.31 40.33
C VAL A 624 13.39 -3.80 39.21
N LYS A 625 13.60 -4.28 37.98
CA LYS A 625 12.87 -3.82 36.79
C LYS A 625 12.20 -4.99 36.07
N CYS A 626 10.98 -4.75 35.59
CA CYS A 626 10.20 -5.68 34.77
C CYS A 626 10.91 -5.94 33.43
N VAL A 627 11.02 -7.19 33.00
CA VAL A 627 11.69 -7.55 31.73
C VAL A 627 10.95 -7.00 30.51
N ILE A 628 9.62 -6.88 30.60
CA ILE A 628 8.71 -6.44 29.53
C ILE A 628 8.66 -4.92 29.43
N CYS A 629 8.16 -4.22 30.46
CA CYS A 629 7.94 -2.77 30.42
C CYS A 629 9.12 -1.94 30.97
N LYS A 630 10.13 -2.60 31.58
CA LYS A 630 11.28 -1.96 32.27
C LYS A 630 10.90 -1.07 33.47
N GLY A 631 9.65 -1.08 33.91
CA GLY A 631 9.16 -0.39 35.12
C GLY A 631 9.60 -1.05 36.44
N ASN A 632 9.45 -0.33 37.56
CA ASN A 632 9.89 -0.79 38.89
C ASN A 632 9.06 -2.00 39.39
N LEU A 633 9.72 -3.02 39.93
CA LEU A 633 9.10 -4.20 40.54
C LEU A 633 9.05 -4.12 42.09
N LYS A 634 9.78 -3.19 42.71
CA LYS A 634 9.90 -3.10 44.19
C LYS A 634 8.66 -2.51 44.87
N GLU A 635 7.96 -1.58 44.21
CA GLU A 635 6.75 -0.94 44.75
C GLU A 635 5.53 -1.89 44.74
N GLU A 636 5.59 -3.00 43.98
CA GLU A 636 4.49 -3.95 43.81
C GLU A 636 4.93 -5.41 44.04
N LYS A 637 5.49 -5.74 45.22
CA LYS A 637 5.96 -7.12 45.53
C LYS A 637 4.92 -8.22 45.29
N ILE A 638 3.62 -7.91 45.33
CA ILE A 638 2.50 -8.85 45.09
C ILE A 638 2.25 -9.11 43.58
N ASN A 639 2.76 -8.26 42.68
CA ASN A 639 2.55 -8.35 41.23
C ASN A 639 3.77 -8.86 40.44
N LYS A 640 4.85 -9.28 41.10
CA LYS A 640 6.07 -9.78 40.43
C LYS A 640 5.92 -11.27 40.06
N VAL A 641 5.91 -11.58 38.76
CA VAL A 641 5.74 -12.93 38.22
C VAL A 641 6.95 -13.39 37.39
N ARG A 642 7.10 -14.71 37.23
CA ARG A 642 8.14 -15.32 36.39
C ARG A 642 7.61 -15.43 34.95
N ASP A 643 8.16 -14.63 34.06
CA ASP A 643 7.83 -14.66 32.63
C ASP A 643 8.76 -15.67 31.92
N HIS A 644 8.18 -16.52 31.07
CA HIS A 644 8.90 -17.55 30.32
C HIS A 644 8.35 -17.64 28.88
N ASP A 645 9.16 -18.17 27.98
CA ASP A 645 8.73 -18.46 26.61
C ASP A 645 7.85 -19.72 26.62
N HIS A 646 6.61 -19.60 26.14
CA HIS A 646 5.60 -20.68 26.19
C HIS A 646 5.87 -21.83 25.21
N ILE A 647 6.84 -21.66 24.29
CA ILE A 647 7.25 -22.68 23.33
C ILE A 647 8.45 -23.45 23.86
N THR A 648 9.46 -22.76 24.35
CA THR A 648 10.72 -23.38 24.76
C THR A 648 10.81 -23.68 26.26
N GLY A 649 9.89 -23.14 27.06
CA GLY A 649 9.94 -23.19 28.53
C GLY A 649 11.09 -22.38 29.14
N LYS A 650 11.82 -21.57 28.35
CA LYS A 650 12.98 -20.81 28.82
C LYS A 650 12.54 -19.58 29.62
N TYR A 651 13.17 -19.35 30.77
CA TYR A 651 12.92 -18.15 31.57
C TYR A 651 13.39 -16.89 30.83
N ARG A 652 12.52 -15.87 30.79
CA ARG A 652 12.81 -14.59 30.14
C ARG A 652 13.16 -13.51 31.16
N GLY A 653 12.53 -13.51 32.33
CA GLY A 653 12.82 -12.52 33.37
C GLY A 653 11.67 -12.30 34.37
N ALA A 654 11.89 -11.40 35.33
CA ALA A 654 10.85 -10.98 36.26
C ALA A 654 9.94 -9.96 35.56
N ALA A 655 8.63 -10.14 35.61
CA ALA A 655 7.66 -9.24 34.99
C ALA A 655 6.57 -8.80 35.97
N HIS A 656 5.85 -7.72 35.64
CA HIS A 656 4.56 -7.44 36.28
C HIS A 656 3.52 -8.46 35.81
N ARG A 657 2.61 -8.87 36.69
CA ARG A 657 1.50 -9.78 36.37
C ARG A 657 0.69 -9.31 35.18
N GLU A 658 0.36 -8.02 35.12
CA GLU A 658 -0.38 -7.42 34.01
C GLU A 658 0.42 -7.45 32.70
N CYS A 659 1.71 -7.08 32.73
CA CYS A 659 2.58 -7.15 31.56
C CYS A 659 2.68 -8.59 31.01
N ASN A 660 2.79 -9.57 31.89
CA ASN A 660 2.81 -10.99 31.52
C ASN A 660 1.46 -11.43 30.88
N LEU A 661 0.33 -10.97 31.41
CA LEU A 661 -0.99 -11.26 30.84
C LEU A 661 -1.19 -10.63 29.45
N GLN A 662 -0.61 -9.46 29.18
CA GLN A 662 -0.65 -8.83 27.85
C GLN A 662 0.13 -9.63 26.79
N LEU A 663 1.12 -10.43 27.22
CA LEU A 663 1.89 -11.34 26.38
C LEU A 663 1.32 -12.75 26.29
N ARG A 664 0.15 -13.00 26.89
CA ARG A 664 -0.51 -14.31 26.81
C ARG A 664 -0.77 -14.68 25.36
N LEU A 665 -0.21 -15.80 24.94
CA LEU A 665 -0.52 -16.41 23.64
C LEU A 665 -1.97 -16.88 23.66
N LYS A 666 -2.70 -16.52 22.61
CA LYS A 666 -4.06 -16.97 22.36
C LYS A 666 -4.03 -17.79 21.08
N PRO A 667 -4.11 -19.13 21.18
CA PRO A 667 -3.93 -20.03 20.05
C PRO A 667 -4.78 -19.69 18.83
N ASP A 668 -6.03 -19.28 19.04
CA ASP A 668 -6.99 -19.01 17.96
C ASP A 668 -6.95 -17.54 17.45
N GLU A 669 -6.17 -16.66 18.08
CA GLU A 669 -6.04 -15.24 17.67
C GLU A 669 -4.65 -14.89 17.12
N ILE A 670 -3.66 -15.77 17.30
CA ILE A 670 -2.29 -15.49 16.86
C ILE A 670 -2.21 -15.45 15.34
N LYS A 671 -1.48 -14.47 14.80
CA LYS A 671 -1.22 -14.39 13.36
C LYS A 671 0.12 -15.06 13.07
N ILE A 672 0.11 -16.06 12.18
CA ILE A 672 1.29 -16.77 11.69
C ILE A 672 1.83 -15.99 10.48
N PRO A 673 3.06 -15.44 10.55
CA PRO A 673 3.67 -14.77 9.41
C PRO A 673 4.02 -15.78 8.31
N VAL A 674 3.63 -15.47 7.09
CA VAL A 674 3.99 -16.20 5.86
C VAL A 674 4.86 -15.27 5.03
N VAL A 675 6.14 -15.58 4.88
CA VAL A 675 7.18 -14.66 4.40
C VAL A 675 7.57 -15.00 2.98
N TYR A 676 7.21 -14.14 2.02
CA TYR A 676 7.62 -14.25 0.62
C TYR A 676 8.78 -13.32 0.30
N GLN A 677 9.59 -13.72 -0.68
CA GLN A 677 10.53 -12.82 -1.33
C GLN A 677 9.88 -12.16 -2.55
N GLY A 678 9.58 -10.86 -2.48
CA GLY A 678 9.07 -10.13 -3.64
C GLY A 678 7.59 -10.36 -3.96
N GLY A 679 6.84 -10.94 -3.03
CA GLY A 679 5.45 -11.35 -3.26
C GLY A 679 4.51 -10.21 -3.70
N LYS A 680 4.72 -8.97 -3.25
CA LYS A 680 3.84 -7.81 -3.57
C LYS A 680 3.58 -7.63 -5.07
N HIS A 681 4.60 -7.88 -5.89
CA HIS A 681 4.57 -7.62 -7.33
C HIS A 681 4.45 -8.88 -8.18
N TYR A 682 4.43 -10.07 -7.55
CA TYR A 682 4.43 -11.35 -8.23
C TYR A 682 3.50 -12.35 -7.51
N ASP A 683 4.01 -13.08 -6.52
CA ASP A 683 3.31 -14.21 -5.89
C ASP A 683 1.94 -13.86 -5.34
N PHE A 684 1.80 -12.71 -4.67
CA PHE A 684 0.54 -12.34 -4.04
C PHE A 684 -0.61 -12.24 -5.05
N HIS A 685 -0.32 -11.91 -6.31
CA HIS A 685 -1.35 -11.93 -7.34
C HIS A 685 -1.83 -13.35 -7.64
N LEU A 686 -0.91 -14.29 -7.84
CA LEU A 686 -1.22 -15.70 -8.07
C LEU A 686 -1.93 -16.33 -6.87
N GLU A 687 -1.42 -16.08 -5.66
CA GLU A 687 -2.05 -16.50 -4.39
C GLU A 687 -3.50 -16.06 -4.33
N LEU A 688 -3.77 -14.77 -4.54
CA LEU A 688 -5.12 -14.22 -4.45
C LEU A 688 -6.05 -14.78 -5.52
N LEU A 689 -5.56 -15.04 -6.74
CA LEU A 689 -6.37 -15.64 -7.80
C LEU A 689 -6.92 -17.01 -7.39
N GLU A 690 -6.06 -17.91 -6.93
CA GLU A 690 -6.49 -19.26 -6.54
C GLU A 690 -7.19 -19.25 -5.17
N LEU A 691 -6.68 -18.53 -4.16
CA LEU A 691 -7.31 -18.42 -2.83
C LEU A 691 -8.72 -17.82 -2.89
N GLY A 692 -8.99 -16.95 -3.87
CA GLY A 692 -10.33 -16.45 -4.14
C GLY A 692 -11.38 -17.54 -4.37
N LEU A 693 -10.97 -18.67 -4.96
CA LEU A 693 -11.82 -19.82 -5.28
C LEU A 693 -11.95 -20.80 -4.12
N ILE A 694 -10.84 -21.09 -3.43
CA ILE A 694 -10.76 -22.25 -2.52
C ILE A 694 -11.03 -21.93 -1.05
N THR A 695 -10.86 -20.69 -0.61
CA THR A 695 -11.12 -20.32 0.79
C THR A 695 -12.41 -19.53 0.93
N GLU A 696 -13.19 -19.83 1.97
CA GLU A 696 -14.36 -19.06 2.38
C GLU A 696 -14.00 -17.92 3.35
N GLU A 697 -12.79 -17.95 3.92
CA GLU A 697 -12.33 -16.95 4.88
C GLU A 697 -12.21 -15.56 4.23
N LYS A 698 -12.47 -14.52 5.01
CA LYS A 698 -12.36 -13.15 4.52
C LYS A 698 -10.91 -12.80 4.21
N ILE A 699 -10.66 -12.32 2.99
CA ILE A 699 -9.35 -11.80 2.58
C ILE A 699 -9.27 -10.31 2.94
N GLU A 700 -8.31 -9.95 3.79
CA GLU A 700 -8.10 -8.58 4.26
C GLU A 700 -6.81 -7.99 3.68
N PRO A 701 -6.89 -7.23 2.57
CA PRO A 701 -5.71 -6.67 1.92
C PRO A 701 -5.24 -5.36 2.56
N ILE A 702 -3.93 -5.11 2.44
CA ILE A 702 -3.31 -3.78 2.53
C ILE A 702 -2.77 -3.46 1.15
N ALA A 703 -3.56 -2.72 0.38
CA ALA A 703 -3.29 -2.49 -1.05
C ALA A 703 -2.75 -1.08 -1.33
N ASP A 704 -1.89 -0.97 -2.33
CA ASP A 704 -1.49 0.32 -2.92
C ASP A 704 -2.43 0.72 -4.07
N ASN A 705 -2.89 -0.26 -4.83
CA ASN A 705 -3.88 -0.14 -5.90
C ASN A 705 -4.62 -1.49 -6.05
N MET A 706 -5.53 -1.62 -7.01
CA MET A 706 -6.34 -2.84 -7.19
C MET A 706 -5.54 -4.05 -7.71
N GLU A 707 -4.22 -3.93 -7.90
CA GLU A 707 -3.34 -5.00 -8.38
C GLU A 707 -2.18 -5.31 -7.41
N ASN A 708 -1.68 -4.30 -6.69
CA ASN A 708 -0.47 -4.39 -5.89
C ASN A 708 -0.82 -4.36 -4.39
N TYR A 709 -0.46 -5.44 -3.70
CA TYR A 709 -0.79 -5.67 -2.30
C TYR A 709 0.48 -5.70 -1.45
N LYS A 710 0.63 -4.78 -0.49
CA LYS A 710 1.77 -4.79 0.45
C LYS A 710 1.75 -6.01 1.37
N SER A 711 0.56 -6.50 1.70
CA SER A 711 0.28 -7.63 2.58
C SER A 711 -1.20 -7.96 2.48
N PHE A 712 -1.57 -9.18 2.80
CA PHE A 712 -2.96 -9.55 3.06
C PHE A 712 -3.04 -10.58 4.20
N THR A 713 -4.21 -10.68 4.82
CA THR A 713 -4.48 -11.63 5.92
C THR A 713 -5.68 -12.49 5.57
N ILE A 714 -5.58 -13.78 5.81
CA ILE A 714 -6.67 -14.75 5.65
C ILE A 714 -6.68 -15.64 6.89
N GLY A 715 -7.76 -15.61 7.67
CA GLY A 715 -7.82 -16.32 8.96
C GLY A 715 -6.64 -15.94 9.86
N GLN A 716 -5.82 -16.92 10.26
CA GLN A 716 -4.62 -16.71 11.07
C GLN A 716 -3.33 -16.49 10.27
N PHE A 717 -3.35 -16.58 8.94
CA PHE A 717 -2.17 -16.36 8.11
C PHE A 717 -2.02 -14.90 7.72
N LYS A 718 -0.81 -14.37 7.90
CA LYS A 718 -0.46 -13.00 7.52
C LYS A 718 0.70 -13.01 6.54
N PHE A 719 0.41 -12.70 5.29
CA PHE A 719 1.38 -12.70 4.19
C PHE A 719 2.21 -11.42 4.25
N ILE A 720 3.53 -11.56 4.37
CA ILE A 720 4.49 -10.46 4.44
C ILE A 720 5.56 -10.64 3.37
N ASP A 721 6.04 -9.53 2.83
CA ASP A 721 7.03 -9.49 1.76
C ASP A 721 8.34 -8.89 2.29
N THR A 722 9.44 -9.61 2.12
CA THR A 722 10.78 -9.19 2.57
C THR A 722 11.28 -7.91 1.89
N ILE A 723 10.81 -7.57 0.69
CA ILE A 723 11.16 -6.32 0.01
C ILE A 723 10.62 -5.11 0.78
N GLN A 724 9.51 -5.26 1.52
CA GLN A 724 9.01 -4.21 2.42
C GLN A 724 9.95 -3.94 3.60
N PHE A 725 10.94 -4.83 3.82
CA PHE A 725 12.03 -4.68 4.76
C PHE A 725 13.38 -4.31 4.13
N ASN A 726 13.39 -4.04 2.81
CA ASN A 726 14.58 -3.72 2.02
C ASN A 726 15.63 -4.85 2.03
N LEU A 727 15.19 -6.11 2.14
CA LEU A 727 16.07 -7.26 1.88
C LEU A 727 16.43 -7.28 0.39
N PRO A 728 17.69 -7.61 0.04
CA PRO A 728 18.13 -7.70 -1.34
C PRO A 728 17.58 -8.96 -2.03
N SER A 729 17.87 -9.14 -3.33
CA SER A 729 17.51 -10.36 -4.05
C SER A 729 18.14 -11.61 -3.41
N LEU A 730 17.51 -12.78 -3.59
CA LEU A 730 18.02 -14.05 -3.07
C LEU A 730 19.44 -14.33 -3.55
N GLU A 731 19.77 -14.01 -4.80
CA GLU A 731 21.13 -14.10 -5.35
C GLU A 731 22.17 -13.31 -4.52
N LYS A 732 21.87 -12.04 -4.19
CA LYS A 732 22.74 -11.20 -3.36
C LYS A 732 22.84 -11.71 -1.93
N ILE A 733 21.75 -12.26 -1.40
CA ILE A 733 21.73 -12.91 -0.08
C ILE A 733 22.65 -14.14 -0.10
N ALA A 734 22.47 -15.01 -1.10
CA ALA A 734 23.19 -16.27 -1.25
C ALA A 734 24.70 -16.07 -1.41
N THR A 735 25.11 -15.03 -2.14
CA THR A 735 26.52 -14.66 -2.33
C THR A 735 27.24 -14.37 -1.00
N ASN A 736 26.51 -13.89 0.02
CA ASN A 736 27.07 -13.61 1.35
C ASN A 736 27.17 -14.83 2.27
N LEU A 737 26.62 -16.00 1.90
CA LEU A 737 26.52 -17.21 2.75
C LEU A 737 27.64 -18.25 2.51
N ARG A 738 28.68 -17.93 1.73
CA ARG A 738 29.66 -18.92 1.25
C ARG A 738 30.54 -19.54 2.35
N THR A 739 30.21 -20.76 2.81
CA THR A 739 31.16 -21.70 3.44
C THR A 739 31.04 -23.13 2.88
N THR A 740 32.19 -23.63 2.39
CA THR A 740 32.66 -25.01 2.08
C THR A 740 31.83 -26.03 1.27
N VAL A 741 30.49 -26.00 1.25
CA VAL A 741 29.65 -26.85 0.34
C VAL A 741 28.49 -26.06 -0.28
N LEU A 742 28.03 -25.02 0.42
CA LEU A 742 27.04 -24.05 -0.03
C LEU A 742 27.33 -23.33 -1.37
N PRO A 743 28.58 -23.05 -1.79
CA PRO A 743 28.85 -22.19 -2.96
C PRO A 743 28.17 -22.64 -4.26
N LEU A 744 28.05 -23.96 -4.48
CA LEU A 744 27.45 -24.57 -5.67
C LEU A 744 25.93 -24.38 -5.75
N LEU A 745 25.22 -24.36 -4.63
CA LEU A 745 23.76 -24.21 -4.60
C LEU A 745 23.36 -22.73 -4.43
N THR A 746 24.28 -21.88 -3.97
CA THR A 746 24.04 -20.44 -3.74
C THR A 746 24.24 -19.58 -4.99
N GLN A 747 24.84 -20.11 -6.05
CA GLN A 747 24.94 -19.39 -7.32
C GLN A 747 23.59 -19.55 -8.03
N LYS A 748 22.83 -18.46 -8.04
CA LYS A 748 21.53 -18.35 -8.72
C LYS A 748 21.77 -17.82 -10.13
N ASP A 749 20.79 -18.00 -11.03
CA ASP A 749 20.76 -17.59 -12.47
C ASP A 749 20.76 -18.75 -13.50
N GLU A 750 20.77 -20.02 -13.06
CA GLU A 750 20.83 -21.17 -13.99
C GLU A 750 19.59 -22.07 -13.91
N TYR A 751 18.43 -21.51 -14.22
CA TYR A 751 17.16 -22.26 -14.35
C TYR A 751 16.41 -21.88 -15.63
N PRO A 752 15.91 -22.85 -16.44
CA PRO A 752 15.26 -22.58 -17.71
C PRO A 752 13.75 -22.33 -17.53
N TYR A 753 13.37 -21.08 -17.20
CA TYR A 753 11.98 -20.69 -16.89
C TYR A 753 11.01 -20.76 -18.09
N GLU A 754 11.51 -20.67 -19.33
CA GLU A 754 10.71 -20.64 -20.56
C GLU A 754 10.67 -22.01 -21.30
N LEU A 755 10.97 -23.09 -20.58
CA LEU A 755 10.98 -24.44 -21.13
C LEU A 755 9.56 -25.02 -21.24
N ASN A 756 8.86 -24.71 -22.33
CA ASN A 756 7.47 -25.11 -22.59
C ASN A 756 7.33 -26.54 -23.14
N ASP A 757 7.89 -27.53 -22.44
CA ASP A 757 7.66 -28.96 -22.72
C ASP A 757 7.02 -29.62 -21.48
N PRO A 758 5.78 -30.16 -21.56
CA PRO A 758 5.10 -30.81 -20.43
C PRO A 758 5.85 -32.02 -19.86
N ASP A 759 6.60 -32.74 -20.69
CA ASP A 759 7.33 -33.94 -20.32
C ASP A 759 8.75 -33.64 -19.80
N ARG A 760 9.18 -32.35 -19.81
CA ARG A 760 10.53 -31.94 -19.39
C ARG A 760 10.95 -32.49 -18.04
N PHE A 761 10.03 -32.60 -17.09
CA PHE A 761 10.31 -33.09 -15.74
C PHE A 761 10.74 -34.56 -15.71
N SER A 762 10.35 -35.34 -16.72
CA SER A 762 10.76 -36.74 -16.89
C SER A 762 12.12 -36.90 -17.56
N TRP A 763 12.69 -35.84 -18.13
CA TRP A 763 13.95 -35.90 -18.86
C TRP A 763 15.09 -36.33 -17.96
N THR A 764 15.84 -37.33 -18.39
CA THR A 764 16.96 -37.91 -17.65
C THR A 764 18.30 -37.18 -17.85
N LYS A 765 18.25 -36.01 -18.48
CA LYS A 765 19.40 -35.15 -18.77
C LYS A 765 19.03 -33.68 -18.52
N LEU A 766 20.03 -32.87 -18.17
CA LEU A 766 19.87 -31.43 -18.11
C LEU A 766 19.53 -30.88 -19.51
N PRO A 767 18.61 -29.90 -19.64
CA PRO A 767 18.32 -29.24 -20.92
C PRO A 767 19.58 -28.67 -21.59
N SER A 768 19.53 -28.49 -22.91
CA SER A 768 20.63 -27.82 -23.63
C SER A 768 20.79 -26.39 -23.15
N ARG A 769 21.96 -25.78 -23.36
CA ARG A 769 22.22 -24.38 -22.99
C ARG A 769 21.22 -23.41 -23.62
N GLU A 770 20.69 -23.73 -24.79
CA GLU A 770 19.70 -22.94 -25.53
C GLU A 770 18.38 -22.82 -24.77
N CYS A 771 17.98 -23.88 -24.05
CA CYS A 771 16.76 -23.91 -23.25
C CYS A 771 16.77 -22.96 -22.04
N PHE A 772 17.93 -22.45 -21.65
CA PHE A 772 18.08 -21.47 -20.55
C PHE A 772 17.93 -20.02 -21.03
N ASN A 773 17.70 -19.82 -22.34
CA ASN A 773 17.45 -18.49 -22.89
C ASN A 773 16.10 -17.95 -22.43
N THR A 774 16.06 -16.66 -22.08
CA THR A 774 14.84 -15.95 -21.67
C THR A 774 14.51 -14.84 -22.65
N THR A 775 13.24 -14.72 -23.04
CA THR A 775 12.72 -13.66 -23.90
C THR A 775 12.96 -12.27 -23.29
N LEU A 776 12.91 -12.15 -21.95
CA LEU A 776 13.20 -10.92 -21.21
C LEU A 776 14.68 -10.48 -21.25
N GLY A 777 15.60 -11.39 -21.60
CA GLY A 777 17.03 -11.12 -21.75
C GLY A 777 17.44 -10.61 -23.13
N GLY A 778 16.50 -10.59 -24.09
CA GLY A 778 16.76 -10.35 -25.51
C GLY A 778 17.37 -11.58 -26.19
N LEU A 779 16.74 -12.08 -27.26
CA LEU A 779 17.28 -13.17 -28.09
C LEU A 779 18.34 -12.62 -29.04
N ASN A 780 19.52 -13.25 -29.11
CA ASN A 780 20.47 -13.04 -30.21
C ASN A 780 21.36 -14.30 -30.37
N TYR A 781 21.63 -14.76 -31.60
CA TYR A 781 22.42 -15.96 -31.92
C TYR A 781 23.46 -15.68 -33.02
N CYS A 782 24.67 -16.27 -32.91
CA CYS A 782 25.67 -16.29 -33.99
C CYS A 782 26.28 -17.70 -34.16
N GLU A 783 26.00 -18.36 -35.29
CA GLU A 783 26.45 -19.72 -35.59
C GLU A 783 27.95 -19.82 -35.98
N HIS A 784 28.70 -18.71 -36.02
CA HIS A 784 29.99 -18.63 -36.73
C HIS A 784 31.25 -18.68 -35.84
N GLY A 785 31.12 -18.85 -34.51
CA GLY A 785 32.27 -19.09 -33.62
C GLY A 785 33.29 -17.93 -33.52
N CYS A 786 32.82 -16.68 -33.47
CA CYS A 786 33.68 -15.49 -33.52
C CYS A 786 34.61 -15.32 -32.30
N LYS A 787 35.90 -15.10 -32.55
CA LYS A 787 36.94 -14.82 -31.53
C LYS A 787 37.67 -13.51 -31.86
N LYS A 788 37.92 -12.66 -30.85
CA LYS A 788 38.72 -11.42 -30.97
C LYS A 788 40.01 -11.57 -30.16
N CYS A 789 41.08 -10.92 -30.61
CA CYS A 789 42.35 -10.98 -29.88
C CYS A 789 42.32 -10.08 -28.63
N LYS A 790 43.17 -10.35 -27.64
CA LYS A 790 43.28 -9.54 -26.41
C LYS A 790 43.49 -8.03 -26.65
N HIS A 791 44.06 -7.63 -27.78
CA HIS A 791 44.30 -6.23 -28.12
C HIS A 791 43.01 -5.49 -28.48
N GLU A 792 42.16 -6.11 -29.31
CA GLU A 792 40.87 -5.57 -29.73
C GLU A 792 39.90 -5.46 -28.55
N ILE A 793 39.91 -6.44 -27.64
CA ILE A 793 39.11 -6.43 -26.41
C ILE A 793 39.48 -5.23 -25.51
N LYS A 794 40.73 -4.75 -25.58
CA LYS A 794 41.21 -3.58 -24.84
C LYS A 794 41.09 -2.26 -25.63
N GLY A 795 40.35 -2.26 -26.75
CA GLY A 795 40.13 -1.07 -27.57
C GLY A 795 41.35 -0.62 -28.40
N LYS A 796 42.34 -1.51 -28.63
CA LYS A 796 43.52 -1.22 -29.46
C LYS A 796 43.40 -1.91 -30.82
N LYS A 797 43.87 -1.25 -31.90
CA LYS A 797 43.95 -1.87 -33.24
C LYS A 797 44.93 -3.04 -33.22
N CYS A 798 44.47 -4.21 -33.67
CA CYS A 798 45.30 -5.39 -33.90
C CYS A 798 46.08 -5.23 -35.21
N ASP A 799 47.34 -5.67 -35.21
CA ASP A 799 48.25 -5.69 -36.36
C ASP A 799 48.25 -7.04 -37.09
N ASN A 800 47.30 -7.93 -36.77
CA ASN A 800 47.12 -9.28 -37.32
C ASN A 800 48.31 -10.23 -37.14
N LYS A 801 49.16 -10.02 -36.12
CA LYS A 801 50.27 -10.94 -35.75
C LYS A 801 50.02 -11.75 -34.47
N CYS A 802 48.78 -11.80 -33.99
CA CYS A 802 48.42 -12.51 -32.76
C CYS A 802 48.50 -14.03 -32.92
N ARG A 803 48.94 -14.75 -31.87
CA ARG A 803 48.95 -16.22 -31.86
C ARG A 803 47.55 -16.76 -31.59
N PRO A 804 47.22 -18.01 -31.96
CA PRO A 804 45.92 -18.62 -31.68
C PRO A 804 45.50 -18.56 -30.21
N GLU A 805 46.47 -18.60 -29.29
CA GLU A 805 46.32 -18.52 -27.84
C GLU A 805 45.89 -17.12 -27.34
N ASP A 806 46.06 -16.09 -28.17
CA ASP A 806 45.71 -14.71 -27.85
C ASP A 806 44.28 -14.33 -28.26
N TYR A 807 43.61 -15.21 -29.00
CA TYR A 807 42.21 -15.08 -29.36
C TYR A 807 41.33 -15.61 -28.22
N LYS A 808 40.42 -14.77 -27.77
CA LYS A 808 39.39 -15.13 -26.79
C LYS A 808 38.02 -15.00 -27.45
N GLU A 809 37.11 -15.85 -27.01
CA GLU A 809 35.69 -15.64 -27.30
C GLU A 809 35.27 -14.28 -26.74
N VAL A 810 34.49 -13.54 -27.54
CA VAL A 810 34.03 -12.19 -27.21
C VAL A 810 32.53 -12.20 -26.94
N THR A 811 32.13 -11.37 -25.99
CA THR A 811 30.72 -11.16 -25.59
C THR A 811 29.99 -10.13 -26.45
N ASP A 812 30.70 -9.42 -27.34
CA ASP A 812 30.16 -8.44 -28.28
C ASP A 812 30.72 -8.72 -29.69
N CYS A 813 29.98 -9.51 -30.46
CA CYS A 813 30.22 -9.77 -31.87
C CYS A 813 29.48 -8.72 -32.72
N GLU A 814 30.03 -8.37 -33.89
CA GLU A 814 29.38 -7.46 -34.85
C GLU A 814 28.30 -8.17 -35.69
N HIS A 815 28.31 -9.51 -35.70
CA HIS A 815 27.16 -10.35 -36.07
C HIS A 815 26.35 -10.59 -34.79
N GLU A 816 25.02 -10.45 -34.86
CA GLU A 816 24.13 -10.29 -33.70
C GLU A 816 24.40 -11.23 -32.49
N LYS A 817 24.17 -10.66 -31.29
CA LYS A 817 24.65 -10.98 -29.92
C LYS A 817 24.40 -12.42 -29.37
N ILE A 818 24.70 -12.68 -28.10
CA ILE A 818 25.06 -13.98 -27.50
C ILE A 818 24.04 -14.44 -26.41
N TYR A 819 23.84 -15.76 -26.25
CA TYR A 819 23.05 -16.45 -25.19
C TYR A 819 22.88 -15.70 -23.86
N THR A 820 21.67 -15.75 -23.24
CA THR A 820 21.41 -15.09 -21.95
C THR A 820 22.24 -15.67 -20.80
N ILE A 821 22.55 -16.97 -20.85
CA ILE A 821 23.43 -17.65 -19.91
C ILE A 821 24.82 -17.85 -20.52
N SER A 822 25.87 -17.50 -19.77
CA SER A 822 27.26 -17.75 -20.18
C SER A 822 27.59 -19.25 -20.16
N GLN A 823 28.59 -19.69 -20.94
CA GLN A 823 29.05 -21.09 -20.89
C GLN A 823 29.52 -21.48 -19.49
N LYS A 824 30.08 -20.53 -18.73
CA LYS A 824 30.50 -20.74 -17.35
C LYS A 824 29.32 -21.07 -16.43
N GLN A 825 28.21 -20.36 -16.56
CA GLN A 825 26.98 -20.61 -15.81
C GLN A 825 26.36 -21.96 -16.23
N TYR A 826 26.30 -22.28 -17.53
CA TYR A 826 25.81 -23.59 -17.96
C TYR A 826 26.68 -24.76 -17.46
N ASN A 827 28.01 -24.62 -17.49
CA ASN A 827 28.93 -25.61 -16.90
C ASN A 827 28.69 -25.75 -15.39
N HIS A 828 28.31 -24.68 -14.71
CA HIS A 828 27.95 -24.72 -13.30
C HIS A 828 26.65 -25.51 -13.09
N ALA A 829 25.60 -25.28 -13.88
CA ALA A 829 24.37 -26.08 -13.86
C ALA A 829 24.63 -27.57 -14.09
N GLN A 830 25.49 -27.92 -15.06
CA GLN A 830 25.92 -29.30 -15.31
C GLN A 830 26.66 -29.89 -14.10
N LYS A 831 27.52 -29.09 -13.47
CA LYS A 831 28.23 -29.51 -12.26
C LYS A 831 27.26 -29.75 -11.10
N VAL A 832 26.29 -28.86 -10.89
CA VAL A 832 25.24 -29.04 -9.87
C VAL A 832 24.47 -30.34 -10.13
N TRP A 833 23.97 -30.55 -11.35
CA TRP A 833 23.27 -31.78 -11.75
C TRP A 833 24.05 -33.05 -11.40
N GLN A 834 25.35 -33.07 -11.73
CA GLN A 834 26.23 -34.22 -11.50
C GLN A 834 26.51 -34.42 -10.01
N GLU A 835 26.88 -33.37 -9.28
CA GLU A 835 27.28 -33.48 -7.87
C GLU A 835 26.09 -33.75 -6.93
N THR A 836 24.88 -33.31 -7.28
CA THR A 836 23.67 -33.61 -6.50
C THR A 836 23.01 -34.93 -6.91
N GLY A 837 23.51 -35.60 -7.94
CA GLY A 837 23.01 -36.88 -8.40
C GLY A 837 21.59 -36.84 -8.95
N CYS A 838 21.20 -35.74 -9.60
CA CYS A 838 19.89 -35.61 -10.23
C CYS A 838 19.70 -36.69 -11.30
N LYS A 839 18.58 -37.43 -11.22
CA LYS A 839 18.23 -38.46 -12.21
C LYS A 839 17.31 -37.90 -13.27
N THR A 840 16.43 -36.98 -12.89
CA THR A 840 15.51 -36.29 -13.79
C THR A 840 15.57 -34.79 -13.63
N PHE A 841 14.99 -34.05 -14.59
CA PHE A 841 14.87 -32.60 -14.48
C PHE A 841 13.94 -32.17 -13.34
N GLU A 842 12.96 -33.02 -12.95
CA GLU A 842 12.19 -32.81 -11.72
C GLU A 842 13.10 -32.72 -10.48
N ASP A 843 14.11 -33.60 -10.36
CA ASP A 843 15.05 -33.54 -9.23
C ASP A 843 15.79 -32.20 -9.18
N TYR A 844 16.24 -31.72 -10.33
CA TYR A 844 16.93 -30.43 -10.47
C TYR A 844 16.00 -29.25 -10.14
N HIS A 845 14.78 -29.27 -10.67
CA HIS A 845 13.75 -28.27 -10.38
C HIS A 845 13.40 -28.19 -8.88
N MET A 846 13.12 -29.33 -8.25
CA MET A 846 12.79 -29.37 -6.82
C MET A 846 13.97 -28.96 -5.95
N LEU A 847 15.21 -29.20 -6.39
CA LEU A 847 16.41 -28.71 -5.73
C LEU A 847 16.51 -27.18 -5.77
N TYR A 848 16.20 -26.54 -6.90
CA TYR A 848 16.18 -25.07 -7.03
C TYR A 848 15.18 -24.44 -6.07
N LEU A 849 13.91 -24.86 -6.18
CA LEU A 849 12.82 -24.41 -5.31
C LEU A 849 13.16 -24.59 -3.82
N LYS A 850 13.68 -25.76 -3.45
CA LYS A 850 14.10 -26.02 -2.08
C LYS A 850 15.22 -25.11 -1.61
N THR A 851 16.14 -24.76 -2.51
CA THR A 851 17.24 -23.87 -2.19
C THR A 851 16.75 -22.44 -2.00
N ASP A 852 15.82 -21.96 -2.82
CA ASP A 852 15.22 -20.61 -2.67
C ASP A 852 14.46 -20.47 -1.35
N VAL A 853 13.60 -21.45 -1.02
CA VAL A 853 12.89 -21.50 0.26
C VAL A 853 13.85 -21.48 1.45
N LEU A 854 14.94 -22.28 1.41
CA LEU A 854 15.88 -22.38 2.52
C LEU A 854 16.77 -21.12 2.66
N ILE A 855 17.20 -20.51 1.56
CA ILE A 855 17.96 -19.26 1.58
C ILE A 855 17.10 -18.13 2.13
N LEU A 856 15.84 -18.03 1.69
CA LEU A 856 14.88 -17.05 2.21
C LEU A 856 14.67 -17.23 3.72
N ALA A 857 14.46 -18.47 4.15
CA ALA A 857 14.27 -18.80 5.55
C ALA A 857 15.50 -18.40 6.39
N ASP A 858 16.71 -18.81 5.98
CA ASP A 858 17.95 -18.48 6.69
C ASP A 858 18.18 -16.97 6.78
N ALA A 859 18.05 -16.27 5.65
CA ALA A 859 18.28 -14.83 5.57
C ALA A 859 17.31 -14.03 6.44
N PHE A 860 16.02 -14.36 6.39
CA PHE A 860 15.03 -13.66 7.21
C PHE A 860 15.11 -14.07 8.69
N GLN A 861 15.49 -15.31 9.02
CA GLN A 861 15.73 -15.72 10.42
C GLN A 861 16.97 -15.01 11.00
N ASN A 862 18.04 -14.86 10.21
CA ASN A 862 19.20 -14.07 10.59
C ASN A 862 18.81 -12.59 10.77
N PHE A 863 18.06 -12.02 9.83
CA PHE A 863 17.52 -10.65 9.97
C PHE A 863 16.69 -10.50 11.26
N ARG A 864 15.75 -11.42 11.53
CA ARG A 864 14.99 -11.43 12.78
C ARG A 864 15.89 -11.45 14.01
N THR A 865 16.89 -12.32 14.02
CA THR A 865 17.84 -12.46 15.13
C THR A 865 18.59 -11.17 15.38
N VAL A 866 19.21 -10.59 14.35
CA VAL A 866 19.92 -9.30 14.43
C VAL A 866 18.99 -8.20 14.98
N MET A 867 17.77 -8.09 14.46
CA MET A 867 16.83 -7.05 14.86
C MET A 867 16.31 -7.24 16.30
N ILE A 868 16.12 -8.49 16.74
CA ILE A 868 15.78 -8.84 18.12
C ILE A 868 16.95 -8.57 19.06
N ASP A 869 18.17 -8.94 18.70
CA ASP A 869 19.34 -8.72 19.55
C ASP A 869 19.62 -7.22 19.74
N VAL A 870 19.45 -6.45 18.67
CA VAL A 870 19.72 -5.02 18.67
C VAL A 870 18.62 -4.22 19.37
N PHE A 871 17.35 -4.49 19.09
CA PHE A 871 16.24 -3.67 19.58
C PHE A 871 15.23 -4.40 20.46
N GLY A 872 15.29 -5.72 20.55
CA GLY A 872 14.34 -6.57 21.28
C GLY A 872 12.94 -6.56 20.67
N LEU A 873 12.82 -6.36 19.35
CA LEU A 873 11.55 -6.45 18.62
C LEU A 873 11.73 -7.36 17.42
N ASP A 874 10.82 -8.31 17.26
CA ASP A 874 10.83 -9.25 16.15
C ASP A 874 10.16 -8.63 14.90
N PRO A 875 10.89 -8.45 13.78
CA PRO A 875 10.34 -7.87 12.57
C PRO A 875 9.23 -8.72 11.93
N ALA A 876 9.13 -10.02 12.24
CA ALA A 876 8.05 -10.88 11.73
C ALA A 876 6.64 -10.46 12.20
N ASN A 877 6.55 -9.63 13.26
CA ASN A 877 5.29 -9.05 13.72
C ASN A 877 4.86 -7.79 12.94
N TYR A 878 5.70 -7.32 12.01
CA TYR A 878 5.49 -6.09 11.23
C TYR A 878 5.27 -6.41 9.75
N ILE A 879 4.80 -5.40 9.00
CA ILE A 879 4.59 -5.51 7.54
C ILE A 879 5.69 -4.77 6.78
N THR A 880 6.21 -3.68 7.33
CA THR A 880 7.19 -2.84 6.66
C THR A 880 8.26 -2.36 7.63
N LEU A 881 9.50 -2.16 7.14
CA LEU A 881 10.58 -1.60 7.93
C LEU A 881 10.25 -0.22 8.50
N PRO A 882 9.56 0.71 7.80
CA PRO A 882 9.22 1.98 8.41
C PRO A 882 8.28 1.88 9.62
N SER A 883 7.35 0.92 9.60
CA SER A 883 6.47 0.69 10.76
C SER A 883 7.26 0.09 11.93
N TYR A 884 8.19 -0.81 11.64
CA TYR A 884 9.13 -1.37 12.61
C TYR A 884 10.05 -0.27 13.21
N ALA A 885 10.68 0.54 12.38
CA ALA A 885 11.61 1.61 12.76
C ALA A 885 10.97 2.62 13.71
N PHE A 886 9.73 3.04 13.43
CA PHE A 886 9.01 3.98 14.28
C PHE A 886 8.66 3.38 15.65
N ASP A 887 8.30 2.10 15.71
CA ASP A 887 8.07 1.41 16.98
C ASP A 887 9.37 1.22 17.78
N VAL A 888 10.48 0.88 17.12
CA VAL A 888 11.81 0.83 17.74
C VAL A 888 12.19 2.20 18.31
N ALA A 889 12.04 3.28 17.54
CA ALA A 889 12.35 4.63 17.99
C ALA A 889 11.56 4.97 19.26
N LYS A 890 10.24 4.71 19.28
CA LYS A 890 9.42 4.91 20.49
C LYS A 890 9.84 4.02 21.66
N LYS A 891 10.25 2.77 21.41
CA LYS A 891 10.68 1.83 22.46
C LYS A 891 12.02 2.22 23.07
N VAL A 892 13.02 2.51 22.24
CA VAL A 892 14.40 2.87 22.65
C VAL A 892 14.38 4.17 23.44
N THR A 893 13.67 5.17 22.94
CA THR A 893 13.62 6.52 23.52
C THR A 893 12.60 6.64 24.65
N LYS A 894 11.62 5.74 24.70
CA LYS A 894 10.47 5.76 25.62
C LYS A 894 9.64 7.05 25.53
N VAL A 895 9.73 7.74 24.39
CA VAL A 895 9.02 9.00 24.16
C VAL A 895 7.50 8.77 24.27
N LYS A 896 6.82 9.79 24.78
CA LYS A 896 5.36 9.93 24.74
C LYS A 896 5.06 11.18 23.92
N LEU A 897 4.65 10.98 22.68
CA LEU A 897 4.31 12.07 21.77
C LEU A 897 2.82 12.38 21.93
N GLU A 898 2.48 13.60 22.33
CA GLU A 898 1.11 14.09 22.36
C GLU A 898 0.64 14.33 20.93
N LEU A 899 -0.41 13.67 20.49
CA LEU A 899 -1.11 13.94 19.24
C LEU A 899 -2.12 15.05 19.49
N PHE A 900 -2.36 15.91 18.50
CA PHE A 900 -3.50 16.82 18.54
C PHE A 900 -4.80 16.04 18.74
N HIS A 901 -5.63 16.49 19.67
CA HIS A 901 -6.89 15.81 20.04
C HIS A 901 -8.11 16.70 19.77
N GLU A 902 -9.32 16.17 19.99
CA GLU A 902 -10.57 16.95 19.87
C GLU A 902 -10.43 18.31 20.58
N GLY A 903 -10.66 19.41 19.86
CA GLY A 903 -10.49 20.79 20.33
C GLY A 903 -9.15 21.49 20.01
N GLN A 904 -8.20 20.82 19.35
CA GLN A 904 -6.89 21.36 18.94
C GLN A 904 -6.70 21.32 17.40
N GLU A 905 -7.79 21.42 16.65
CA GLU A 905 -7.74 21.21 15.20
C GLU A 905 -7.09 22.38 14.46
N ASP A 906 -7.21 23.59 15.02
CA ASP A 906 -6.50 24.79 14.59
C ASP A 906 -4.98 24.65 14.68
N MET A 907 -4.47 24.02 15.76
CA MET A 907 -3.04 23.72 15.93
C MET A 907 -2.55 22.70 14.91
N HIS A 908 -3.36 21.70 14.58
CA HIS A 908 -3.01 20.73 13.54
C HIS A 908 -2.92 21.40 12.16
N GLU A 909 -3.87 22.26 11.80
CA GLU A 909 -3.82 23.03 10.55
C GLU A 909 -2.61 23.98 10.51
N PHE A 910 -2.32 24.66 11.61
CA PHE A 910 -1.13 25.49 11.75
C PHE A 910 0.15 24.69 11.43
N VAL A 911 0.28 23.48 11.97
CA VAL A 911 1.42 22.61 11.69
C VAL A 911 1.42 22.10 10.24
N GLN A 912 0.26 21.86 9.63
CA GLN A 912 0.21 21.52 8.21
C GLN A 912 0.74 22.63 7.30
N ARG A 913 0.40 23.90 7.61
CA ARG A 913 0.93 25.08 6.91
C ARG A 913 2.42 25.32 7.19
N TRP A 914 2.91 24.87 8.34
CA TRP A 914 4.33 24.92 8.69
C TRP A 914 5.19 23.97 7.83
N MET A 915 4.68 22.78 7.50
CA MET A 915 5.43 21.76 6.75
C MET A 915 5.79 22.19 5.31
N ARG A 916 7.09 22.21 4.98
CA ARG A 916 7.63 22.54 3.65
C ARG A 916 8.60 21.47 3.15
N GLY A 917 8.72 21.29 1.84
CA GLY A 917 9.67 20.33 1.26
C GLY A 917 11.12 20.79 1.42
N GLY A 918 12.08 19.95 1.02
CA GLY A 918 13.48 20.39 0.93
C GLY A 918 13.64 21.51 -0.11
N ASN A 919 14.44 22.52 0.22
CA ASN A 919 14.76 23.60 -0.71
C ASN A 919 15.63 23.06 -1.84
N SER A 920 15.21 23.27 -3.09
CA SER A 920 15.96 22.89 -4.28
C SER A 920 15.96 24.08 -5.23
N MET A 921 17.04 24.84 -5.21
CA MET A 921 17.20 26.04 -6.03
C MET A 921 18.53 26.02 -6.78
N ALA A 922 18.53 26.59 -7.99
CA ALA A 922 19.72 26.77 -8.82
C ALA A 922 19.81 28.26 -9.19
N PRO A 923 20.35 29.11 -8.28
CA PRO A 923 20.37 30.57 -8.47
C PRO A 923 21.23 30.96 -9.68
N ARG A 924 22.35 30.24 -9.88
CA ARG A 924 23.24 30.39 -11.02
C ARG A 924 23.14 29.17 -11.93
N ARG A 925 22.48 29.35 -13.08
CA ARG A 925 22.15 28.24 -14.00
C ARG A 925 23.36 27.64 -14.73
N ILE A 926 24.46 28.39 -14.87
CA ILE A 926 25.69 27.93 -15.52
C ILE A 926 26.91 28.41 -14.73
N ALA A 927 27.74 27.47 -14.29
CA ALA A 927 29.08 27.72 -13.76
C ALA A 927 30.08 26.86 -14.54
N LYS A 928 31.13 27.49 -15.08
CA LYS A 928 32.18 26.81 -15.85
C LYS A 928 33.48 26.86 -15.07
N ALA A 929 34.15 25.73 -14.93
CA ALA A 929 35.51 25.67 -14.43
C ALA A 929 36.49 26.25 -15.47
N ASN A 930 37.64 26.73 -15.04
CA ASN A 930 38.73 27.19 -15.89
C ASN A 930 40.06 26.87 -15.19
N PHE A 931 40.74 25.78 -15.52
CA PHE A 931 42.04 25.45 -14.92
C PHE A 931 42.96 24.72 -15.91
N PRO A 932 44.29 24.79 -15.74
CA PRO A 932 45.23 24.17 -16.66
C PRO A 932 44.97 22.67 -16.86
N GLY A 933 44.88 22.22 -18.11
CA GLY A 933 44.70 20.82 -18.46
C GLY A 933 43.27 20.43 -18.88
N MET A 934 42.26 21.29 -18.71
CA MET A 934 40.91 21.03 -19.22
C MET A 934 40.73 21.46 -20.69
N LYS A 935 39.90 20.74 -21.45
CA LYS A 935 39.54 21.10 -22.84
C LYS A 935 38.83 22.46 -22.83
N GLY A 936 39.38 23.45 -23.56
CA GLY A 936 38.86 24.81 -23.58
C GLY A 936 39.32 25.74 -22.44
N TYR A 937 40.41 25.39 -21.74
CA TYR A 937 41.09 26.28 -20.79
C TYR A 937 41.53 27.60 -21.45
N ASP A 938 41.15 28.73 -20.85
CA ASP A 938 41.61 30.05 -21.26
C ASP A 938 42.55 30.63 -20.21
N LYS A 939 43.84 30.69 -20.55
CA LYS A 939 44.90 31.28 -19.71
C LYS A 939 44.68 32.76 -19.38
N LYS A 940 43.83 33.46 -20.14
CA LYS A 940 43.49 34.87 -19.89
C LYS A 940 42.39 35.02 -18.84
N GLN A 941 41.64 33.96 -18.56
CA GLN A 941 40.63 33.94 -17.50
C GLN A 941 41.26 33.45 -16.21
N VAL A 942 40.73 33.92 -15.08
CA VAL A 942 41.17 33.46 -13.75
C VAL A 942 40.92 31.96 -13.60
N ASN A 943 41.80 31.29 -12.85
CA ASN A 943 41.57 29.89 -12.55
C ASN A 943 40.30 29.75 -11.70
N LYS A 944 39.37 28.90 -12.13
CA LYS A 944 38.07 28.69 -11.50
C LYS A 944 37.82 27.20 -11.32
N TRP A 945 37.48 26.82 -10.11
CA TRP A 945 37.16 25.45 -9.74
C TRP A 945 35.67 25.33 -9.40
N LEU A 946 35.10 24.14 -9.58
CA LEU A 946 33.75 23.81 -9.12
C LEU A 946 33.87 22.81 -7.99
N MET A 947 33.17 23.08 -6.89
CA MET A 947 33.16 22.23 -5.70
C MET A 947 31.74 21.71 -5.47
N TYR A 948 31.64 20.44 -5.11
CA TYR A 948 30.39 19.80 -4.73
C TYR A 948 30.47 19.40 -3.26
N LEU A 949 29.56 19.93 -2.44
CA LEU A 949 29.42 19.58 -1.03
C LEU A 949 28.09 18.87 -0.82
N ASP A 950 28.12 17.71 -0.14
CA ASP A 950 26.92 16.98 0.28
C ASP A 950 26.91 16.82 1.79
N ALA A 951 25.81 17.24 2.43
CA ALA A 951 25.67 17.15 3.88
C ALA A 951 25.47 15.69 4.31
N ASN A 952 26.41 15.19 5.11
CA ASN A 952 26.36 13.84 5.64
C ASN A 952 25.21 13.66 6.63
N ASN A 953 24.13 12.98 6.20
CA ASN A 953 22.97 12.66 7.04
C ASN A 953 22.24 13.91 7.59
N LEU A 954 21.96 14.89 6.71
CA LEU A 954 21.27 16.14 7.05
C LEU A 954 20.04 15.98 7.95
N TYR A 955 19.11 15.08 7.59
CA TYR A 955 17.93 14.82 8.42
C TYR A 955 18.29 14.22 9.78
N GLY A 956 19.31 13.38 9.87
CA GLY A 956 19.78 12.84 11.13
C GLY A 956 20.32 13.92 12.06
N TRP A 957 21.01 14.94 11.53
CA TRP A 957 21.43 16.11 12.32
C TRP A 957 20.23 16.88 12.88
N ALA A 958 19.19 17.12 12.07
CA ALA A 958 17.97 17.76 12.55
C ALA A 958 17.22 16.90 13.59
N MET A 959 17.27 15.57 13.45
CA MET A 959 16.63 14.64 14.37
C MET A 959 17.28 14.57 15.76
N ILE A 960 18.56 14.90 15.90
CA ILE A 960 19.22 14.91 17.22
C ILE A 960 19.02 16.23 17.98
N GLN A 961 18.44 17.24 17.35
CA GLN A 961 18.09 18.50 18.01
C GLN A 961 16.93 18.33 18.99
N HIS A 962 16.63 19.38 19.77
CA HIS A 962 15.45 19.40 20.61
C HIS A 962 14.20 19.47 19.75
N LEU A 963 13.43 18.37 19.72
CA LEU A 963 12.21 18.25 18.93
C LEU A 963 10.97 18.33 19.81
N PRO A 964 9.84 18.84 19.29
CA PRO A 964 8.60 18.90 20.05
C PRO A 964 8.11 17.52 20.47
N THR A 965 7.43 17.46 21.61
CA THR A 965 6.90 16.22 22.21
C THR A 965 5.43 16.33 22.64
N GLY A 966 4.95 17.53 22.95
CA GLY A 966 3.57 17.77 23.40
C GLY A 966 3.43 19.10 24.15
N GLY A 967 2.45 19.20 25.05
CA GLY A 967 2.24 20.36 25.91
C GLY A 967 1.76 21.60 25.15
N PHE A 968 1.06 21.40 24.03
CA PHE A 968 0.73 22.46 23.09
C PHE A 968 -0.19 23.51 23.69
N ARG A 969 0.19 24.79 23.53
CA ARG A 969 -0.66 25.93 23.85
C ARG A 969 -0.35 27.14 23.00
N TRP A 970 -1.38 27.95 22.76
CA TRP A 970 -1.21 29.29 22.22
C TRP A 970 -0.68 30.22 23.32
N LEU A 971 0.32 31.05 23.01
CA LEU A 971 0.77 32.13 23.89
C LEU A 971 -0.08 33.40 23.68
N ASP A 972 -0.24 34.19 24.74
CA ASP A 972 -0.77 35.55 24.62
C ASP A 972 0.29 36.44 23.97
N LEU A 973 -0.10 37.19 22.92
CA LEU A 973 0.78 38.09 22.19
C LEU A 973 1.28 39.26 23.05
N LYS A 974 0.60 39.58 24.16
CA LYS A 974 1.01 40.62 25.11
C LYS A 974 2.23 40.21 25.95
N ASP A 975 2.40 38.91 26.18
CA ASP A 975 3.38 38.35 27.11
C ASP A 975 4.36 37.41 26.40
N LEU A 976 4.82 37.78 25.20
CA LEU A 976 5.76 36.97 24.43
C LEU A 976 7.18 37.02 25.01
N PRO A 977 7.87 35.88 25.13
CA PRO A 977 9.28 35.87 25.51
C PRO A 977 10.13 36.53 24.43
N ASN A 978 11.25 37.14 24.83
CA ASN A 978 12.21 37.67 23.86
C ASN A 978 12.81 36.50 23.04
N ILE A 979 12.39 36.41 21.77
CA ILE A 979 12.79 35.35 20.84
C ILE A 979 14.31 35.17 20.76
N ARG A 980 15.10 36.24 20.83
CA ARG A 980 16.57 36.18 20.72
C ARG A 980 17.25 35.50 21.91
N THR A 981 16.53 35.31 23.02
CA THR A 981 17.08 34.75 24.28
C THR A 981 16.71 33.29 24.52
N ILE A 982 15.81 32.71 23.70
CA ILE A 982 15.37 31.33 23.88
C ILE A 982 16.50 30.39 23.46
N SER A 983 17.02 29.61 24.41
CA SER A 983 18.07 28.63 24.14
C SER A 983 17.55 27.48 23.25
N PRO A 984 18.36 27.00 22.27
CA PRO A 984 18.05 25.80 21.49
C PRO A 984 17.79 24.54 22.34
N THR A 985 18.32 24.50 23.57
CA THR A 985 18.16 23.39 24.52
C THR A 985 17.15 23.67 25.62
N ALA A 986 16.33 24.71 25.47
CA ALA A 986 15.28 25.02 26.42
C ALA A 986 14.26 23.86 26.50
N LYS A 987 13.67 23.65 27.68
CA LYS A 987 12.60 22.63 27.86
C LYS A 987 11.35 22.94 27.01
N ARG A 988 11.17 24.21 26.63
CA ARG A 988 10.08 24.67 25.79
C ARG A 988 10.61 25.36 24.56
N GLY A 989 10.03 25.00 23.42
CA GLY A 989 10.24 25.64 22.13
C GLY A 989 8.93 26.24 21.62
N SER A 990 8.98 26.86 20.46
CA SER A 990 7.80 27.44 19.83
C SER A 990 7.89 27.49 18.30
N ALA A 991 6.74 27.53 17.66
CA ALA A 991 6.58 27.83 16.24
C ALA A 991 5.78 29.13 16.09
N TRP A 992 6.24 30.01 15.22
CA TRP A 992 5.78 31.40 15.12
C TRP A 992 5.16 31.64 13.75
N GLU A 993 3.94 32.17 13.70
CA GLU A 993 3.32 32.72 12.47
C GLU A 993 3.54 34.24 12.46
N VAL A 994 4.33 34.72 11.52
CA VAL A 994 4.89 36.08 11.53
C VAL A 994 4.83 36.74 10.17
N LYS A 995 4.92 38.07 10.18
CA LYS A 995 5.29 38.87 9.01
C LYS A 995 6.76 39.25 9.12
N LEU A 996 7.57 38.75 8.18
CA LEU A 996 9.01 39.01 8.11
C LEU A 996 9.30 39.85 6.88
N LYS A 997 9.69 41.10 7.11
CA LYS A 997 10.15 41.98 6.04
C LYS A 997 11.52 41.52 5.57
N TYR A 998 11.67 41.54 4.26
CA TYR A 998 12.93 41.32 3.56
C TYR A 998 13.45 42.69 3.09
N PRO A 999 14.42 43.30 3.79
CA PRO A 999 14.95 44.61 3.39
C PRO A 999 15.69 44.53 2.05
N GLU A 1000 15.46 45.49 1.16
CA GLU A 1000 16.11 45.55 -0.17
C GLU A 1000 17.65 45.55 -0.08
N LYS A 1001 18.21 46.12 0.99
CA LYS A 1001 19.66 46.10 1.25
C LYS A 1001 20.26 44.68 1.33
N LEU A 1002 19.46 43.66 1.63
CA LEU A 1002 19.89 42.25 1.70
C LEU A 1002 19.76 41.52 0.36
N HIS A 1003 19.07 42.10 -0.63
CA HIS A 1003 18.84 41.43 -1.91
C HIS A 1003 20.15 41.04 -2.61
N PRO A 1004 21.18 41.89 -2.68
CA PRO A 1004 22.44 41.52 -3.32
C PRO A 1004 23.17 40.36 -2.62
N SER A 1005 23.17 40.32 -1.28
CA SER A 1005 23.87 39.28 -0.51
C SER A 1005 23.09 37.97 -0.46
N HIS A 1006 21.76 38.01 -0.53
CA HIS A 1006 20.93 36.82 -0.41
C HIS A 1006 20.39 36.29 -1.75
N THR A 1007 20.73 36.91 -2.89
CA THR A 1007 20.17 36.50 -4.20
C THR A 1007 20.49 35.05 -4.55
N ASP A 1008 21.63 34.55 -4.08
CA ASP A 1008 22.05 33.16 -4.32
C ASP A 1008 21.36 32.17 -3.38
N PHE A 1009 20.92 32.60 -2.19
CA PHE A 1009 20.20 31.74 -1.23
C PHE A 1009 19.13 32.53 -0.46
N PRO A 1010 17.99 32.88 -1.09
CA PRO A 1010 16.93 33.59 -0.40
C PRO A 1010 16.38 32.77 0.77
N LEU A 1011 16.30 33.42 1.94
CA LEU A 1011 15.72 32.85 3.15
C LEU A 1011 14.21 32.58 2.99
N CYS A 1012 13.69 31.66 3.80
CA CYS A 1012 12.26 31.41 3.97
C CYS A 1012 11.51 31.05 2.66
N PRO A 1013 11.81 29.89 2.03
CA PRO A 1013 11.11 29.45 0.82
C PRO A 1013 9.62 29.20 1.09
N GLU A 1014 8.73 29.64 0.20
CA GLU A 1014 7.28 29.60 0.37
C GLU A 1014 6.55 28.85 -0.73
N ARG A 1015 5.39 28.29 -0.38
CA ARG A 1015 4.50 27.68 -1.37
C ARG A 1015 3.61 28.76 -1.95
N ARG A 1016 3.65 28.94 -3.27
CA ARG A 1016 2.73 29.81 -4.00
C ARG A 1016 2.55 29.35 -5.43
N ILE A 1017 1.48 29.80 -6.06
CA ILE A 1017 1.25 29.63 -7.50
C ILE A 1017 2.17 30.61 -8.23
N VAL A 1018 2.95 30.10 -9.18
CA VAL A 1018 3.80 30.93 -10.05
C VAL A 1018 3.02 31.25 -11.32
N THR A 1019 2.79 32.53 -11.60
CA THR A 1019 2.08 32.98 -12.80
C THR A 1019 3.05 33.15 -13.98
N ARG A 1020 2.51 33.33 -15.19
CA ARG A 1020 3.34 33.47 -16.40
C ARG A 1020 4.15 34.77 -16.39
N GLU A 1021 3.62 35.81 -15.75
CA GLU A 1021 4.23 37.15 -15.66
C GLU A 1021 5.45 37.17 -14.72
N GLU A 1022 5.53 36.21 -13.79
CA GLU A 1022 6.63 36.07 -12.84
C GLU A 1022 7.85 35.35 -13.43
N LEU A 1023 7.75 34.90 -14.69
CA LEU A 1023 8.81 34.17 -15.37
C LEU A 1023 9.85 35.12 -15.97
N SER A 1024 11.12 34.74 -15.82
CA SER A 1024 12.22 35.40 -16.56
C SER A 1024 12.05 35.24 -18.09
N PRO A 1025 12.58 36.18 -18.90
CA PRO A 1025 12.60 36.04 -20.36
C PRO A 1025 13.19 34.69 -20.82
N GLU A 1026 14.24 34.21 -20.15
CA GLU A 1026 14.84 32.91 -20.43
C GLU A 1026 13.91 31.74 -20.10
N GLN A 1027 13.11 31.83 -19.03
CA GLN A 1027 12.08 30.82 -18.75
C GLN A 1027 10.98 30.84 -19.81
N GLY A 1028 10.57 32.03 -20.27
CA GLY A 1028 9.65 32.16 -21.40
C GLY A 1028 10.18 31.48 -22.66
N ASN A 1029 11.44 31.78 -23.04
CA ASN A 1029 12.11 31.16 -24.19
C ASN A 1029 12.26 29.64 -24.03
N MET A 1030 12.54 29.14 -22.82
CA MET A 1030 12.60 27.70 -22.56
C MET A 1030 11.22 27.04 -22.66
N ILE A 1031 10.15 27.70 -22.23
CA ILE A 1031 8.78 27.18 -22.37
C ILE A 1031 8.38 27.13 -23.85
N GLU A 1032 8.78 28.12 -24.64
CA GLU A 1032 8.60 28.08 -26.09
C GLU A 1032 9.35 26.91 -26.73
N LYS A 1033 10.62 26.70 -26.37
CA LYS A 1033 11.46 25.64 -26.95
C LYS A 1033 11.12 24.23 -26.47
N LEU A 1034 10.86 24.05 -25.18
CA LEU A 1034 10.71 22.73 -24.55
C LEU A 1034 9.26 22.26 -24.49
N SER A 1035 8.31 23.19 -24.60
CA SER A 1035 6.89 22.90 -24.39
C SER A 1035 5.97 23.62 -25.38
N ASN A 1036 6.54 24.12 -26.48
CA ASN A 1036 5.80 24.79 -27.55
C ASN A 1036 4.86 25.91 -27.04
N GLY A 1037 5.34 26.68 -26.06
CA GLY A 1037 4.61 27.82 -25.48
C GLY A 1037 3.56 27.48 -24.41
N LYS A 1038 3.34 26.20 -24.09
CA LYS A 1038 2.35 25.73 -23.11
C LYS A 1038 2.87 25.90 -21.67
N PHE A 1039 2.13 26.62 -20.82
CA PHE A 1039 2.45 26.86 -19.41
C PHE A 1039 1.22 26.61 -18.52
N ALA A 1040 1.40 25.89 -17.43
CA ALA A 1040 0.36 25.63 -16.43
C ALA A 1040 0.74 26.24 -15.08
N GLU A 1041 -0.14 27.10 -14.56
CA GLU A 1041 -0.01 27.68 -13.23
C GLU A 1041 -0.18 26.58 -12.17
N THR A 1042 0.89 26.34 -11.42
CA THR A 1042 0.95 25.27 -10.42
C THR A 1042 1.60 25.79 -9.15
N GLU A 1043 1.14 25.29 -8.00
CA GLU A 1043 1.77 25.60 -6.71
C GLU A 1043 3.18 25.01 -6.67
N LYS A 1044 4.17 25.83 -6.36
CA LYS A 1044 5.58 25.44 -6.24
C LYS A 1044 6.16 25.98 -4.93
N LEU A 1045 7.17 25.28 -4.41
CA LEU A 1045 8.02 25.81 -3.36
C LEU A 1045 9.06 26.73 -4.01
N VAL A 1046 9.00 28.03 -3.74
CA VAL A 1046 9.85 29.05 -4.35
C VAL A 1046 10.66 29.79 -3.29
N ALA A 1047 11.89 30.14 -3.64
CA ALA A 1047 12.73 31.02 -2.84
C ALA A 1047 12.68 32.41 -3.47
N THR A 1048 12.16 33.41 -2.75
CA THR A 1048 12.04 34.78 -3.24
C THR A 1048 12.56 35.77 -2.20
N LEU A 1049 13.04 36.91 -2.66
CA LEU A 1049 13.48 38.03 -1.82
C LEU A 1049 12.32 38.92 -1.34
N GLU A 1050 11.08 38.46 -1.51
CA GLU A 1050 9.90 39.22 -1.10
C GLU A 1050 9.64 39.11 0.41
N THR A 1051 8.94 40.10 0.95
CA THR A 1051 8.43 40.08 2.33
C THR A 1051 7.53 38.86 2.54
N LYS A 1052 7.73 38.15 3.64
CA LYS A 1052 6.98 36.93 3.98
C LYS A 1052 5.84 37.30 4.90
N ASP A 1053 4.61 37.10 4.45
CA ASP A 1053 3.41 37.32 5.26
C ASP A 1053 2.83 36.00 5.75
N ARG A 1054 2.36 35.99 7.01
CA ARG A 1054 1.84 34.82 7.74
C ARG A 1054 2.73 33.57 7.61
N TYR A 1055 4.05 33.76 7.59
CA TYR A 1055 5.03 32.69 7.47
C TYR A 1055 5.18 31.96 8.79
N ILE A 1056 5.09 30.63 8.76
CA ILE A 1056 5.27 29.78 9.94
C ILE A 1056 6.66 29.16 9.95
N LEU A 1057 7.38 29.34 11.06
CA LEU A 1057 8.70 28.77 11.28
C LEU A 1057 9.03 28.47 12.75
N HIS A 1058 9.99 27.58 12.96
CA HIS A 1058 10.58 27.24 14.24
C HIS A 1058 11.31 28.45 14.82
N TYR A 1059 11.26 28.60 16.14
CA TYR A 1059 11.88 29.74 16.82
C TYR A 1059 13.38 29.90 16.52
N THR A 1060 14.13 28.81 16.35
CA THR A 1060 15.57 28.87 15.99
C THR A 1060 15.80 29.38 14.57
N ASN A 1061 14.93 29.03 13.62
CA ASN A 1061 15.02 29.54 12.26
C ASN A 1061 14.64 31.01 12.22
N LEU A 1062 13.64 31.41 13.02
CA LEU A 1062 13.32 32.82 13.20
C LEU A 1062 14.52 33.60 13.77
N GLN A 1063 15.21 33.07 14.79
CA GLN A 1063 16.44 33.68 15.28
C GLN A 1063 17.49 33.84 14.17
N GLN A 1064 17.69 32.81 13.33
CA GLN A 1064 18.61 32.89 12.19
C GLN A 1064 18.20 33.99 11.20
N CYS A 1065 16.93 34.05 10.78
CA CYS A 1065 16.43 35.09 9.88
C CYS A 1065 16.71 36.50 10.42
N LEU A 1066 16.46 36.71 11.73
CA LEU A 1066 16.69 37.98 12.41
C LEU A 1066 18.17 38.31 12.62
N ASN A 1067 19.05 37.31 12.65
CA ASN A 1067 20.50 37.50 12.71
C ASN A 1067 21.07 37.82 11.33
N LEU A 1068 20.51 37.22 10.27
CA LEU A 1068 20.82 37.52 8.87
C LEU A 1068 20.14 38.81 8.36
N GLY A 1069 19.54 39.60 9.26
CA GLY A 1069 19.09 40.96 8.96
C GLY A 1069 17.64 41.12 8.51
N MET A 1070 16.84 40.05 8.43
CA MET A 1070 15.39 40.20 8.22
C MET A 1070 14.74 40.91 9.42
N GLU A 1071 13.64 41.62 9.17
CA GLU A 1071 12.97 42.44 10.18
C GLU A 1071 11.61 41.82 10.55
N LEU A 1072 11.36 41.58 11.85
CA LEU A 1072 10.07 41.10 12.34
C LEU A 1072 9.08 42.27 12.42
N GLU A 1073 8.13 42.33 11.49
CA GLU A 1073 7.11 43.39 11.47
C GLU A 1073 5.91 43.05 12.36
N HIS A 1074 5.48 41.79 12.35
CA HIS A 1074 4.27 41.39 13.07
C HIS A 1074 4.31 39.92 13.51
N VAL A 1075 3.65 39.63 14.64
CA VAL A 1075 3.45 38.28 15.16
C VAL A 1075 1.95 38.01 15.22
N TYR A 1076 1.47 37.08 14.40
CA TYR A 1076 0.06 36.72 14.36
C TYR A 1076 -0.30 35.76 15.48
N ARG A 1077 0.48 34.69 15.64
CA ARG A 1077 0.25 33.62 16.63
C ARG A 1077 1.55 32.89 16.96
N VAL A 1078 1.64 32.37 18.18
CA VAL A 1078 2.78 31.56 18.64
C VAL A 1078 2.28 30.29 19.32
N LEU A 1079 2.67 29.14 18.76
CA LEU A 1079 2.39 27.83 19.32
C LEU A 1079 3.60 27.36 20.14
N GLU A 1080 3.46 27.29 21.46
CA GLU A 1080 4.48 26.78 22.36
C GLU A 1080 4.30 25.27 22.59
N PHE A 1081 5.42 24.55 22.76
CA PHE A 1081 5.44 23.11 23.01
C PHE A 1081 6.62 22.71 23.91
N ASP A 1082 6.45 21.58 24.61
CA ASP A 1082 7.55 20.92 25.31
C ASP A 1082 8.45 20.21 24.28
N GLN A 1083 9.77 20.32 24.44
CA GLN A 1083 10.76 19.75 23.52
C GLN A 1083 11.90 19.04 24.25
N SER A 1084 12.53 18.07 23.58
CA SER A 1084 13.71 17.34 24.08
C SER A 1084 14.47 16.68 22.93
N PRO A 1085 15.75 16.29 23.09
CA PRO A 1085 16.51 15.60 22.05
C PRO A 1085 16.17 14.10 22.03
N TRP A 1086 14.87 13.76 22.06
CA TRP A 1086 14.42 12.41 22.35
C TRP A 1086 14.82 11.39 21.29
N LEU A 1087 15.06 11.80 20.03
CA LEU A 1087 15.52 10.91 18.96
C LEU A 1087 17.03 10.66 18.95
N GLU A 1088 17.81 11.48 19.66
CA GLU A 1088 19.28 11.41 19.66
C GLU A 1088 19.81 9.98 19.97
N PRO A 1089 19.36 9.27 21.03
CA PRO A 1089 19.88 7.94 21.33
C PRO A 1089 19.64 6.92 20.22
N TYR A 1090 18.52 7.06 19.49
CA TYR A 1090 18.18 6.19 18.37
C TYR A 1090 19.04 6.48 17.14
N ILE A 1091 19.18 7.76 16.78
CA ILE A 1091 19.96 8.18 15.60
C ILE A 1091 21.45 7.92 15.79
N MET A 1092 22.01 8.26 16.96
CA MET A 1092 23.41 8.03 17.27
C MET A 1092 23.70 6.52 17.31
N GLY A 1093 22.81 5.73 17.92
CA GLY A 1093 22.94 4.27 17.92
C GLY A 1093 22.95 3.67 16.51
N ASN A 1094 22.07 4.11 15.62
CA ASN A 1094 22.04 3.61 14.24
C ASN A 1094 23.23 4.11 13.41
N THR A 1095 23.69 5.33 13.66
CA THR A 1095 24.87 5.89 12.99
C THR A 1095 26.13 5.09 13.35
N GLN A 1096 26.31 4.73 14.61
CA GLN A 1096 27.40 3.84 15.03
C GLN A 1096 27.31 2.46 14.37
N ARG A 1097 26.11 1.87 14.29
CA ARG A 1097 25.90 0.58 13.61
C ARG A 1097 26.19 0.67 12.12
N ARG A 1098 25.80 1.76 11.48
CA ARG A 1098 26.11 2.04 10.08
C ARG A 1098 27.61 2.13 9.83
N ARG A 1099 28.34 2.79 10.73
CA ARG A 1099 29.81 2.88 10.68
C ARG A 1099 30.46 1.51 10.85
N ASN A 1100 29.93 0.68 11.75
CA ASN A 1100 30.46 -0.67 12.04
C ASN A 1100 29.98 -1.76 11.06
N ALA A 1101 29.09 -1.43 10.11
CA ALA A 1101 28.50 -2.39 9.19
C ALA A 1101 29.55 -2.95 8.24
N LYS A 1102 29.56 -4.28 8.08
CA LYS A 1102 30.57 -4.98 7.27
C LYS A 1102 30.16 -5.20 5.82
N ASN A 1103 28.88 -4.99 5.51
CA ASN A 1103 28.31 -5.19 4.18
C ASN A 1103 27.33 -4.06 3.83
N ASP A 1104 27.06 -3.90 2.54
CA ASP A 1104 26.20 -2.83 2.03
C ASP A 1104 24.74 -2.97 2.46
N PHE A 1105 24.26 -4.19 2.69
CA PHE A 1105 22.89 -4.41 3.17
C PHE A 1105 22.68 -3.77 4.54
N GLU A 1106 23.53 -4.10 5.52
CA GLU A 1106 23.47 -3.53 6.87
C GLU A 1106 23.63 -2.01 6.83
N ARG A 1107 24.57 -1.50 6.02
CA ARG A 1107 24.79 -0.06 5.88
C ARG A 1107 23.54 0.67 5.39
N ASN A 1108 22.86 0.12 4.39
CA ASN A 1108 21.63 0.66 3.84
C ASN A 1108 20.44 0.49 4.80
N LEU A 1109 20.37 -0.62 5.52
CA LEU A 1109 19.37 -0.88 6.56
C LEU A 1109 19.42 0.21 7.64
N TRP A 1110 20.59 0.50 8.21
CA TRP A 1110 20.73 1.51 9.27
C TRP A 1110 20.43 2.92 8.78
N LYS A 1111 20.79 3.25 7.53
CA LYS A 1111 20.40 4.51 6.89
C LYS A 1111 18.88 4.63 6.75
N LEU A 1112 18.23 3.57 6.28
CA LEU A 1112 16.77 3.55 6.07
C LEU A 1112 16.02 3.61 7.38
N MET A 1113 16.50 2.94 8.43
CA MET A 1113 15.93 3.01 9.79
C MET A 1113 15.81 4.46 10.28
N ASN A 1114 16.85 5.29 10.08
CA ASN A 1114 16.80 6.71 10.43
C ASN A 1114 15.77 7.48 9.57
N ASN A 1115 15.87 7.39 8.24
CA ASN A 1115 14.99 8.12 7.33
C ASN A 1115 13.51 7.76 7.49
N ALA A 1116 13.23 6.49 7.81
CA ALA A 1116 11.89 5.97 7.95
C ALA A 1116 11.11 6.59 9.11
N VAL A 1117 11.78 6.93 10.22
CA VAL A 1117 11.14 7.57 11.38
C VAL A 1117 10.57 8.92 11.00
N PHE A 1118 11.36 9.74 10.29
CA PHE A 1118 10.90 11.03 9.78
C PHE A 1118 9.70 10.87 8.83
N GLY A 1119 9.81 9.99 7.84
CA GLY A 1119 8.70 9.72 6.92
C GLY A 1119 7.41 9.29 7.64
N LYS A 1120 7.53 8.54 8.75
CA LYS A 1120 6.38 8.12 9.57
C LYS A 1120 5.74 9.24 10.38
N THR A 1121 6.52 10.24 10.81
CA THR A 1121 5.96 11.41 11.51
C THR A 1121 5.10 12.28 10.60
N MET A 1122 5.39 12.30 9.30
CA MET A 1122 4.67 13.11 8.28
C MET A 1122 3.77 12.30 7.35
N GLU A 1123 3.47 11.04 7.71
CA GLU A 1123 2.66 10.17 6.86
C GLU A 1123 1.26 10.78 6.66
N ASP A 1124 0.93 11.15 5.41
CA ASP A 1124 -0.42 11.63 5.10
C ASP A 1124 -1.40 10.45 4.99
N VAL A 1125 -2.12 10.24 6.09
CA VAL A 1125 -3.11 9.17 6.22
C VAL A 1125 -4.31 9.32 5.28
N ARG A 1126 -4.54 10.51 4.68
CA ARG A 1126 -5.62 10.77 3.71
C ARG A 1126 -5.39 10.09 2.36
N ARG A 1127 -4.13 9.82 2.03
CA ARG A 1127 -3.71 9.17 0.77
C ARG A 1127 -3.87 7.65 0.80
N ARG A 1128 -4.22 7.06 1.93
CA ARG A 1128 -4.42 5.62 2.03
C ARG A 1128 -5.63 5.22 1.20
N LYS A 1129 -5.45 4.24 0.32
CA LYS A 1129 -6.56 3.72 -0.48
C LYS A 1129 -7.35 2.71 0.34
N ARG A 1130 -8.68 2.76 0.23
CA ARG A 1130 -9.58 1.76 0.78
C ARG A 1130 -9.97 0.80 -0.35
N ILE A 1131 -9.29 -0.33 -0.40
CA ILE A 1131 -9.52 -1.38 -1.38
C ILE A 1131 -9.94 -2.63 -0.62
N ASP A 1132 -11.11 -3.16 -0.97
CA ASP A 1132 -11.65 -4.39 -0.44
C ASP A 1132 -11.55 -5.48 -1.52
N LEU A 1133 -11.18 -6.70 -1.13
CA LEU A 1133 -11.37 -7.90 -1.95
C LEU A 1133 -12.67 -8.58 -1.51
N VAL A 1134 -13.54 -8.87 -2.48
CA VAL A 1134 -14.88 -9.44 -2.24
C VAL A 1134 -15.18 -10.51 -3.28
N ARG A 1135 -15.83 -11.59 -2.85
CA ARG A 1135 -16.27 -12.65 -3.74
C ARG A 1135 -17.64 -12.35 -4.36
N PRO A 1136 -17.78 -12.30 -5.69
CA PRO A 1136 -19.10 -12.15 -6.31
C PRO A 1136 -20.04 -13.30 -5.96
N ILE A 1137 -19.51 -14.53 -5.81
CA ILE A 1137 -20.25 -15.70 -5.32
C ILE A 1137 -19.91 -15.91 -3.83
N GLY A 1138 -20.93 -16.03 -2.99
CA GLY A 1138 -20.78 -16.22 -1.53
C GLY A 1138 -20.75 -14.91 -0.72
N GLU A 1139 -20.30 -13.80 -1.30
CA GLU A 1139 -20.34 -12.46 -0.67
C GLU A 1139 -21.15 -11.43 -1.48
N GLU A 1140 -22.12 -11.89 -2.28
CA GLU A 1140 -22.93 -11.06 -3.19
C GLU A 1140 -23.53 -9.82 -2.49
N HIS A 1141 -24.09 -10.00 -1.29
CA HIS A 1141 -24.65 -8.92 -0.50
C HIS A 1141 -23.61 -7.83 -0.16
N ARG A 1142 -22.40 -8.26 0.25
CA ARG A 1142 -21.29 -7.36 0.54
C ARG A 1142 -20.85 -6.61 -0.73
N LEU A 1143 -20.81 -7.28 -1.87
CA LEU A 1143 -20.50 -6.67 -3.16
C LEU A 1143 -21.56 -5.63 -3.56
N ARG A 1144 -22.86 -5.96 -3.53
CA ARG A 1144 -23.97 -5.02 -3.83
C ARG A 1144 -23.87 -3.73 -3.01
N LYS A 1145 -23.59 -3.86 -1.71
CA LYS A 1145 -23.42 -2.71 -0.82
C LYS A 1145 -22.25 -1.82 -1.21
N MET A 1146 -21.15 -2.41 -1.69
CA MET A 1146 -19.99 -1.63 -2.14
C MET A 1146 -20.22 -0.99 -3.51
N LEU A 1147 -20.93 -1.65 -4.42
CA LEU A 1147 -21.27 -1.09 -5.74
C LEU A 1147 -22.29 0.05 -5.63
N ALA A 1148 -23.24 -0.05 -4.69
CA ALA A 1148 -24.19 1.01 -4.38
C ALA A 1148 -23.57 2.21 -3.63
N ASP A 1149 -22.35 2.06 -3.09
CA ASP A 1149 -21.67 3.12 -2.33
C ASP A 1149 -21.41 4.35 -3.24
N PRO A 1150 -21.88 5.56 -2.88
CA PRO A 1150 -21.55 6.78 -3.61
C PRO A 1150 -20.06 7.10 -3.60
N ALA A 1151 -19.30 6.55 -2.64
CA ALA A 1151 -17.85 6.69 -2.58
C ALA A 1151 -17.11 5.71 -3.50
N LEU A 1152 -17.79 4.91 -4.34
CA LEU A 1152 -17.16 4.00 -5.28
C LEU A 1152 -16.27 4.78 -6.28
N VAL A 1153 -15.00 4.41 -6.36
CA VAL A 1153 -14.04 4.99 -7.33
C VAL A 1153 -13.86 4.07 -8.53
N GLY A 1154 -13.97 2.76 -8.33
CA GLY A 1154 -13.77 1.77 -9.38
C GLY A 1154 -13.74 0.36 -8.83
N ARG A 1155 -13.78 -0.60 -9.74
CA ARG A 1155 -13.60 -2.01 -9.43
C ARG A 1155 -12.67 -2.67 -10.43
N LYS A 1156 -12.21 -3.87 -10.09
CA LYS A 1156 -11.48 -4.74 -11.01
C LYS A 1156 -11.89 -6.18 -10.77
N ILE A 1157 -12.35 -6.85 -11.82
CA ILE A 1157 -12.63 -8.30 -11.79
C ILE A 1157 -11.30 -9.05 -11.97
N PHE A 1158 -11.12 -10.10 -11.19
CA PHE A 1158 -10.03 -11.05 -11.40
C PHE A 1158 -10.55 -12.25 -12.19
N TYR A 1159 -10.50 -12.15 -13.51
CA TYR A 1159 -10.95 -13.22 -14.41
C TYR A 1159 -10.21 -14.54 -14.12
N GLY A 1160 -10.97 -15.63 -14.04
CA GLY A 1160 -10.45 -16.94 -13.61
C GLY A 1160 -10.36 -17.11 -12.09
N SER A 1161 -10.91 -16.18 -11.31
CA SER A 1161 -11.02 -16.25 -9.85
C SER A 1161 -12.44 -15.87 -9.39
N ASN A 1162 -12.79 -16.09 -8.12
CA ASN A 1162 -14.03 -15.60 -7.51
C ASN A 1162 -13.72 -14.34 -6.70
N LEU A 1163 -13.04 -13.35 -7.29
CA LEU A 1163 -12.70 -12.09 -6.60
C LEU A 1163 -12.92 -10.86 -7.46
N ILE A 1164 -13.38 -9.80 -6.79
CA ILE A 1164 -13.42 -8.44 -7.30
C ILE A 1164 -12.71 -7.54 -6.29
N ALA A 1165 -11.75 -6.75 -6.78
CA ALA A 1165 -11.21 -5.62 -6.02
C ALA A 1165 -12.16 -4.44 -6.17
N VAL A 1166 -12.59 -3.86 -5.06
CA VAL A 1166 -13.46 -2.67 -5.04
C VAL A 1166 -12.74 -1.52 -4.35
N HIS A 1167 -12.49 -0.46 -5.09
CA HIS A 1167 -11.84 0.76 -4.59
C HIS A 1167 -12.90 1.80 -4.23
N ARG A 1168 -12.85 2.28 -2.98
CA ARG A 1168 -13.74 3.33 -2.47
C ARG A 1168 -12.95 4.50 -1.91
N LYS A 1169 -13.49 5.72 -2.05
CA LYS A 1169 -12.96 6.91 -1.37
C LYS A 1169 -13.04 6.69 0.13
N GLN A 1170 -12.01 7.12 0.85
CA GLN A 1170 -11.98 7.02 2.29
C GLN A 1170 -12.79 8.17 2.91
N THR A 1171 -14.05 7.91 3.30
CA THR A 1171 -14.93 8.94 3.89
C THR A 1171 -14.50 9.41 5.28
N HIS A 1172 -13.60 8.67 5.96
CA HIS A 1172 -13.13 8.97 7.31
C HIS A 1172 -11.65 8.68 7.49
N VAL A 1173 -10.92 9.63 8.07
CA VAL A 1173 -9.47 9.51 8.29
C VAL A 1173 -9.15 9.88 9.73
N THR A 1174 -8.55 8.95 10.48
CA THR A 1174 -8.04 9.25 11.83
C THR A 1174 -6.66 9.87 11.74
N LEU A 1175 -6.52 11.10 12.22
CA LEU A 1175 -5.25 11.84 12.23
C LEU A 1175 -4.42 11.42 13.45
N ASN A 1176 -3.62 10.36 13.27
CA ASN A 1176 -2.88 9.71 14.35
C ASN A 1176 -1.35 9.80 14.20
N LYS A 1177 -0.88 10.87 13.56
CA LYS A 1177 0.54 11.09 13.25
C LYS A 1177 1.05 12.35 13.96
N PRO A 1178 2.24 12.31 14.60
CA PRO A 1178 2.83 13.47 15.26
C PRO A 1178 3.50 14.38 14.21
N ILE A 1179 2.69 15.00 13.34
CA ILE A 1179 3.16 15.77 12.18
C ILE A 1179 4.06 16.96 12.54
N TYR A 1180 3.93 17.49 13.76
CA TYR A 1180 4.77 18.58 14.27
C TYR A 1180 6.24 18.18 14.43
N VAL A 1181 6.53 16.89 14.65
CA VAL A 1181 7.91 16.40 14.73
C VAL A 1181 8.55 16.54 13.35
N GLY A 1182 7.83 16.09 12.32
CA GLY A 1182 8.30 16.19 10.95
C GLY A 1182 8.39 17.63 10.45
N ALA A 1183 7.43 18.48 10.82
CA ALA A 1183 7.48 19.93 10.53
C ALA A 1183 8.72 20.60 11.14
N ALA A 1184 9.02 20.31 12.42
CA ALA A 1184 10.21 20.81 13.09
C ALA A 1184 11.50 20.30 12.44
N ILE A 1185 11.58 19.00 12.10
CA ILE A 1185 12.74 18.42 11.40
C ILE A 1185 12.94 19.07 10.01
N LEU A 1186 11.85 19.29 9.27
CA LEU A 1186 11.88 19.92 7.96
C LEU A 1186 12.41 21.36 8.04
N ASP A 1187 11.97 22.10 9.03
CA ASP A 1187 12.38 23.49 9.17
C ASP A 1187 13.82 23.57 9.69
N LEU A 1188 14.17 22.83 10.74
CA LEU A 1188 15.53 22.79 11.28
C LEU A 1188 16.57 22.36 10.25
N ASN A 1189 16.22 21.49 9.29
CA ASN A 1189 17.15 21.10 8.22
C ASN A 1189 17.47 22.22 7.22
N SER A 1190 16.69 23.30 7.21
CA SER A 1190 16.81 24.42 6.29
C SER A 1190 17.71 25.54 6.84
N PHE A 1191 18.44 25.27 7.93
CA PHE A 1191 19.47 26.16 8.46
C PHE A 1191 20.52 26.46 7.39
N ILE A 1192 20.79 27.74 7.17
CA ILE A 1192 21.85 28.17 6.25
C ILE A 1192 23.16 28.37 7.03
N ILE A 1193 24.26 27.93 6.43
CA ILE A 1193 25.61 28.12 6.97
C ILE A 1193 26.36 28.99 5.97
N GLU A 1194 26.80 30.16 6.41
CA GLU A 1194 27.71 31.02 5.67
C GLU A 1194 29.14 30.64 6.06
N ILE A 1195 29.98 30.36 5.07
CA ILE A 1195 31.39 29.99 5.26
C ILE A 1195 32.21 31.05 4.55
N GLU A 1196 32.85 31.92 5.32
CA GLU A 1196 33.88 32.82 4.81
C GLU A 1196 35.24 32.13 4.95
N THR A 1197 35.92 31.91 3.84
CA THR A 1197 37.20 31.19 3.80
C THR A 1197 38.14 31.82 2.79
N GLU A 1198 39.41 32.00 3.17
CA GLU A 1198 40.47 32.37 2.22
C GLU A 1198 40.87 31.15 1.37
N ASN A 1199 40.87 29.95 1.98
CA ASN A 1199 41.18 28.69 1.32
C ASN A 1199 40.47 27.52 2.00
N ILE A 1200 39.37 27.07 1.39
CA ILE A 1200 38.57 25.94 1.89
C ILE A 1200 39.39 24.66 2.13
N TYR A 1201 40.47 24.44 1.40
CA TYR A 1201 41.30 23.26 1.59
C TYR A 1201 42.13 23.31 2.87
N ASP A 1202 42.55 24.49 3.31
CA ASP A 1202 43.26 24.63 4.57
C ASP A 1202 42.26 24.52 5.74
N ASP A 1203 41.07 25.11 5.62
CA ASP A 1203 39.98 24.92 6.58
C ASP A 1203 39.57 23.46 6.72
N MET A 1204 39.45 22.72 5.61
CA MET A 1204 39.18 21.28 5.65
C MET A 1204 40.26 20.51 6.40
N VAL A 1205 41.53 20.94 6.33
CA VAL A 1205 42.63 20.29 7.07
C VAL A 1205 42.58 20.66 8.56
N GLU A 1206 42.28 21.92 8.90
CA GLU A 1206 42.15 22.39 10.27
C GLU A 1206 40.95 21.72 10.98
N ASP A 1207 39.80 21.71 10.31
CA ASP A 1207 38.55 21.11 10.77
C ASP A 1207 38.34 19.71 10.20
N ALA A 1208 39.41 18.92 10.06
CA ALA A 1208 39.34 17.59 9.47
C ALA A 1208 38.30 16.66 10.13
N ASP A 1209 37.99 16.90 11.40
CA ASP A 1209 36.95 16.19 12.14
C ASP A 1209 35.51 16.44 11.61
N LEU A 1210 35.28 17.53 10.87
CA LEU A 1210 33.98 17.91 10.29
C LEU A 1210 33.76 17.40 8.86
N TYR A 1211 34.83 16.99 8.17
CA TYR A 1211 34.81 16.58 6.77
C TYR A 1211 35.03 15.08 6.58
N ASP A 1212 34.41 14.53 5.53
CA ASP A 1212 34.57 13.13 5.13
C ASP A 1212 35.52 13.06 3.94
N PHE A 1213 36.72 12.52 4.17
CA PHE A 1213 37.76 12.40 3.16
C PHE A 1213 37.82 11.01 2.51
N SER A 1214 36.85 10.11 2.78
CA SER A 1214 36.92 8.73 2.32
C SER A 1214 37.00 8.55 0.80
N ASP A 1215 36.49 9.55 0.06
CA ASP A 1215 36.36 9.49 -1.40
C ASP A 1215 37.55 10.13 -2.12
N TYR A 1216 38.53 10.65 -1.37
CA TYR A 1216 39.75 11.23 -1.94
C TYR A 1216 40.79 10.14 -2.25
N PRO A 1217 41.47 10.20 -3.42
CA PRO A 1217 42.59 9.31 -3.74
C PRO A 1217 43.70 9.36 -2.69
N GLU A 1218 44.35 8.24 -2.35
CA GLU A 1218 45.41 8.21 -1.31
C GLU A 1218 46.56 9.21 -1.56
N ASP A 1219 46.82 9.55 -2.83
CA ASP A 1219 47.84 10.50 -3.23
C ASP A 1219 47.36 11.96 -3.26
N HIS A 1220 46.09 12.22 -2.94
CA HIS A 1220 45.48 13.54 -2.97
C HIS A 1220 46.19 14.50 -1.97
N PRO A 1221 46.51 15.75 -2.38
CA PRO A 1221 47.24 16.69 -1.55
C PRO A 1221 46.62 16.97 -0.17
N LEU A 1222 45.28 16.99 -0.05
CA LEU A 1222 44.58 17.14 1.23
C LEU A 1222 44.85 15.99 2.20
N LEU A 1223 44.78 14.74 1.73
CA LEU A 1223 45.00 13.56 2.59
C LEU A 1223 46.42 13.52 3.13
N LYS A 1224 47.40 13.98 2.33
CA LYS A 1224 48.80 14.13 2.75
C LYS A 1224 49.00 15.20 3.81
N LYS A 1225 48.13 16.21 3.88
CA LYS A 1225 48.17 17.29 4.87
C LYS A 1225 47.44 16.96 6.18
N LEU A 1226 46.64 15.89 6.23
CA LEU A 1226 45.91 15.50 7.44
C LEU A 1226 46.86 15.10 8.58
N SER A 1227 46.50 15.48 9.80
CA SER A 1227 47.27 15.17 10.99
C SER A 1227 47.27 13.65 11.30
N PRO A 1228 48.34 13.11 11.94
CA PRO A 1228 48.43 11.67 12.23
C PRO A 1228 47.29 11.12 13.07
N ASP A 1229 46.66 11.94 13.92
CA ASP A 1229 45.53 11.54 14.76
C ASP A 1229 44.24 11.36 13.95
N GLN A 1230 44.17 11.84 12.71
CA GLN A 1230 43.08 11.51 11.78
C GLN A 1230 43.17 10.08 11.23
N TRP A 1231 44.24 9.34 11.55
CA TRP A 1231 44.46 7.97 11.10
C TRP A 1231 44.37 6.97 12.25
N ILE A 1232 43.47 6.01 12.13
CA ILE A 1232 43.38 4.82 12.97
C ILE A 1232 44.28 3.77 12.36
N THR A 1233 45.27 3.29 13.09
CA THR A 1233 46.09 2.15 12.66
C THR A 1233 45.41 0.86 13.10
N LYS A 1234 45.01 0.03 12.15
CA LYS A 1234 44.41 -1.28 12.41
C LYS A 1234 45.45 -2.25 12.95
N PRO A 1235 45.01 -3.33 13.63
CA PRO A 1235 45.91 -4.38 14.13
C PRO A 1235 46.78 -5.05 13.05
N ASP A 1236 46.37 -4.99 11.78
CA ASP A 1236 47.10 -5.52 10.62
C ASP A 1236 48.14 -4.54 10.04
N GLY A 1237 48.31 -3.35 10.64
CA GLY A 1237 49.26 -2.32 10.21
C GLY A 1237 48.73 -1.37 9.14
N THR A 1238 47.50 -1.57 8.64
CA THR A 1238 46.87 -0.64 7.70
C THR A 1238 46.37 0.61 8.43
N ARG A 1239 46.39 1.78 7.77
CA ARG A 1239 45.89 3.05 8.33
C ARG A 1239 44.56 3.40 7.67
N GLU A 1240 43.56 3.75 8.47
CA GLU A 1240 42.24 4.18 8.02
C GLU A 1240 41.89 5.55 8.59
N LEU A 1241 41.16 6.39 7.86
CA LEU A 1241 40.72 7.70 8.35
C LEU A 1241 39.66 7.57 9.46
N LYS A 1242 39.76 8.41 10.50
CA LYS A 1242 38.79 8.52 11.60
C LYS A 1242 37.36 8.78 11.11
N ASN A 1243 37.21 9.54 10.02
CA ASN A 1243 35.91 9.94 9.47
C ASN A 1243 35.46 9.13 8.25
N MET A 1244 36.11 7.98 8.00
CA MET A 1244 35.81 7.17 6.83
C MET A 1244 34.36 6.65 6.83
N LYS A 1245 33.66 6.86 5.71
CA LYS A 1245 32.62 5.92 5.27
C LYS A 1245 33.25 4.89 4.35
N VAL A 1246 33.12 3.62 4.72
CA VAL A 1246 33.53 2.51 3.84
C VAL A 1246 32.70 2.60 2.56
N ILE A 1247 33.31 2.91 1.43
CA ILE A 1247 32.71 2.73 0.11
C ILE A 1247 33.41 1.53 -0.52
N GLU A 1248 32.65 0.47 -0.76
CA GLU A 1248 33.04 -0.48 -1.80
C GLU A 1248 32.13 -0.20 -2.99
N ASN A 1249 32.67 0.48 -3.98
CA ASN A 1249 32.28 0.30 -5.37
C ASN A 1249 33.39 0.79 -6.28
N ALA A 1250 34.19 -0.17 -6.74
CA ALA A 1250 35.01 0.00 -7.92
C ALA A 1250 34.12 0.45 -9.10
N THR A 1251 34.56 1.48 -9.82
CA THR A 1251 34.24 1.79 -11.23
C THR A 1251 32.97 2.56 -11.61
N LYS A 1252 32.47 3.55 -10.85
CA LYS A 1252 31.53 4.54 -11.45
C LYS A 1252 31.83 6.01 -11.10
N ASN A 1253 32.49 6.71 -12.03
CA ASN A 1253 32.56 8.18 -12.12
C ASN A 1253 31.22 8.81 -12.59
N ILE A 1254 30.06 8.32 -12.08
CA ILE A 1254 28.74 8.78 -12.54
C ILE A 1254 27.91 9.19 -11.32
N GLN A 1255 27.68 10.49 -11.17
CA GLN A 1255 26.73 11.04 -10.20
C GLN A 1255 25.38 11.33 -10.87
N LYS A 1256 24.27 11.01 -10.20
CA LYS A 1256 22.91 11.32 -10.66
C LYS A 1256 22.44 12.62 -10.01
N SER A 1257 22.06 13.63 -10.79
CA SER A 1257 21.41 14.82 -10.23
C SER A 1257 20.03 14.45 -9.65
N LYS A 1258 19.74 14.90 -8.43
CA LYS A 1258 18.41 14.80 -7.83
C LYS A 1258 17.67 16.10 -8.08
N GLY A 1259 16.43 16.02 -8.56
CA GLY A 1259 15.53 17.18 -8.70
C GLY A 1259 15.21 17.60 -10.13
N LEU A 1260 15.91 17.09 -11.14
CA LEU A 1260 15.54 17.24 -12.55
C LEU A 1260 14.79 16.00 -13.05
N LYS A 1261 13.75 16.21 -13.87
CA LYS A 1261 12.98 15.11 -14.47
C LYS A 1261 13.94 14.20 -15.25
N LYS A 1262 13.82 12.88 -15.07
CA LYS A 1262 14.65 11.85 -15.75
C LYS A 1262 14.69 11.99 -17.28
N SER A 1263 13.73 12.68 -17.89
CA SER A 1263 13.64 12.95 -19.32
C SER A 1263 14.52 14.12 -19.80
N LEU A 1264 14.97 15.02 -18.91
CA LEU A 1264 15.71 16.23 -19.27
C LEU A 1264 17.24 16.07 -19.17
N VAL A 1265 17.74 14.90 -18.80
CA VAL A 1265 19.17 14.65 -18.56
C VAL A 1265 19.58 13.40 -19.33
N ASN A 1266 20.48 13.55 -20.31
CA ASN A 1266 21.20 12.40 -20.88
C ASN A 1266 21.81 11.61 -19.72
N LYS A 1267 21.64 10.27 -19.73
CA LYS A 1267 21.79 9.37 -18.56
C LYS A 1267 23.18 9.35 -17.87
N GLU A 1268 24.13 10.19 -18.26
CA GLU A 1268 25.52 10.15 -17.83
C GLU A 1268 26.06 11.58 -17.64
N LEU A 1269 26.47 11.92 -16.42
CA LEU A 1269 27.33 13.07 -16.15
C LEU A 1269 28.72 12.52 -15.91
N THR A 1270 29.59 12.57 -16.92
CA THR A 1270 31.03 12.44 -16.75
C THR A 1270 31.64 13.83 -16.68
N ILE A 1271 32.80 13.95 -16.04
CA ILE A 1271 33.54 15.22 -15.86
C ILE A 1271 33.79 15.95 -17.21
N ASP A 1272 33.74 15.22 -18.32
CA ASP A 1272 34.02 15.73 -19.67
C ASP A 1272 32.80 16.25 -20.45
N ILE A 1273 31.55 16.02 -20.00
CA ILE A 1273 30.35 16.45 -20.74
C ILE A 1273 29.93 17.86 -20.29
N TYR A 1274 30.75 18.83 -20.66
CA TYR A 1274 30.35 20.24 -20.84
C TYR A 1274 30.74 20.66 -22.26
N GLU A 1275 30.20 19.98 -23.27
CA GLU A 1275 30.21 20.53 -24.62
C GLU A 1275 29.04 21.54 -24.76
N PRO A 1276 29.28 22.71 -25.38
CA PRO A 1276 28.20 23.61 -25.70
C PRO A 1276 27.27 22.90 -26.69
N LEU A 1277 25.97 23.00 -26.46
CA LEU A 1277 24.99 22.85 -27.54
C LEU A 1277 25.39 23.85 -28.64
N ASP A 1278 26.04 23.32 -29.69
CA ASP A 1278 26.33 24.07 -30.89
C ASP A 1278 25.01 24.48 -31.52
N ILE A 1279 24.79 25.78 -31.56
CA ILE A 1279 23.73 26.42 -32.33
C ILE A 1279 24.10 26.26 -33.80
N LYS A 1280 23.31 25.49 -34.53
CA LYS A 1280 23.00 25.79 -35.94
C LYS A 1280 21.50 25.84 -36.12
#